data_AF-A0A4S4BN39-F1
#
_entry.id   AF-A0A4S4BN39-F1
#
_cell.length_a   1.000
_cell.length_b   1.000
_cell.length_c   1.000
_cell.angle_alpha   90.00
_cell.angle_beta   90.00
_cell.angle_gamma   90.00
#
_symmetry.space_group_name_H-M   'P 1'
#
loop_
_entity.id
_entity.type
_entity.pdbx_description
1 polymer ?
#
loop_
_entity_poly.entity_id
_entity_poly.type
_entity_poly.pdbx_seq_one_letter_code
_entity_poly.pdbx_strand_id
1 'polypeptide(L)'
;MRKSFISMLLVSLLLSLPQVFSPVYAGAGGNDPQAGMLGKALYVAPNGSDSNLGTINHPFKTLEKARDVIRGLKTHGKGGLPTGGITVILREGVYERTSSFELGEADSGEAGKPIVYKAYPGETVRLTGGHNLEKNGFVPVTDTDVLSRIIDPDARGKVLVYDLAAHGLTDYGVISRHGYYLANDLSQVPPMELYVEGQGMTLARWPNDSTVQMDEILDPGPTKKDADLQDRGGTFTYTYDRPQYWTQADDIWLDGIFGYSWEWSYNKIESIDTTNKTITLRYGEMSGIFKNWYPDFHFASNLLEEIDMPGEYYIDRDNGKLYYLPNAEFLASASPEITVTMLKTPMINALNASYITFDGLILENGRDSAAVIAGGSHTTIENSEIRNFTNSGVLINTQSRFFYSEIVPGAGTYNGVRNTHIHHIGGTAVTLTGGNRTTLEPGNNFVENSHIHDFAYYHKAYNPGVHLSGVGNRMSHNELHDAPHPGVLIFGNDHLVEYNEIYDVCKMFSDLGAIYMNEGEKPQSRGTLIYRNYFHNIGESKAGVQGIYPDNFTMGITIQENIFYKMGNSAILNNGGSHIRTKNNIIVDAKVPYDYSDLYLGDSPDGQIAKNYMPKWQALFAANNDWVGTPYLTKYPELADFFTENRYYPDTNTLQGNVVYNPTVTRSSTTNANGAYDKYNLVQYADNWVTTTDPGFVDLANGDLSLAPSAAVFTAIPGFPDIPFGEMGTEGKVGPATSPDSYPVQDVVVYNDEITVDRWHSVKLQTALLPWNATNQILSFVSADTAIATVDAAGVVTGVAVGDTTVTVTSQDNPAATATVVVHVAQGDGVMDRTDFENGANGWPQDANRSIVTENGNHWYKLLNGASAIKEKAFSDYELTFKIRTPATMGDNATLYIFDRQNTNQPGRIGYRNRPDGTSSWLLYNAAWATVKEVKLPDRDLLPDTEYEVKVIARGGDISVYLDGQPRLKTTNPTFNASGKVGFYISDMPSLLIDDIQFKEPTTQLAGILPNESSVLLTAGEQKTLAVALDPSDTPDTALLWESADPAIATVDANGTVSAVGLGETTISVTSAVYSNISAQIHITVSSVMHFTDFESGGNGWPVDPNRSVAADVYGNRWYKILNGATGLLDKTFTDYQLEFKLKTPETMPENGTLYIFDKQDSVGSTRIGYKSKADGTSSWILYNTSWLSLKTVDQPEQDFAADTVYNIKVVVEGASYKVYVDGVLKLEGTDPNHRPSGKVGFYASGFSYLMFDDVKFSLVEPEEETEA
;
A
#
# COMPACT_ATOMS: atom_id res chain seq x y z
N MET A 1 56.41 11.77 33.69
CA MET A 1 57.27 11.57 34.88
C MET A 1 58.24 10.39 34.61
N ARG A 2 58.93 9.78 35.58
CA ARG A 2 60.06 8.86 35.34
C ARG A 2 59.71 7.35 35.39
N LYS A 3 60.30 6.56 34.46
CA LYS A 3 60.72 5.13 34.61
C LYS A 3 59.57 4.08 34.70
N SER A 4 59.69 2.78 34.36
CA SER A 4 60.75 1.87 33.83
C SER A 4 60.09 0.48 33.52
N PHE A 5 60.64 -0.59 32.90
CA PHE A 5 61.93 -0.93 32.25
C PHE A 5 61.85 -2.32 31.54
N ILE A 6 62.82 -2.66 30.65
CA ILE A 6 63.44 -4.02 30.43
C ILE A 6 62.58 -5.14 29.79
N SER A 7 63.04 -5.97 28.82
CA SER A 7 64.26 -5.96 27.97
C SER A 7 64.27 -7.01 26.82
N MET A 8 64.84 -6.62 25.66
CA MET A 8 65.75 -7.40 24.77
C MET A 8 65.24 -8.67 24.04
N LEU A 9 65.85 -9.17 22.94
CA LEU A 9 67.24 -9.03 22.43
C LEU A 9 67.40 -9.24 20.88
N LEU A 10 68.04 -8.30 20.15
CA LEU A 10 68.79 -8.51 18.86
C LEU A 10 67.99 -9.05 17.62
N VAL A 11 68.47 -9.25 16.37
CA VAL A 11 69.51 -8.71 15.42
C VAL A 11 69.11 -9.22 14.00
N SER A 12 69.46 -8.69 12.81
CA SER A 12 69.77 -7.34 12.26
C SER A 12 69.98 -7.46 10.74
N LEU A 13 69.77 -6.41 9.93
CA LEU A 13 70.16 -6.36 8.50
C LEU A 13 70.83 -5.00 8.11
N LEU A 14 71.28 -4.85 6.86
CA LEU A 14 72.29 -3.86 6.42
C LEU A 14 71.92 -3.09 5.13
N LEU A 15 72.23 -1.78 5.10
CA LEU A 15 72.73 -0.97 3.96
C LEU A 15 71.90 -0.86 2.65
N SER A 16 71.96 0.19 1.81
CA SER A 16 72.47 1.58 1.94
C SER A 16 72.06 2.43 0.70
N LEU A 17 71.86 3.74 0.88
CA LEU A 17 71.70 4.73 -0.20
C LEU A 17 73.02 5.02 -0.96
N PRO A 18 72.96 5.52 -2.21
CA PRO A 18 73.66 6.77 -2.52
C PRO A 18 72.88 7.75 -3.44
N GLN A 19 73.45 8.94 -3.69
CA GLN A 19 72.83 10.07 -4.42
C GLN A 19 73.18 10.15 -5.92
N VAL A 20 72.44 11.02 -6.63
CA VAL A 20 72.61 11.37 -8.05
C VAL A 20 73.72 12.40 -8.26
N PHE A 21 74.58 12.20 -9.27
CA PHE A 21 75.40 13.24 -9.91
C PHE A 21 75.66 12.88 -11.39
N SER A 22 75.55 13.87 -12.28
CA SER A 22 75.75 13.70 -13.73
C SER A 22 77.15 14.09 -14.20
N PRO A 23 77.68 13.45 -15.25
CA PRO A 23 78.65 14.06 -16.15
C PRO A 23 78.18 14.07 -17.63
N VAL A 24 78.73 15.00 -18.41
CA VAL A 24 78.42 15.25 -19.83
C VAL A 24 79.54 14.73 -20.73
N TYR A 25 79.22 14.27 -21.96
CA TYR A 25 80.13 14.41 -23.10
C TYR A 25 79.40 14.51 -24.46
N ALA A 26 80.04 15.17 -25.43
CA ALA A 26 79.57 15.42 -26.80
C ALA A 26 80.31 14.52 -27.83
N GLY A 27 79.91 14.39 -29.10
CA GLY A 27 78.76 14.94 -29.84
C GLY A 27 79.00 14.94 -31.37
N ALA A 28 78.05 15.48 -32.15
CA ALA A 28 78.05 15.67 -33.62
C ALA A 28 78.09 14.39 -34.51
N GLY A 29 77.38 14.31 -35.63
CA GLY A 29 76.36 15.23 -36.18
C GLY A 29 75.85 14.79 -37.57
N GLY A 30 74.59 15.12 -37.89
CA GLY A 30 73.95 14.82 -39.18
C GLY A 30 72.47 15.24 -39.14
N ASN A 31 71.99 15.96 -40.16
CA ASN A 31 70.76 16.74 -40.07
C ASN A 31 69.51 16.03 -40.62
N ASP A 32 68.49 15.87 -39.77
CA ASP A 32 67.08 16.13 -40.11
C ASP A 32 66.39 16.80 -38.90
N PRO A 33 66.01 18.09 -38.98
CA PRO A 33 65.44 18.83 -37.85
C PRO A 33 63.95 18.53 -37.57
N GLN A 34 63.26 17.66 -38.34
CA GLN A 34 61.86 17.30 -38.07
C GLN A 34 61.61 15.85 -37.62
N ALA A 35 62.62 14.99 -37.62
CA ALA A 35 62.46 13.58 -37.24
C ALA A 35 62.62 13.31 -35.72
N GLY A 36 63.41 14.11 -35.00
CA GLY A 36 63.89 13.77 -33.65
C GLY A 36 63.13 14.34 -32.44
N MET A 37 61.96 14.97 -32.63
CA MET A 37 61.28 15.76 -31.59
C MET A 37 59.98 15.15 -31.03
N LEU A 38 59.45 14.08 -31.65
CA LEU A 38 58.25 13.40 -31.16
C LEU A 38 58.66 12.25 -30.23
N GLY A 39 58.50 12.47 -28.92
CA GLY A 39 58.59 11.40 -27.93
C GLY A 39 57.41 10.43 -28.04
N LYS A 40 57.45 9.34 -27.26
CA LYS A 40 56.32 8.39 -27.16
C LYS A 40 55.04 9.01 -26.57
N ALA A 41 55.14 10.19 -25.95
CA ALA A 41 54.03 10.91 -25.35
C ALA A 41 53.74 12.22 -26.10
N LEU A 42 52.48 12.40 -26.48
CA LEU A 42 51.87 13.70 -26.82
C LEU A 42 51.10 14.21 -25.60
N TYR A 43 50.96 15.53 -25.46
CA TYR A 43 50.26 16.15 -24.34
C TYR A 43 49.12 17.06 -24.81
N VAL A 44 47.99 17.01 -24.12
CA VAL A 44 46.79 17.84 -24.35
C VAL A 44 46.37 18.49 -23.03
N ALA A 45 45.94 19.75 -23.02
CA ALA A 45 45.48 20.47 -21.82
C ALA A 45 44.38 21.48 -22.17
N PRO A 46 43.42 21.80 -21.27
CA PRO A 46 42.36 22.77 -21.56
C PRO A 46 42.90 24.18 -21.88
N ASN A 47 44.03 24.55 -21.28
CA ASN A 47 44.78 25.78 -21.51
C ASN A 47 45.86 25.68 -22.62
N GLY A 48 45.88 24.57 -23.37
CA GLY A 48 46.80 24.34 -24.49
C GLY A 48 46.42 25.11 -25.77
N SER A 49 47.14 24.83 -26.85
CA SER A 49 46.82 25.35 -28.19
C SER A 49 47.18 24.34 -29.28
N ASP A 50 46.31 24.19 -30.27
CA ASP A 50 46.55 23.30 -31.41
C ASP A 50 47.58 23.85 -32.42
N SER A 51 48.12 25.04 -32.15
CA SER A 51 49.34 25.56 -32.78
C SER A 51 50.64 25.05 -32.14
N ASN A 52 50.57 24.41 -30.97
CA ASN A 52 51.73 23.94 -30.23
C ASN A 52 52.32 22.64 -30.81
N LEU A 53 53.35 22.09 -30.16
CA LEU A 53 54.04 20.87 -30.56
C LEU A 53 53.55 19.59 -29.84
N GLY A 54 52.62 19.70 -28.89
CA GLY A 54 52.13 18.55 -28.13
C GLY A 54 53.10 18.04 -27.07
N THR A 55 53.95 18.91 -26.52
CA THR A 55 54.90 18.57 -25.44
C THR A 55 54.34 19.02 -24.08
N ILE A 56 54.85 18.49 -22.96
CA ILE A 56 54.31 18.82 -21.63
C ILE A 56 54.29 20.34 -21.30
N ASN A 57 55.25 21.11 -21.84
CA ASN A 57 55.32 22.57 -21.67
C ASN A 57 54.54 23.35 -22.74
N HIS A 58 54.21 22.70 -23.86
CA HIS A 58 53.45 23.27 -24.98
C HIS A 58 52.46 22.21 -25.50
N PRO A 59 51.41 21.90 -24.73
CA PRO A 59 50.42 20.88 -25.07
C PRO A 59 49.47 21.36 -26.17
N PHE A 60 48.86 20.42 -26.88
CA PHE A 60 47.70 20.69 -27.73
C PHE A 60 46.49 21.11 -26.87
N LYS A 61 45.45 21.67 -27.48
CA LYS A 61 44.17 21.93 -26.81
C LYS A 61 43.20 20.76 -26.98
N THR A 62 43.18 20.12 -28.15
CA THR A 62 42.18 19.11 -28.51
C THR A 62 42.74 17.70 -28.66
N LEU A 63 41.89 16.69 -28.46
CA LEU A 63 42.19 15.28 -28.76
C LEU A 63 42.29 15.08 -30.28
N GLU A 64 41.46 15.79 -31.05
CA GLU A 64 41.46 15.87 -32.50
C GLU A 64 42.86 16.21 -33.04
N LYS A 65 43.52 17.21 -32.45
CA LYS A 65 44.88 17.59 -32.85
C LYS A 65 45.90 16.49 -32.58
N ALA A 66 45.82 15.80 -31.45
CA ALA A 66 46.70 14.69 -31.13
C ALA A 66 46.49 13.51 -32.11
N ARG A 67 45.23 13.13 -32.35
CA ARG A 67 44.81 12.13 -33.35
C ARG A 67 45.36 12.46 -34.75
N ASP A 68 45.18 13.69 -35.23
CA ASP A 68 45.57 14.08 -36.58
C ASP A 68 47.10 14.16 -36.76
N VAL A 69 47.85 14.43 -35.68
CA VAL A 69 49.31 14.26 -35.65
C VAL A 69 49.71 12.77 -35.73
N ILE A 70 48.99 11.88 -35.04
CA ILE A 70 49.21 10.43 -35.11
C ILE A 70 48.91 9.88 -36.52
N ARG A 71 47.81 10.31 -37.15
CA ARG A 71 47.51 10.01 -38.58
C ARG A 71 48.64 10.46 -39.51
N GLY A 72 49.23 11.62 -39.24
CA GLY A 72 50.36 12.17 -39.99
C GLY A 72 51.61 11.27 -39.99
N LEU A 73 51.90 10.58 -38.88
CA LEU A 73 53.05 9.67 -38.76
C LEU A 73 52.93 8.43 -39.65
N LYS A 74 51.70 7.90 -39.80
CA LYS A 74 51.41 6.71 -40.61
C LYS A 74 51.54 6.98 -42.11
N THR A 75 51.15 8.17 -42.54
CA THR A 75 50.95 8.52 -43.96
C THR A 75 52.17 9.12 -44.66
N HIS A 76 53.08 9.78 -43.94
CA HIS A 76 54.17 10.58 -44.55
C HIS A 76 55.52 9.86 -44.67
N GLY A 77 55.54 8.52 -44.74
CA GLY A 77 56.77 7.74 -44.86
C GLY A 77 57.69 7.79 -43.63
N LYS A 78 57.23 8.32 -42.49
CA LYS A 78 58.01 8.55 -41.25
C LYS A 78 58.22 7.28 -40.40
N GLY A 79 58.29 6.11 -41.02
CA GLY A 79 58.49 4.82 -40.35
C GLY A 79 57.23 4.20 -39.70
N GLY A 80 56.08 4.87 -39.73
CA GLY A 80 54.84 4.39 -39.12
C GLY A 80 54.77 4.68 -37.61
N LEU A 81 53.99 3.88 -36.88
CA LEU A 81 53.97 3.95 -35.42
C LEU A 81 55.27 3.40 -34.80
N PRO A 82 55.77 3.99 -33.70
CA PRO A 82 56.96 3.51 -32.99
C PRO A 82 56.66 2.25 -32.15
N THR A 83 57.70 1.44 -31.90
CA THR A 83 57.59 0.24 -31.05
C THR A 83 57.19 0.60 -29.62
N GLY A 84 56.12 -0.01 -29.11
CA GLY A 84 55.51 0.33 -27.83
C GLY A 84 54.51 1.49 -27.91
N GLY A 85 54.13 1.95 -29.10
CA GLY A 85 52.96 2.81 -29.30
C GLY A 85 53.17 4.29 -29.02
N ILE A 86 52.05 5.02 -29.03
CA ILE A 86 51.98 6.45 -28.70
C ILE A 86 50.95 6.66 -27.59
N THR A 87 51.33 7.37 -26.55
CA THR A 87 50.43 7.81 -25.48
C THR A 87 50.04 9.27 -25.71
N VAL A 88 48.75 9.57 -25.68
CA VAL A 88 48.22 10.93 -25.58
C VAL A 88 47.86 11.16 -24.12
N ILE A 89 48.61 12.03 -23.44
CA ILE A 89 48.43 12.32 -22.03
C ILE A 89 47.63 13.62 -21.88
N LEU A 90 46.42 13.49 -21.34
CA LEU A 90 45.53 14.59 -21.02
C LEU A 90 45.90 15.13 -19.63
N ARG A 91 46.00 16.45 -19.50
CA ARG A 91 46.25 17.15 -18.23
C ARG A 91 44.94 17.47 -17.52
N GLU A 92 45.04 17.75 -16.24
CA GLU A 92 43.93 18.11 -15.35
C GLU A 92 42.90 19.07 -15.97
N GLY A 93 41.62 18.80 -15.71
CA GLY A 93 40.52 19.72 -15.96
C GLY A 93 39.40 19.16 -16.84
N VAL A 94 38.51 20.08 -17.21
CA VAL A 94 37.30 19.80 -17.99
C VAL A 94 37.52 20.08 -19.48
N TYR A 95 37.06 19.17 -20.31
CA TYR A 95 37.12 19.21 -21.77
C TYR A 95 35.69 19.10 -22.33
N GLU A 96 35.02 20.23 -22.51
CA GLU A 96 33.68 20.30 -23.12
C GLU A 96 33.66 19.72 -24.55
N ARG A 97 32.65 18.90 -24.85
CA ARG A 97 32.46 18.18 -26.11
C ARG A 97 31.18 18.62 -26.80
N THR A 98 31.30 19.45 -27.84
CA THR A 98 30.18 19.79 -28.74
C THR A 98 29.93 18.75 -29.83
N SER A 99 30.82 17.76 -29.98
CA SER A 99 30.69 16.64 -30.91
C SER A 99 31.50 15.42 -30.44
N SER A 100 31.18 14.26 -31.04
CA SER A 100 31.91 13.00 -30.88
C SER A 100 33.40 13.10 -31.16
N PHE A 101 34.22 12.36 -30.41
CA PHE A 101 35.62 12.13 -30.75
C PHE A 101 35.73 11.01 -31.78
N GLU A 102 35.75 11.39 -33.05
CA GLU A 102 35.76 10.49 -34.20
C GLU A 102 37.11 9.78 -34.42
N LEU A 103 37.07 8.44 -34.43
CA LEU A 103 38.19 7.54 -34.72
C LEU A 103 37.77 6.50 -35.78
N GLY A 104 38.60 6.34 -36.82
CA GLY A 104 38.40 5.37 -37.90
C GLY A 104 39.51 4.33 -38.01
N GLU A 105 39.45 3.47 -39.03
CA GLU A 105 40.53 2.51 -39.37
C GLU A 105 41.92 3.17 -39.41
N ALA A 106 42.02 4.37 -40.00
CA ALA A 106 43.24 5.17 -40.10
C ALA A 106 43.84 5.58 -38.73
N ASP A 107 43.04 5.54 -37.65
CA ASP A 107 43.46 5.86 -36.30
C ASP A 107 44.03 4.65 -35.54
N SER A 108 43.79 3.42 -36.00
CA SER A 108 44.22 2.18 -35.35
C SER A 108 45.71 2.13 -34.98
N GLY A 109 46.01 1.63 -33.78
CA GLY A 109 47.32 1.12 -33.42
C GLY A 109 47.63 -0.20 -34.16
N GLU A 110 48.75 -0.81 -33.79
CA GLU A 110 49.12 -2.17 -34.21
C GLU A 110 49.42 -3.03 -32.96
N ALA A 111 49.47 -4.35 -33.10
CA ALA A 111 49.96 -5.24 -32.04
C ALA A 111 51.41 -4.84 -31.65
N GLY A 112 51.63 -4.54 -30.36
CA GLY A 112 52.90 -4.01 -29.86
C GLY A 112 53.17 -2.53 -30.20
N LYS A 113 52.19 -1.82 -30.79
CA LYS A 113 52.19 -0.37 -31.05
C LYS A 113 50.78 0.26 -30.81
N PRO A 114 50.21 0.13 -29.60
CA PRO A 114 48.88 0.69 -29.31
C PRO A 114 48.88 2.22 -29.35
N ILE A 115 47.68 2.81 -29.35
CA ILE A 115 47.49 4.24 -29.07
C ILE A 115 46.69 4.37 -27.78
N VAL A 116 47.21 5.10 -26.79
CA VAL A 116 46.61 5.18 -25.45
C VAL A 116 46.27 6.63 -25.13
N TYR A 117 44.99 6.96 -25.00
CA TYR A 117 44.52 8.26 -24.49
C TYR A 117 44.31 8.14 -22.98
N LYS A 118 45.13 8.80 -22.16
CA LYS A 118 45.05 8.67 -20.70
C LYS A 118 45.20 9.96 -19.93
N ALA A 119 44.67 10.00 -18.72
CA ALA A 119 44.97 11.06 -17.75
C ALA A 119 46.45 11.07 -17.34
N TYR A 120 46.96 12.25 -16.99
CA TYR A 120 48.26 12.41 -16.34
C TYR A 120 48.21 11.79 -14.92
N PRO A 121 49.27 11.10 -14.44
CA PRO A 121 49.22 10.43 -13.14
C PRO A 121 48.91 11.38 -11.97
N GLY A 122 47.78 11.15 -11.29
CA GLY A 122 47.30 11.95 -10.17
C GLY A 122 46.49 13.20 -10.54
N GLU A 123 46.16 13.41 -11.82
CA GLU A 123 45.32 14.50 -12.30
C GLU A 123 43.96 13.97 -12.78
N THR A 124 42.86 14.61 -12.38
CA THR A 124 41.51 14.24 -12.83
C THR A 124 41.19 14.88 -14.18
N VAL A 125 40.74 14.06 -15.14
CA VAL A 125 40.42 14.48 -16.51
C VAL A 125 38.96 14.16 -16.82
N ARG A 126 38.18 15.21 -17.10
CA ARG A 126 36.75 15.11 -17.41
C ARG A 126 36.49 15.45 -18.87
N LEU A 127 36.10 14.48 -19.68
CA LEU A 127 35.46 14.73 -20.97
C LEU A 127 33.96 14.88 -20.68
N THR A 128 33.40 16.06 -20.93
CA THR A 128 32.00 16.35 -20.58
C THR A 128 31.19 16.73 -21.83
N GLY A 129 30.00 16.16 -21.95
CA GLY A 129 28.99 16.55 -22.93
C GLY A 129 28.11 17.70 -22.45
N GLY A 130 28.30 18.14 -21.21
CA GLY A 130 27.54 19.22 -20.60
C GLY A 130 28.16 20.60 -20.84
N HIS A 131 27.42 21.62 -20.42
CA HIS A 131 27.86 23.01 -20.37
C HIS A 131 27.46 23.62 -19.03
N ASN A 132 28.40 24.28 -18.35
CA ASN A 132 28.20 24.82 -17.01
C ASN A 132 27.56 26.22 -17.04
N LEU A 133 26.46 26.40 -16.31
CA LEU A 133 25.74 27.64 -16.09
C LEU A 133 26.34 28.43 -14.91
N GLU A 134 26.31 29.77 -14.98
CA GLU A 134 26.73 30.59 -13.83
C GLU A 134 25.59 30.74 -12.81
N LYS A 135 25.85 30.47 -11.52
CA LYS A 135 24.85 30.61 -10.44
C LYS A 135 24.19 32.00 -10.40
N ASN A 136 24.90 33.04 -10.83
CA ASN A 136 24.41 34.42 -10.88
C ASN A 136 23.31 34.66 -11.95
N GLY A 137 23.15 33.77 -12.93
CA GLY A 137 22.12 33.83 -13.96
C GLY A 137 20.78 33.25 -13.51
N PHE A 138 20.76 32.48 -12.41
CA PHE A 138 19.54 32.04 -11.75
C PHE A 138 18.99 33.18 -10.87
N VAL A 139 17.91 33.81 -11.34
CA VAL A 139 17.24 34.92 -10.63
C VAL A 139 15.86 34.48 -10.13
N PRO A 140 15.35 35.00 -8.99
CA PRO A 140 14.00 34.68 -8.53
C PRO A 140 12.94 34.99 -9.58
N VAL A 141 11.96 34.09 -9.74
CA VAL A 141 10.81 34.34 -10.61
C VAL A 141 10.01 35.53 -10.04
N THR A 142 9.78 36.53 -10.89
CA THR A 142 9.01 37.75 -10.55
C THR A 142 7.84 38.00 -11.51
N ASP A 143 7.65 37.12 -12.49
CA ASP A 143 6.55 37.12 -13.42
C ASP A 143 5.30 36.53 -12.74
N THR A 144 4.25 37.34 -12.59
CA THR A 144 3.03 36.94 -11.87
C THR A 144 2.27 35.82 -12.57
N ASP A 145 2.35 35.76 -13.89
CA ASP A 145 1.56 34.84 -14.69
C ASP A 145 2.21 33.45 -14.60
N VAL A 146 3.55 33.40 -14.60
CA VAL A 146 4.35 32.21 -14.25
C VAL A 146 4.08 31.75 -12.81
N LEU A 147 4.17 32.65 -11.82
CA LEU A 147 3.95 32.30 -10.40
C LEU A 147 2.52 31.83 -10.12
N SER A 148 1.53 32.25 -10.92
CA SER A 148 0.14 31.82 -10.79
C SER A 148 -0.12 30.37 -11.23
N ARG A 149 0.79 29.78 -12.03
CA ARG A 149 0.70 28.38 -12.48
C ARG A 149 1.15 27.40 -11.38
N ILE A 150 2.26 27.71 -10.69
CA ILE A 150 2.82 26.88 -9.62
C ILE A 150 1.75 26.69 -8.53
N ILE A 151 1.39 25.45 -8.20
CA ILE A 151 0.27 25.15 -7.30
C ILE A 151 0.64 25.46 -5.84
N ASP A 152 1.80 24.99 -5.38
CA ASP A 152 2.31 25.24 -4.03
C ASP A 152 2.63 26.73 -3.79
N PRO A 153 2.00 27.39 -2.81
CA PRO A 153 2.36 28.75 -2.41
C PRO A 153 3.81 28.93 -1.93
N ASP A 154 4.41 27.92 -1.30
CA ASP A 154 5.76 28.02 -0.70
C ASP A 154 6.86 27.98 -1.78
N ALA A 155 6.69 27.13 -2.80
CA ALA A 155 7.56 27.08 -3.97
C ALA A 155 7.63 28.42 -4.73
N ARG A 156 6.52 29.17 -4.84
CA ARG A 156 6.47 30.48 -5.54
C ARG A 156 7.49 31.50 -5.02
N GLY A 157 7.87 31.42 -3.74
CA GLY A 157 8.90 32.30 -3.16
C GLY A 157 10.35 31.82 -3.35
N LYS A 158 10.54 30.58 -3.82
CA LYS A 158 11.83 29.85 -3.83
C LYS A 158 12.32 29.53 -5.26
N VAL A 159 11.43 29.38 -6.24
CA VAL A 159 11.78 29.03 -7.63
C VAL A 159 12.60 30.15 -8.30
N LEU A 160 13.68 29.74 -8.95
CA LEU A 160 14.55 30.57 -9.77
C LEU A 160 14.31 30.31 -11.26
N VAL A 161 14.67 31.26 -12.11
CA VAL A 161 14.69 31.13 -13.57
C VAL A 161 16.05 31.51 -14.14
N TYR A 162 16.49 30.74 -15.14
CA TYR A 162 17.67 31.00 -15.96
C TYR A 162 17.24 31.11 -17.42
N ASP A 163 17.61 32.21 -18.08
CA ASP A 163 17.33 32.44 -19.51
C ASP A 163 18.40 31.74 -20.37
N LEU A 164 18.11 30.53 -20.83
CA LEU A 164 19.03 29.71 -21.62
C LEU A 164 19.29 30.36 -22.99
N ALA A 165 18.24 30.91 -23.62
CA ALA A 165 18.31 31.54 -24.92
C ALA A 165 19.19 32.80 -24.93
N ALA A 166 19.09 33.65 -23.90
CA ALA A 166 19.94 34.84 -23.74
C ALA A 166 21.42 34.49 -23.54
N HIS A 167 21.72 33.31 -22.98
CA HIS A 167 23.08 32.78 -22.84
C HIS A 167 23.54 31.95 -24.07
N GLY A 168 22.73 31.90 -25.14
CA GLY A 168 23.09 31.26 -26.41
C GLY A 168 22.83 29.75 -26.48
N LEU A 169 22.13 29.17 -25.51
CA LEU A 169 21.72 27.78 -25.50
C LEU A 169 20.32 27.65 -26.14
N THR A 170 20.24 26.96 -27.28
CA THR A 170 19.01 26.87 -28.12
C THR A 170 18.70 25.45 -28.60
N ASP A 171 19.18 24.43 -27.89
CA ASP A 171 18.97 23.00 -28.21
C ASP A 171 18.61 22.27 -26.92
N TYR A 172 17.32 22.29 -26.57
CA TYR A 172 16.78 21.74 -25.31
C TYR A 172 16.40 20.26 -25.41
N GLY A 173 16.73 19.61 -26.53
CA GLY A 173 16.29 18.26 -26.87
C GLY A 173 14.76 18.15 -27.01
N VAL A 174 14.27 16.92 -27.03
CA VAL A 174 12.85 16.59 -27.15
C VAL A 174 12.52 15.53 -26.10
N ILE A 175 11.48 15.75 -25.29
CA ILE A 175 10.85 14.64 -24.57
C ILE A 175 10.07 13.85 -25.61
N SER A 176 10.43 12.58 -25.78
CA SER A 176 9.86 11.69 -26.78
C SER A 176 9.16 10.51 -26.11
N ARG A 177 8.36 9.74 -26.87
CA ARG A 177 7.81 8.47 -26.37
C ARG A 177 8.92 7.45 -26.22
N HIS A 178 9.04 6.74 -25.09
CA HIS A 178 10.18 5.83 -24.89
C HIS A 178 9.93 4.59 -23.99
N GLY A 179 8.85 3.87 -24.29
CA GLY A 179 8.54 2.55 -23.71
C GLY A 179 9.16 1.36 -24.46
N TYR A 180 8.56 0.18 -24.31
CA TYR A 180 9.01 -1.08 -24.92
C TYR A 180 8.81 -1.15 -26.45
N TYR A 181 9.85 -1.60 -27.18
CA TYR A 181 9.81 -1.94 -28.61
C TYR A 181 9.21 -0.86 -29.54
N LEU A 182 7.97 -0.98 -30.02
CA LEU A 182 7.34 0.01 -30.91
C LEU A 182 6.74 1.23 -30.17
N ALA A 183 6.70 1.21 -28.83
CA ALA A 183 6.32 2.36 -28.00
C ALA A 183 7.50 3.33 -27.77
N ASN A 184 8.50 3.34 -28.66
CA ASN A 184 9.71 4.14 -28.54
C ASN A 184 9.94 4.96 -29.82
N ASP A 185 10.01 6.29 -29.71
CA ASP A 185 10.45 7.20 -30.77
C ASP A 185 11.97 7.34 -30.72
N LEU A 186 12.59 6.38 -31.39
CA LEU A 186 14.03 6.17 -31.51
C LEU A 186 14.73 7.25 -32.36
N SER A 187 13.98 8.21 -32.92
CA SER A 187 14.51 9.20 -33.89
C SER A 187 15.01 10.51 -33.27
N GLN A 188 14.65 10.80 -32.02
CA GLN A 188 14.88 12.11 -31.40
C GLN A 188 16.26 12.26 -30.72
N VAL A 189 16.55 13.50 -30.30
CA VAL A 189 17.57 13.79 -29.29
C VAL A 189 16.87 13.83 -27.93
N PRO A 190 17.28 13.03 -26.93
CA PRO A 190 16.78 13.12 -25.56
C PRO A 190 16.80 14.56 -25.01
N PRO A 191 15.97 14.87 -23.99
CA PRO A 191 15.85 16.22 -23.48
C PRO A 191 17.16 16.74 -22.88
N MET A 192 17.25 18.07 -22.75
CA MET A 192 18.22 18.70 -21.86
C MET A 192 17.88 18.35 -20.41
N GLU A 193 18.91 17.90 -19.70
CA GLU A 193 18.89 17.55 -18.29
C GLU A 193 19.75 18.53 -17.50
N LEU A 194 19.34 18.81 -16.26
CA LEU A 194 20.05 19.68 -15.32
C LEU A 194 20.74 18.83 -14.25
N TYR A 195 22.00 19.17 -13.96
CA TYR A 195 22.79 18.54 -12.90
C TYR A 195 23.40 19.60 -11.98
N VAL A 196 23.45 19.33 -10.66
CA VAL A 196 24.08 20.22 -9.66
C VAL A 196 25.04 19.40 -8.79
N GLU A 197 26.32 19.79 -8.72
CA GLU A 197 27.40 18.98 -8.11
C GLU A 197 27.38 17.50 -8.56
N GLY A 198 26.99 17.27 -9.83
CA GLY A 198 26.83 15.95 -10.43
C GLY A 198 25.51 15.24 -10.14
N GLN A 199 24.67 15.73 -9.23
CA GLN A 199 23.33 15.18 -8.95
C GLN A 199 22.39 15.47 -10.11
N GLY A 200 21.72 14.45 -10.67
CA GLY A 200 20.63 14.63 -11.63
C GLY A 200 19.41 15.28 -10.96
N MET A 201 18.94 16.40 -11.52
CA MET A 201 17.72 17.08 -11.07
C MET A 201 16.47 16.40 -11.67
N THR A 202 15.32 16.53 -11.01
CA THR A 202 14.08 15.85 -11.43
C THR A 202 13.20 16.76 -12.29
N LEU A 203 12.63 16.25 -13.39
CA LEU A 203 11.58 17.00 -14.10
C LEU A 203 10.34 17.10 -13.22
N ALA A 204 9.87 18.34 -12.99
CA ALA A 204 8.75 18.64 -12.10
C ALA A 204 7.52 17.74 -12.35
N ARG A 205 7.03 17.06 -11.31
CA ARG A 205 6.16 15.88 -11.44
C ARG A 205 5.09 15.74 -10.36
N TRP A 206 4.03 14.99 -10.66
CA TRP A 206 2.99 14.66 -9.67
C TRP A 206 2.45 13.23 -9.80
N PRO A 207 2.33 12.48 -8.69
CA PRO A 207 2.85 12.79 -7.35
C PRO A 207 4.39 12.77 -7.32
N ASN A 208 5.00 13.40 -6.31
CA ASN A 208 6.46 13.52 -6.18
C ASN A 208 7.18 12.18 -5.95
N ASP A 209 6.79 11.45 -4.90
CA ASP A 209 7.45 10.22 -4.44
C ASP A 209 6.51 9.00 -4.43
N SER A 210 5.35 9.12 -5.09
CA SER A 210 4.35 8.06 -5.24
C SER A 210 3.72 8.08 -6.63
N THR A 211 2.69 7.26 -6.85
CA THR A 211 1.98 7.08 -8.11
C THR A 211 0.47 7.04 -7.90
N VAL A 212 -0.28 7.27 -8.98
CA VAL A 212 -1.74 7.11 -9.05
C VAL A 212 -2.10 6.00 -10.05
N GLN A 213 -3.37 5.62 -10.15
CA GLN A 213 -3.85 4.56 -11.06
C GLN A 213 -4.88 5.11 -12.06
N MET A 214 -5.16 4.37 -13.13
CA MET A 214 -6.33 4.64 -13.99
C MET A 214 -7.61 4.23 -13.25
N ASP A 215 -8.77 4.69 -13.70
CA ASP A 215 -10.08 4.24 -13.21
C ASP A 215 -10.81 3.34 -14.24
N GLU A 216 -11.86 3.78 -14.93
CA GLU A 216 -12.49 3.05 -16.03
C GLU A 216 -11.74 3.28 -17.35
N ILE A 217 -11.61 2.23 -18.17
CA ILE A 217 -10.99 2.32 -19.49
C ILE A 217 -12.09 2.46 -20.54
N LEU A 218 -12.16 3.64 -21.17
CA LEU A 218 -13.19 4.01 -22.14
C LEU A 218 -12.81 3.62 -23.57
N ASP A 219 -11.51 3.66 -23.89
CA ASP A 219 -10.93 3.11 -25.12
C ASP A 219 -9.55 2.50 -24.80
N PRO A 220 -9.32 1.19 -25.04
CA PRO A 220 -8.00 0.57 -24.83
C PRO A 220 -6.92 1.10 -25.80
N GLY A 221 -7.31 1.84 -26.85
CA GLY A 221 -6.40 2.35 -27.88
C GLY A 221 -5.91 1.28 -28.87
N PRO A 222 -5.13 1.68 -29.88
CA PRO A 222 -4.54 0.75 -30.84
C PRO A 222 -3.34 0.00 -30.23
N THR A 223 -3.12 -1.25 -30.66
CA THR A 223 -2.06 -2.15 -30.18
C THR A 223 -0.94 -2.33 -31.21
N LYS A 224 0.12 -3.08 -30.87
CA LYS A 224 1.22 -3.47 -31.81
C LYS A 224 0.80 -4.25 -33.06
N LYS A 225 -0.49 -4.51 -33.27
CA LYS A 225 -1.07 -5.15 -34.47
C LYS A 225 -1.77 -4.15 -35.39
N ASP A 226 -2.05 -2.95 -34.89
CA ASP A 226 -2.95 -1.98 -35.49
C ASP A 226 -2.15 -0.85 -36.16
N ALA A 227 -2.62 -0.36 -37.30
CA ALA A 227 -1.84 0.56 -38.14
C ALA A 227 -1.76 1.99 -37.56
N ASP A 228 -2.71 2.36 -36.70
CA ASP A 228 -2.88 3.66 -36.06
C ASP A 228 -2.17 3.78 -34.71
N LEU A 229 -1.28 2.85 -34.35
CA LEU A 229 -0.49 2.81 -33.11
C LEU A 229 0.18 4.14 -32.72
N GLN A 230 0.62 4.92 -33.71
CA GLN A 230 1.32 6.20 -33.50
C GLN A 230 0.42 7.44 -33.77
N ASP A 231 -0.82 7.22 -34.22
CA ASP A 231 -1.73 8.30 -34.64
C ASP A 231 -2.67 8.76 -33.51
N ARG A 232 -3.00 7.87 -32.57
CA ARG A 232 -3.85 8.12 -31.39
C ARG A 232 -3.52 7.16 -30.24
N GLY A 233 -3.91 7.51 -29.01
CA GLY A 233 -3.85 6.60 -27.86
C GLY A 233 -5.20 6.07 -27.37
N GLY A 234 -5.16 5.45 -26.19
CA GLY A 234 -6.35 5.05 -25.41
C GLY A 234 -6.86 6.18 -24.52
N THR A 235 -8.02 5.97 -23.88
CA THR A 235 -8.67 6.94 -22.99
C THR A 235 -9.19 6.24 -21.73
N PHE A 236 -8.96 6.85 -20.57
CA PHE A 236 -9.42 6.36 -19.27
C PHE A 236 -10.01 7.49 -18.41
N THR A 237 -10.94 7.18 -17.50
CA THR A 237 -11.33 8.09 -16.41
C THR A 237 -10.24 8.11 -15.34
N TYR A 238 -10.18 9.21 -14.60
CA TYR A 238 -9.39 9.33 -13.38
C TYR A 238 -10.27 9.87 -12.24
N THR A 239 -9.85 9.63 -11.01
CA THR A 239 -10.62 10.00 -9.83
C THR A 239 -10.04 11.22 -9.11
N TYR A 240 -8.71 11.27 -9.03
CA TYR A 240 -7.93 12.29 -8.32
C TYR A 240 -8.08 13.71 -8.90
N ASP A 241 -8.03 14.72 -8.02
CA ASP A 241 -8.40 16.10 -8.38
C ASP A 241 -7.30 16.94 -9.05
N ARG A 242 -6.01 16.54 -8.98
CA ARG A 242 -4.88 17.40 -9.40
C ARG A 242 -4.95 17.92 -10.85
N PRO A 243 -5.42 17.17 -11.87
CA PRO A 243 -5.47 17.65 -13.26
C PRO A 243 -6.27 18.93 -13.50
N GLN A 244 -7.19 19.31 -12.61
CA GLN A 244 -7.92 20.58 -12.75
C GLN A 244 -7.03 21.82 -12.58
N TYR A 245 -5.85 21.68 -11.97
CA TYR A 245 -4.90 22.76 -11.73
C TYR A 245 -3.84 22.90 -12.84
N TRP A 246 -3.76 21.94 -13.78
CA TRP A 246 -2.80 21.93 -14.90
C TRP A 246 -3.20 22.90 -16.04
N THR A 247 -3.53 24.14 -15.67
CA THR A 247 -4.27 25.11 -16.50
C THR A 247 -3.57 25.53 -17.80
N GLN A 248 -2.24 25.37 -17.89
CA GLN A 248 -1.42 25.73 -19.06
C GLN A 248 -0.41 24.62 -19.41
N ALA A 249 -0.72 23.37 -19.09
CA ALA A 249 0.14 22.22 -19.41
C ALA A 249 -0.10 21.69 -20.83
N ASP A 250 0.89 21.85 -21.70
CA ASP A 250 0.88 21.51 -23.13
C ASP A 250 1.92 20.45 -23.53
N ASP A 251 2.97 20.28 -22.74
CA ASP A 251 3.97 19.20 -22.84
C ASP A 251 4.01 18.30 -21.61
N ILE A 252 2.82 17.95 -21.10
CA ILE A 252 2.62 16.98 -20.01
C ILE A 252 2.73 15.54 -20.53
N TRP A 253 3.53 14.73 -19.82
CA TRP A 253 3.72 13.30 -20.08
C TRP A 253 3.25 12.46 -18.88
N LEU A 254 2.76 11.25 -19.14
CA LEU A 254 2.60 10.21 -18.11
C LEU A 254 3.71 9.17 -18.23
N ASP A 255 4.25 8.77 -17.09
CA ASP A 255 5.36 7.84 -16.90
C ASP A 255 4.85 6.69 -15.98
N GLY A 256 4.77 5.45 -16.49
CA GLY A 256 4.17 4.34 -15.73
C GLY A 256 3.85 3.06 -16.51
N ILE A 257 3.03 2.20 -15.90
CA ILE A 257 2.54 0.93 -16.44
C ILE A 257 1.01 1.01 -16.64
N PHE A 258 0.57 0.84 -17.88
CA PHE A 258 -0.85 0.93 -18.29
C PHE A 258 -1.45 -0.43 -18.72
N GLY A 259 -0.70 -1.52 -18.54
CA GLY A 259 -1.00 -2.85 -19.08
C GLY A 259 -0.23 -3.95 -18.36
N TYR A 260 0.54 -4.76 -19.10
CA TYR A 260 1.36 -5.81 -18.49
C TYR A 260 2.44 -5.24 -17.56
N SER A 261 2.78 -5.97 -16.49
CA SER A 261 3.83 -5.63 -15.52
C SER A 261 5.26 -5.55 -16.06
N TRP A 262 5.45 -5.83 -17.36
CA TRP A 262 6.68 -5.73 -18.14
C TRP A 262 6.60 -4.67 -19.27
N GLU A 263 5.44 -4.03 -19.50
CA GLU A 263 5.25 -2.94 -20.46
C GLU A 263 5.12 -1.59 -19.73
N TRP A 264 6.27 -0.97 -19.42
CA TRP A 264 6.31 0.44 -19.00
C TRP A 264 6.31 1.36 -20.23
N SER A 265 5.58 2.47 -20.12
CA SER A 265 5.45 3.49 -21.16
C SER A 265 5.66 4.90 -20.62
N TYR A 266 6.00 5.76 -21.57
CA TYR A 266 6.17 7.20 -21.41
C TYR A 266 5.38 7.82 -22.54
N ASN A 267 4.21 8.37 -22.23
CA ASN A 267 3.21 8.72 -23.24
C ASN A 267 2.69 10.13 -22.99
N LYS A 268 2.71 10.98 -24.02
CA LYS A 268 2.20 12.34 -23.94
C LYS A 268 0.69 12.31 -23.77
N ILE A 269 0.13 13.23 -23.01
CA ILE A 269 -1.32 13.42 -22.98
C ILE A 269 -1.75 14.21 -24.22
N GLU A 270 -2.76 13.72 -24.95
CA GLU A 270 -3.41 14.44 -26.04
C GLU A 270 -4.42 15.46 -25.48
N SER A 271 -5.22 15.04 -24.49
CA SER A 271 -6.19 15.91 -23.84
C SER A 271 -6.58 15.44 -22.44
N ILE A 272 -7.05 16.39 -21.64
CA ILE A 272 -7.64 16.18 -20.32
C ILE A 272 -9.01 16.84 -20.32
N ASP A 273 -10.05 16.07 -19.98
CA ASP A 273 -11.35 16.63 -19.61
C ASP A 273 -11.44 16.66 -18.09
N THR A 274 -11.61 17.85 -17.51
CA THR A 274 -11.73 18.08 -16.07
C THR A 274 -13.18 18.06 -15.58
N THR A 275 -14.15 18.04 -16.49
CA THR A 275 -15.58 17.91 -16.19
C THR A 275 -16.03 16.45 -16.17
N ASN A 276 -15.56 15.66 -17.15
CA ASN A 276 -15.80 14.21 -17.22
C ASN A 276 -14.71 13.39 -16.54
N LYS A 277 -13.68 14.05 -15.97
CA LYS A 277 -12.44 13.46 -15.43
C LYS A 277 -11.85 12.34 -16.31
N THR A 278 -11.52 12.65 -17.58
CA THR A 278 -10.86 11.70 -18.50
C THR A 278 -9.50 12.20 -18.99
N ILE A 279 -8.56 11.28 -19.18
CA ILE A 279 -7.28 11.50 -19.87
C ILE A 279 -7.26 10.66 -21.15
N THR A 280 -6.89 11.29 -22.26
CA THR A 280 -6.59 10.61 -23.53
C THR A 280 -5.10 10.68 -23.83
N LEU A 281 -4.49 9.52 -24.10
CA LEU A 281 -3.07 9.42 -24.48
C LEU A 281 -2.85 9.79 -25.95
N ARG A 282 -1.66 10.30 -26.27
CA ARG A 282 -1.26 10.69 -27.62
C ARG A 282 -0.99 9.49 -28.54
N TYR A 283 -0.43 8.41 -27.99
CA TYR A 283 -0.02 7.22 -28.73
C TYR A 283 -0.64 5.94 -28.15
N GLY A 284 -0.84 4.90 -28.97
CA GLY A 284 -1.43 3.62 -28.55
C GLY A 284 -0.41 2.71 -27.89
N GLU A 285 -0.81 1.95 -26.86
CA GLU A 285 0.12 1.12 -26.09
C GLU A 285 0.42 -0.23 -26.72
N MET A 286 1.59 -0.80 -26.42
CA MET A 286 2.08 -2.02 -27.06
C MET A 286 1.06 -3.17 -27.05
N SER A 287 0.35 -3.36 -25.95
CA SER A 287 -0.76 -4.32 -25.84
C SER A 287 -2.13 -3.66 -25.64
N GLY A 288 -2.24 -2.34 -25.89
CA GLY A 288 -3.36 -1.50 -25.44
C GLY A 288 -3.30 -1.19 -23.95
N ILE A 289 -4.16 -0.28 -23.46
CA ILE A 289 -4.35 -0.05 -22.02
C ILE A 289 -5.39 -1.03 -21.46
N PHE A 290 -5.07 -1.71 -20.35
CA PHE A 290 -5.96 -2.68 -19.69
C PHE A 290 -5.52 -2.97 -18.26
N LYS A 291 -6.48 -3.26 -17.37
CA LYS A 291 -6.19 -3.71 -15.99
C LYS A 291 -6.05 -5.24 -15.93
N ASN A 292 -5.16 -5.73 -15.06
CA ASN A 292 -4.95 -7.16 -14.82
C ASN A 292 -4.68 -7.44 -13.32
N TRP A 293 -4.06 -8.58 -12.98
CA TRP A 293 -3.79 -8.96 -11.59
C TRP A 293 -2.57 -8.26 -10.97
N TYR A 294 -1.71 -7.66 -11.79
CA TYR A 294 -0.77 -6.64 -11.35
C TYR A 294 -1.42 -5.25 -11.47
N PRO A 295 -1.20 -4.33 -10.51
CA PRO A 295 -1.76 -2.99 -10.57
C PRO A 295 -1.13 -2.19 -11.71
N ASP A 296 -1.97 -1.48 -12.47
CA ASP A 296 -1.55 -0.32 -13.26
C ASP A 296 -1.13 0.83 -12.33
N PHE A 297 -0.22 1.69 -12.79
CA PHE A 297 0.14 2.92 -12.07
C PHE A 297 0.88 3.90 -12.99
N HIS A 298 0.75 5.20 -12.72
CA HIS A 298 1.47 6.26 -13.42
C HIS A 298 1.69 7.50 -12.55
N PHE A 299 2.53 8.41 -13.02
CA PHE A 299 2.64 9.78 -12.54
C PHE A 299 2.78 10.73 -13.74
N ALA A 300 2.42 12.00 -13.56
CA ALA A 300 2.59 13.05 -14.56
C ALA A 300 3.94 13.76 -14.38
N SER A 301 4.55 14.24 -15.46
CA SER A 301 5.85 14.93 -15.43
C SER A 301 5.99 16.02 -16.50
N ASN A 302 7.05 16.85 -16.35
CA ASN A 302 7.33 18.06 -17.13
C ASN A 302 6.24 19.14 -16.94
N LEU A 303 5.87 19.39 -15.68
CA LEU A 303 4.82 20.32 -15.26
C LEU A 303 5.36 21.49 -14.43
N LEU A 304 5.32 22.71 -14.96
CA LEU A 304 5.65 23.92 -14.19
C LEU A 304 4.67 24.15 -13.04
N GLU A 305 3.42 23.72 -13.21
CA GLU A 305 2.36 23.74 -12.21
C GLU A 305 2.73 22.92 -10.95
N GLU A 306 3.58 21.89 -11.10
CA GLU A 306 3.94 20.90 -10.08
C GLU A 306 5.36 21.07 -9.51
N ILE A 307 6.04 22.20 -9.76
CA ILE A 307 7.38 22.43 -9.22
C ILE A 307 7.32 22.76 -7.71
N ASP A 308 7.23 21.74 -6.86
CA ASP A 308 7.07 21.89 -5.39
C ASP A 308 8.10 21.12 -4.53
N MET A 309 8.97 20.30 -5.14
CA MET A 309 10.11 19.66 -4.46
C MET A 309 11.48 20.28 -4.76
N PRO A 310 12.34 20.51 -3.75
CA PRO A 310 13.74 20.92 -3.93
C PRO A 310 14.54 19.92 -4.79
N GLY A 311 15.15 20.42 -5.86
CA GLY A 311 15.78 19.62 -6.90
C GLY A 311 14.93 19.39 -8.14
N GLU A 312 13.69 19.93 -8.20
CA GLU A 312 12.87 19.90 -9.41
C GLU A 312 13.16 21.05 -10.38
N TYR A 313 13.01 20.75 -11.67
CA TYR A 313 13.14 21.72 -12.76
C TYR A 313 12.08 21.53 -13.86
N TYR A 314 11.83 22.61 -14.61
CA TYR A 314 11.01 22.62 -15.82
C TYR A 314 11.70 23.47 -16.89
N ILE A 315 11.64 23.04 -18.17
CA ILE A 315 12.16 23.82 -19.29
C ILE A 315 11.00 24.26 -20.18
N ASP A 316 10.77 25.57 -20.21
CA ASP A 316 9.99 26.25 -21.24
C ASP A 316 10.81 26.26 -22.53
N ARG A 317 10.55 25.28 -23.40
CA ARG A 317 11.32 25.03 -24.62
C ARG A 317 11.01 26.02 -25.75
N ASP A 318 9.87 26.71 -25.68
CA ASP A 318 9.45 27.70 -26.67
C ASP A 318 10.08 29.08 -26.41
N ASN A 319 10.17 29.50 -25.14
CA ASN A 319 10.82 30.75 -24.75
C ASN A 319 12.30 30.57 -24.32
N GLY A 320 12.76 29.33 -24.15
CA GLY A 320 14.14 29.02 -23.80
C GLY A 320 14.51 29.35 -22.35
N LYS A 321 13.64 29.01 -21.40
CA LYS A 321 13.84 29.28 -19.96
C LYS A 321 13.86 28.00 -19.14
N LEU A 322 14.86 27.90 -18.26
CA LEU A 322 14.95 26.87 -17.23
C LEU A 322 14.40 27.45 -15.92
N TYR A 323 13.35 26.83 -15.38
CA TYR A 323 12.83 27.10 -14.04
C TYR A 323 13.31 25.99 -13.10
N TYR A 324 13.73 26.36 -11.88
CA TYR A 324 14.41 25.44 -10.96
C TYR A 324 14.11 25.78 -9.50
N LEU A 325 13.77 24.78 -8.69
CA LEU A 325 13.59 24.89 -7.24
C LEU A 325 14.86 24.37 -6.52
N PRO A 326 15.69 25.24 -5.91
CA PRO A 326 17.04 24.86 -5.48
C PRO A 326 17.16 23.69 -4.51
N ASN A 327 18.00 22.70 -4.86
CA ASN A 327 18.46 21.65 -3.95
C ASN A 327 19.52 22.16 -2.93
N ALA A 328 19.86 21.31 -1.97
CA ALA A 328 20.82 21.59 -0.91
C ALA A 328 22.23 21.94 -1.44
N GLU A 329 22.72 21.25 -2.48
CA GLU A 329 24.04 21.52 -3.07
C GLU A 329 24.12 22.92 -3.69
N PHE A 330 23.07 23.31 -4.45
CA PHE A 330 22.96 24.66 -5.00
C PHE A 330 22.99 25.70 -3.89
N LEU A 331 22.34 25.45 -2.75
CA LEU A 331 22.27 26.39 -1.63
C LEU A 331 23.58 26.47 -0.84
N ALA A 332 24.25 25.32 -0.59
CA ALA A 332 25.43 25.22 0.26
C ALA A 332 26.68 25.88 -0.32
N SER A 333 26.91 25.75 -1.63
CA SER A 333 28.09 26.33 -2.29
C SER A 333 27.87 27.78 -2.75
N ALA A 334 28.88 28.62 -2.59
CA ALA A 334 28.89 29.96 -3.21
C ALA A 334 29.05 29.90 -4.75
N SER A 335 29.72 28.85 -5.25
CA SER A 335 30.02 28.61 -6.66
C SER A 335 29.92 27.11 -6.96
N PRO A 336 28.71 26.52 -6.95
CA PRO A 336 28.51 25.12 -7.30
C PRO A 336 28.71 24.90 -8.80
N GLU A 337 29.06 23.67 -9.18
CA GLU A 337 28.90 23.23 -10.57
C GLU A 337 27.41 23.03 -10.88
N ILE A 338 26.94 23.69 -11.96
CA ILE A 338 25.55 23.60 -12.42
C ILE A 338 25.61 23.32 -13.92
N THR A 339 25.42 22.08 -14.33
CA THR A 339 25.68 21.63 -15.70
C THR A 339 24.39 21.21 -16.41
N VAL A 340 24.19 21.68 -17.65
CA VAL A 340 23.12 21.19 -18.54
C VAL A 340 23.69 20.32 -19.67
N THR A 341 23.00 19.25 -20.03
CA THR A 341 23.49 18.29 -21.04
C THR A 341 23.30 18.81 -22.47
N MET A 342 24.37 18.85 -23.27
CA MET A 342 24.37 19.46 -24.61
C MET A 342 24.75 18.50 -25.74
N LEU A 343 25.73 17.61 -25.51
CA LEU A 343 26.24 16.66 -26.51
C LEU A 343 25.14 15.68 -26.93
N LYS A 344 24.87 15.61 -28.24
CA LYS A 344 23.76 14.83 -28.83
C LYS A 344 24.20 13.66 -29.72
N THR A 345 25.45 13.26 -29.63
CA THR A 345 26.09 12.13 -30.35
C THR A 345 27.06 11.42 -29.40
N PRO A 346 27.54 10.19 -29.68
CA PRO A 346 28.34 9.43 -28.73
C PRO A 346 29.63 10.18 -28.35
N MET A 347 30.03 10.24 -27.08
CA MET A 347 31.22 11.02 -26.69
C MET A 347 32.50 10.50 -27.37
N ILE A 348 32.65 9.19 -27.47
CA ILE A 348 33.66 8.53 -28.29
C ILE A 348 32.95 7.75 -29.42
N ASN A 349 33.42 7.88 -30.66
CA ASN A 349 32.90 7.11 -31.79
C ASN A 349 34.08 6.45 -32.54
N ALA A 350 34.21 5.13 -32.39
CA ALA A 350 35.34 4.34 -32.89
C ALA A 350 34.85 3.28 -33.90
N LEU A 351 35.05 3.57 -35.19
CA LEU A 351 34.52 2.78 -36.30
C LEU A 351 35.65 2.09 -37.08
N ASN A 352 35.76 0.77 -36.94
CA ASN A 352 36.86 -0.07 -37.42
C ASN A 352 38.26 0.32 -36.90
N ALA A 353 38.33 1.13 -35.84
CA ALA A 353 39.56 1.43 -35.13
C ALA A 353 40.01 0.24 -34.26
N SER A 354 41.33 0.01 -34.18
CA SER A 354 41.91 -1.15 -33.47
C SER A 354 43.12 -0.76 -32.60
N TYR A 355 43.41 -1.50 -31.53
CA TYR A 355 44.52 -1.25 -30.60
C TYR A 355 44.54 0.17 -30.03
N ILE A 356 43.40 0.64 -29.52
CA ILE A 356 43.22 1.95 -28.89
C ILE A 356 42.68 1.78 -27.47
N THR A 357 43.32 2.39 -26.47
CA THR A 357 42.85 2.35 -25.08
C THR A 357 42.57 3.75 -24.55
N PHE A 358 41.45 3.92 -23.87
CA PHE A 358 41.11 5.09 -23.06
C PHE A 358 41.30 4.72 -21.59
N ASP A 359 42.13 5.45 -20.84
CA ASP A 359 42.65 4.99 -19.53
C ASP A 359 42.67 6.10 -18.47
N GLY A 360 41.89 5.95 -17.41
CA GLY A 360 41.83 6.93 -16.31
C GLY A 360 41.02 8.19 -16.63
N LEU A 361 39.97 8.10 -17.45
CA LEU A 361 39.16 9.25 -17.86
C LEU A 361 37.80 9.25 -17.16
N ILE A 362 37.22 10.43 -16.92
CA ILE A 362 35.80 10.59 -16.61
C ILE A 362 35.09 10.99 -17.92
N LEU A 363 34.05 10.26 -18.30
CA LEU A 363 33.14 10.56 -19.41
C LEU A 363 31.76 10.90 -18.81
N GLU A 364 31.18 12.05 -19.14
CA GLU A 364 29.94 12.47 -18.46
C GLU A 364 28.99 13.42 -19.22
N ASN A 365 27.76 13.55 -18.74
CA ASN A 365 26.78 14.61 -19.04
C ASN A 365 26.36 14.69 -20.53
N GLY A 366 26.08 13.55 -21.18
CA GLY A 366 25.72 13.48 -22.61
C GLY A 366 24.29 13.01 -22.88
N ARG A 367 23.57 13.67 -23.80
CA ARG A 367 22.23 13.27 -24.29
C ARG A 367 22.29 12.13 -25.31
N ASP A 368 23.31 11.27 -25.20
CA ASP A 368 23.49 10.12 -26.06
C ASP A 368 24.33 9.03 -25.37
N SER A 369 25.19 8.31 -26.11
CA SER A 369 26.02 7.24 -25.55
C SER A 369 27.38 7.74 -25.04
N ALA A 370 27.97 7.11 -24.04
CA ALA A 370 29.35 7.37 -23.65
C ALA A 370 30.34 6.97 -24.76
N ALA A 371 30.17 5.78 -25.33
CA ALA A 371 31.00 5.33 -26.45
C ALA A 371 30.27 4.38 -27.41
N VAL A 372 30.55 4.52 -28.71
CA VAL A 372 30.26 3.52 -29.74
C VAL A 372 31.59 2.94 -30.25
N ILE A 373 31.73 1.62 -30.22
CA ILE A 373 32.94 0.89 -30.67
C ILE A 373 32.48 -0.23 -31.62
N ALA A 374 32.49 0.02 -32.93
CA ALA A 374 31.97 -0.91 -33.93
C ALA A 374 33.05 -1.39 -34.91
N GLY A 375 33.17 -2.70 -35.09
CA GLY A 375 34.23 -3.32 -35.86
C GLY A 375 35.59 -3.25 -35.16
N GLY A 376 36.68 -3.43 -35.92
CA GLY A 376 38.05 -3.35 -35.40
C GLY A 376 38.38 -4.43 -34.35
N SER A 377 39.42 -4.20 -33.56
CA SER A 377 39.80 -5.11 -32.47
C SER A 377 40.72 -4.47 -31.43
N HIS A 378 40.61 -4.88 -30.17
CA HIS A 378 41.40 -4.34 -29.04
C HIS A 378 41.21 -2.81 -28.87
N THR A 379 39.98 -2.32 -29.02
CA THR A 379 39.61 -0.97 -28.58
C THR A 379 38.93 -1.05 -27.20
N THR A 380 39.52 -0.40 -26.20
CA THR A 380 39.13 -0.56 -24.78
C THR A 380 38.94 0.74 -24.02
N ILE A 381 38.08 0.72 -23.00
CA ILE A 381 37.96 1.76 -21.97
C ILE A 381 38.32 1.12 -20.62
N GLU A 382 39.28 1.70 -19.92
CA GLU A 382 39.93 1.10 -18.75
C GLU A 382 40.10 2.12 -17.61
N ASN A 383 39.99 1.66 -16.36
CA ASN A 383 40.23 2.46 -15.14
C ASN A 383 39.44 3.79 -15.10
N SER A 384 38.24 3.84 -15.68
CA SER A 384 37.54 5.08 -16.04
C SER A 384 36.19 5.22 -15.31
N GLU A 385 35.62 6.43 -15.31
CA GLU A 385 34.26 6.70 -14.81
C GLU A 385 33.36 7.09 -15.98
N ILE A 386 32.15 6.55 -16.02
CA ILE A 386 31.14 6.83 -17.06
C ILE A 386 29.83 7.14 -16.36
N ARG A 387 29.31 8.36 -16.51
CA ARG A 387 28.11 8.80 -15.80
C ARG A 387 27.22 9.77 -16.55
N ASN A 388 25.97 9.93 -16.12
CA ASN A 388 25.08 11.00 -16.59
C ASN A 388 24.91 10.98 -18.12
N PHE A 389 24.56 9.81 -18.67
CA PHE A 389 24.28 9.63 -20.10
C PHE A 389 22.83 9.19 -20.34
N THR A 390 22.00 10.08 -20.90
CA THR A 390 20.55 9.90 -21.04
C THR A 390 20.15 8.70 -21.92
N ASN A 391 21.04 8.19 -22.77
CA ASN A 391 20.74 7.10 -23.70
C ASN A 391 21.45 5.78 -23.33
N SER A 392 22.79 5.78 -23.19
CA SER A 392 23.56 4.54 -22.96
C SER A 392 24.97 4.79 -22.42
N GLY A 393 25.59 3.76 -21.85
CA GLY A 393 27.03 3.76 -21.58
C GLY A 393 27.84 3.37 -22.83
N VAL A 394 28.36 2.14 -22.85
CA VAL A 394 29.28 1.65 -23.90
C VAL A 394 28.60 0.65 -24.84
N LEU A 395 28.59 0.97 -26.13
CA LEU A 395 27.93 0.18 -27.17
C LEU A 395 28.98 -0.46 -28.10
N ILE A 396 29.18 -1.78 -27.96
CA ILE A 396 30.15 -2.55 -28.75
C ILE A 396 29.45 -3.33 -29.87
N ASN A 397 29.92 -3.09 -31.10
CA ASN A 397 29.39 -3.62 -32.38
C ASN A 397 27.90 -3.33 -32.64
N THR A 398 27.30 -2.40 -31.91
CA THR A 398 25.97 -1.82 -32.17
C THR A 398 26.07 -0.31 -32.32
N GLN A 399 25.05 0.31 -32.88
CA GLN A 399 24.97 1.76 -33.10
C GLN A 399 24.20 2.44 -31.95
N SER A 400 24.46 3.73 -31.74
CA SER A 400 23.67 4.55 -30.80
C SER A 400 22.24 4.76 -31.31
N ARG A 401 21.30 4.99 -30.38
CA ARG A 401 19.85 5.16 -30.63
C ARG A 401 19.21 3.96 -31.36
N PHE A 402 19.54 2.79 -30.82
CA PHE A 402 18.73 1.57 -30.79
C PHE A 402 17.79 1.29 -31.96
N PHE A 403 18.17 0.33 -32.81
CA PHE A 403 17.18 -0.54 -33.46
C PHE A 403 17.16 -1.89 -32.73
N TYR A 404 15.97 -2.44 -32.47
CA TYR A 404 15.79 -3.83 -32.01
C TYR A 404 16.09 -4.89 -33.11
N SER A 405 16.87 -4.53 -34.13
CA SER A 405 17.27 -5.37 -35.26
C SER A 405 18.75 -5.14 -35.59
N GLU A 406 19.52 -6.21 -35.80
CA GLU A 406 20.96 -6.17 -36.05
C GLU A 406 21.31 -5.35 -37.32
N ILE A 407 21.94 -4.18 -37.16
CA ILE A 407 22.29 -3.29 -38.28
C ILE A 407 23.76 -2.82 -38.17
N VAL A 408 24.62 -3.45 -39.00
CA VAL A 408 25.73 -2.83 -39.79
C VAL A 408 26.91 -2.15 -39.04
N PRO A 409 28.19 -2.37 -39.43
CA PRO A 409 28.79 -3.51 -40.15
C PRO A 409 30.10 -4.04 -39.52
N GLY A 410 30.22 -5.37 -39.43
CA GLY A 410 31.48 -6.05 -39.09
C GLY A 410 31.60 -6.41 -37.61
N ALA A 411 31.89 -7.69 -37.34
CA ALA A 411 32.05 -8.20 -35.99
C ALA A 411 33.43 -7.83 -35.44
N GLY A 412 33.51 -6.72 -34.70
CA GLY A 412 34.69 -6.37 -33.91
C GLY A 412 34.94 -7.40 -32.81
N THR A 413 36.21 -7.58 -32.44
CA THR A 413 36.64 -8.64 -31.52
C THR A 413 37.61 -8.15 -30.46
N TYR A 414 37.55 -8.69 -29.24
CA TYR A 414 38.39 -8.24 -28.11
C TYR A 414 38.27 -6.73 -27.79
N ASN A 415 37.16 -6.10 -28.16
CA ASN A 415 36.82 -4.76 -27.68
C ASN A 415 36.12 -4.89 -26.31
N GLY A 416 36.29 -3.92 -25.40
CA GLY A 416 35.69 -4.08 -24.08
C GLY A 416 35.91 -2.95 -23.08
N VAL A 417 35.33 -3.15 -21.90
CA VAL A 417 35.42 -2.24 -20.75
C VAL A 417 36.06 -2.98 -19.58
N ARG A 418 36.99 -2.35 -18.86
CA ARG A 418 37.67 -2.94 -17.69
C ARG A 418 37.87 -1.95 -16.54
N ASN A 419 37.83 -2.40 -15.29
CA ASN A 419 38.15 -1.56 -14.11
C ASN A 419 37.34 -0.24 -14.07
N THR A 420 36.11 -0.22 -14.61
CA THR A 420 35.39 1.02 -14.90
C THR A 420 34.14 1.14 -14.03
N HIS A 421 33.90 2.33 -13.49
CA HIS A 421 32.67 2.65 -12.74
C HIS A 421 31.67 3.27 -13.71
N ILE A 422 30.49 2.66 -13.84
CA ILE A 422 29.43 3.07 -14.77
C ILE A 422 28.16 3.30 -13.93
N HIS A 423 27.69 4.54 -13.87
CA HIS A 423 26.53 4.90 -13.07
C HIS A 423 25.64 5.96 -13.74
N HIS A 424 24.42 6.16 -13.24
CA HIS A 424 23.46 7.15 -13.76
C HIS A 424 23.33 7.12 -15.30
N ILE A 425 22.91 5.97 -15.84
CA ILE A 425 22.74 5.75 -17.28
C ILE A 425 21.26 5.63 -17.63
N GLY A 426 20.78 6.47 -18.55
CA GLY A 426 19.37 6.52 -18.91
C GLY A 426 18.85 5.22 -19.55
N GLY A 427 19.67 4.48 -20.29
CA GLY A 427 19.32 3.18 -20.87
C GLY A 427 20.34 2.09 -20.55
N THR A 428 20.68 1.26 -21.55
CA THR A 428 21.59 0.12 -21.38
C THR A 428 23.02 0.58 -21.04
N ALA A 429 23.61 0.07 -19.96
CA ALA A 429 24.93 0.52 -19.50
C ALA A 429 26.08 -0.04 -20.36
N VAL A 430 26.08 -1.34 -20.69
CA VAL A 430 27.04 -1.93 -21.64
C VAL A 430 26.33 -2.90 -22.59
N THR A 431 26.53 -2.74 -23.90
CA THR A 431 26.12 -3.73 -24.92
C THR A 431 27.33 -4.39 -25.55
N LEU A 432 27.33 -5.73 -25.55
CA LEU A 432 28.37 -6.60 -26.10
C LEU A 432 27.79 -7.47 -27.22
N THR A 433 27.68 -6.90 -28.44
CA THR A 433 27.41 -7.71 -29.64
C THR A 433 28.72 -8.09 -30.34
N GLY A 434 28.68 -9.10 -31.21
CA GLY A 434 29.84 -9.53 -32.01
C GLY A 434 29.94 -11.04 -32.18
N GLY A 435 31.10 -11.49 -32.69
CA GLY A 435 31.26 -12.86 -33.17
C GLY A 435 30.51 -13.11 -34.48
N ASN A 436 30.56 -14.34 -34.97
CA ASN A 436 30.04 -14.71 -36.29
C ASN A 436 28.98 -15.82 -36.16
N ARG A 437 27.70 -15.44 -36.24
CA ARG A 437 26.55 -16.37 -36.15
C ARG A 437 26.54 -17.45 -37.25
N THR A 438 27.34 -17.35 -38.31
CA THR A 438 27.42 -18.39 -39.37
C THR A 438 28.49 -19.44 -39.11
N THR A 439 29.64 -19.04 -38.54
CA THR A 439 30.78 -19.95 -38.28
C THR A 439 30.86 -20.43 -36.82
N LEU A 440 30.16 -19.75 -35.90
CA LEU A 440 30.33 -19.86 -34.44
C LEU A 440 31.73 -19.47 -33.96
N GLU A 441 32.41 -18.58 -34.68
CA GLU A 441 33.61 -17.88 -34.19
C GLU A 441 33.21 -16.83 -33.13
N PRO A 442 33.84 -16.82 -31.95
CA PRO A 442 33.47 -15.93 -30.84
C PRO A 442 33.94 -14.49 -31.08
N GLY A 443 33.19 -13.52 -30.55
CA GLY A 443 33.59 -12.12 -30.55
C GLY A 443 34.68 -11.81 -29.52
N ASN A 444 34.67 -12.51 -28.38
CA ASN A 444 35.54 -12.25 -27.22
C ASN A 444 35.50 -10.78 -26.75
N ASN A 445 34.39 -10.07 -27.02
CA ASN A 445 34.17 -8.72 -26.49
C ASN A 445 33.69 -8.83 -25.03
N PHE A 446 34.10 -7.89 -24.18
CA PHE A 446 34.05 -8.10 -22.72
C PHE A 446 33.63 -6.87 -21.90
N VAL A 447 33.03 -7.14 -20.74
CA VAL A 447 32.92 -6.21 -19.61
C VAL A 447 33.49 -6.90 -18.37
N GLU A 448 34.52 -6.32 -17.79
CA GLU A 448 35.37 -6.96 -16.78
C GLU A 448 35.65 -6.04 -15.59
N ASN A 449 35.65 -6.57 -14.37
CA ASN A 449 36.04 -5.83 -13.17
C ASN A 449 35.39 -4.44 -13.06
N SER A 450 34.09 -4.33 -13.34
CA SER A 450 33.40 -3.05 -13.46
C SER A 450 32.19 -2.98 -12.55
N HIS A 451 31.94 -1.79 -12.02
CA HIS A 451 30.86 -1.49 -11.08
C HIS A 451 29.76 -0.77 -11.87
N ILE A 452 28.56 -1.35 -11.94
CA ILE A 452 27.50 -0.97 -12.90
C ILE A 452 26.18 -0.79 -12.16
N HIS A 453 25.79 0.45 -11.84
CA HIS A 453 24.57 0.71 -11.07
C HIS A 453 23.78 1.91 -11.58
N ASP A 454 22.58 2.14 -11.02
CA ASP A 454 21.71 3.27 -11.36
C ASP A 454 21.53 3.46 -12.88
N PHE A 455 20.99 2.41 -13.51
CA PHE A 455 20.79 2.38 -14.96
C PHE A 455 19.33 2.13 -15.34
N ALA A 456 19.00 2.43 -16.60
CA ALA A 456 17.64 2.46 -17.13
C ALA A 456 16.72 3.51 -16.46
N TYR A 457 17.24 4.63 -15.92
CA TYR A 457 16.38 5.67 -15.33
C TYR A 457 15.45 6.32 -16.37
N TYR A 458 15.94 6.53 -17.59
CA TYR A 458 15.20 7.14 -18.70
C TYR A 458 14.41 6.06 -19.46
N HIS A 459 15.01 4.92 -19.79
CA HIS A 459 14.41 3.82 -20.56
C HIS A 459 14.14 2.57 -19.69
N LYS A 460 13.27 2.70 -18.67
CA LYS A 460 13.06 1.68 -17.60
C LYS A 460 12.76 0.24 -18.07
N ALA A 461 12.15 0.03 -19.23
CA ALA A 461 11.81 -1.29 -19.75
C ALA A 461 12.92 -1.89 -20.64
N TYR A 462 13.28 -3.16 -20.38
CA TYR A 462 14.22 -3.99 -21.17
C TYR A 462 15.60 -3.36 -21.50
N ASN A 463 16.09 -2.44 -20.67
CA ASN A 463 17.45 -1.92 -20.72
C ASN A 463 18.27 -2.49 -19.54
N PRO A 464 19.15 -3.47 -19.76
CA PRO A 464 19.98 -4.07 -18.71
C PRO A 464 21.25 -3.27 -18.44
N GLY A 465 21.95 -3.62 -17.36
CA GLY A 465 23.33 -3.18 -17.15
C GLY A 465 24.27 -3.81 -18.17
N VAL A 466 24.03 -5.09 -18.52
CA VAL A 466 24.80 -5.79 -19.58
C VAL A 466 23.87 -6.51 -20.57
N HIS A 467 24.03 -6.19 -21.87
CA HIS A 467 23.34 -6.89 -22.97
C HIS A 467 24.36 -7.70 -23.79
N LEU A 468 24.30 -9.03 -23.72
CA LEU A 468 25.14 -9.96 -24.46
C LEU A 468 24.39 -10.51 -25.69
N SER A 469 24.97 -10.38 -26.88
CA SER A 469 24.35 -10.90 -28.12
C SER A 469 25.37 -11.36 -29.16
N GLY A 470 24.97 -12.21 -30.09
CA GLY A 470 25.83 -12.75 -31.14
C GLY A 470 26.46 -14.10 -30.76
N VAL A 471 27.80 -14.16 -30.70
CA VAL A 471 28.56 -15.37 -30.33
C VAL A 471 29.72 -15.02 -29.41
N GLY A 472 29.83 -15.68 -28.25
CA GLY A 472 31.06 -15.75 -27.46
C GLY A 472 31.59 -14.41 -26.94
N ASN A 473 30.71 -13.59 -26.35
CA ASN A 473 31.10 -12.39 -25.58
C ASN A 473 30.98 -12.67 -24.07
N ARG A 474 31.73 -11.94 -23.23
CA ARG A 474 31.94 -12.22 -21.79
C ARG A 474 31.54 -11.08 -20.84
N MET A 475 31.01 -11.44 -19.69
CA MET A 475 30.81 -10.58 -18.51
C MET A 475 31.48 -11.26 -17.31
N SER A 476 32.53 -10.68 -16.73
CA SER A 476 33.20 -11.30 -15.56
C SER A 476 33.75 -10.37 -14.48
N HIS A 477 33.60 -10.77 -13.21
CA HIS A 477 34.01 -9.99 -12.02
C HIS A 477 33.37 -8.60 -11.93
N ASN A 478 32.11 -8.45 -12.37
CA ASN A 478 31.38 -7.19 -12.26
C ASN A 478 30.46 -7.20 -11.04
N GLU A 479 30.24 -6.02 -10.47
CA GLU A 479 29.23 -5.75 -9.45
C GLU A 479 28.11 -4.93 -10.12
N LEU A 480 26.87 -5.39 -10.04
CA LEU A 480 25.77 -4.83 -10.82
C LEU A 480 24.48 -4.72 -9.99
N HIS A 481 24.02 -3.48 -9.76
CA HIS A 481 22.87 -3.22 -8.90
C HIS A 481 22.02 -2.00 -9.29
N ASP A 482 21.02 -1.67 -8.47
CA ASP A 482 20.09 -0.55 -8.62
C ASP A 482 19.45 -0.42 -10.01
N ALA A 483 18.60 -1.39 -10.34
CA ALA A 483 17.91 -1.43 -11.63
C ALA A 483 16.39 -1.68 -11.50
N PRO A 484 15.56 -1.03 -12.33
CA PRO A 484 14.12 -1.26 -12.34
C PRO A 484 13.74 -2.61 -13.01
N HIS A 485 14.50 -3.04 -14.03
CA HIS A 485 14.34 -4.26 -14.85
C HIS A 485 15.46 -5.31 -14.55
N PRO A 486 15.59 -6.46 -15.28
CA PRO A 486 16.77 -7.33 -15.23
C PRO A 486 18.11 -6.61 -15.33
N GLY A 487 19.13 -7.13 -14.63
CA GLY A 487 20.50 -6.67 -14.75
C GLY A 487 21.20 -7.11 -16.04
N VAL A 488 20.82 -8.27 -16.61
CA VAL A 488 21.47 -8.86 -17.78
C VAL A 488 20.45 -9.42 -18.79
N LEU A 489 20.67 -9.15 -20.08
CA LEU A 489 19.99 -9.80 -21.21
C LEU A 489 20.97 -10.62 -22.06
N ILE A 490 20.58 -11.81 -22.52
CA ILE A 490 21.45 -12.71 -23.30
C ILE A 490 20.71 -13.30 -24.52
N PHE A 491 21.22 -13.03 -25.74
CA PHE A 491 20.58 -13.38 -27.03
C PHE A 491 21.57 -13.93 -28.08
N GLY A 492 22.06 -15.15 -27.89
CA GLY A 492 23.05 -15.71 -28.80
C GLY A 492 23.64 -17.05 -28.37
N ASN A 493 24.91 -17.24 -28.72
CA ASN A 493 25.62 -18.50 -28.58
C ASN A 493 26.87 -18.34 -27.71
N ASP A 494 27.17 -19.36 -26.91
CA ASP A 494 28.46 -19.51 -26.19
C ASP A 494 28.86 -18.33 -25.29
N HIS A 495 27.91 -17.53 -24.80
CA HIS A 495 28.20 -16.41 -23.91
C HIS A 495 28.67 -16.89 -22.53
N LEU A 496 29.55 -16.12 -21.88
CA LEU A 496 30.08 -16.45 -20.56
C LEU A 496 29.76 -15.33 -19.58
N VAL A 497 29.03 -15.68 -18.51
CA VAL A 497 28.73 -14.79 -17.37
C VAL A 497 29.30 -15.46 -16.13
N GLU A 498 30.44 -14.97 -15.64
CA GLU A 498 31.19 -15.61 -14.56
C GLU A 498 31.65 -14.67 -13.45
N TYR A 499 31.65 -15.11 -12.19
CA TYR A 499 32.21 -14.33 -11.07
C TYR A 499 31.57 -12.96 -10.79
N ASN A 500 30.36 -12.69 -11.30
CA ASN A 500 29.69 -11.40 -11.07
C ASN A 500 28.85 -11.44 -9.78
N GLU A 501 28.75 -10.28 -9.11
CA GLU A 501 27.81 -10.01 -8.03
C GLU A 501 26.65 -9.17 -8.59
N ILE A 502 25.42 -9.62 -8.37
CA ILE A 502 24.21 -9.03 -8.95
C ILE A 502 23.14 -8.93 -7.87
N TYR A 503 22.71 -7.71 -7.53
CA TYR A 503 21.71 -7.45 -6.49
C TYR A 503 20.83 -6.25 -6.80
N ASP A 504 19.74 -6.03 -6.08
CA ASP A 504 18.83 -4.88 -6.22
C ASP A 504 18.52 -4.49 -7.69
N VAL A 505 18.35 -5.50 -8.53
CA VAL A 505 17.74 -5.38 -9.86
C VAL A 505 16.30 -5.86 -9.81
N CYS A 506 15.53 -5.60 -10.87
CA CYS A 506 14.09 -5.88 -10.93
C CYS A 506 13.25 -5.11 -9.88
N LYS A 507 13.72 -3.93 -9.41
CA LYS A 507 13.14 -3.17 -8.29
C LYS A 507 11.70 -2.68 -8.51
N MET A 508 11.23 -2.57 -9.76
CA MET A 508 9.89 -2.02 -10.05
C MET A 508 8.93 -3.04 -10.68
N PHE A 509 9.39 -3.88 -11.60
CA PHE A 509 8.54 -4.67 -12.51
C PHE A 509 8.27 -6.11 -12.00
N SER A 510 7.54 -6.94 -12.77
CA SER A 510 7.33 -8.38 -12.50
C SER A 510 7.13 -9.18 -13.80
N ASP A 511 7.39 -10.49 -13.76
CA ASP A 511 7.53 -11.41 -14.93
C ASP A 511 8.90 -11.29 -15.64
N LEU A 512 9.98 -11.47 -14.84
CA LEU A 512 11.36 -11.20 -15.22
C LEU A 512 12.35 -11.73 -14.18
N GLY A 513 13.64 -11.81 -14.52
CA GLY A 513 14.68 -12.20 -13.57
C GLY A 513 16.00 -11.47 -13.81
N ALA A 514 16.91 -11.49 -12.83
CA ALA A 514 18.17 -10.75 -12.86
C ALA A 514 19.01 -11.01 -14.12
N ILE A 515 19.03 -12.27 -14.58
CA ILE A 515 19.38 -12.63 -15.96
C ILE A 515 18.11 -13.12 -16.67
N TYR A 516 17.76 -12.50 -17.79
CA TYR A 516 16.59 -12.86 -18.61
C TYR A 516 16.99 -13.22 -20.04
N MET A 517 16.33 -14.24 -20.60
CA MET A 517 16.51 -14.74 -21.96
C MET A 517 15.15 -15.07 -22.56
N ASN A 518 14.93 -14.77 -23.84
CA ASN A 518 13.77 -15.25 -24.59
C ASN A 518 14.23 -15.66 -26.00
N GLU A 519 14.67 -16.91 -26.12
CA GLU A 519 15.30 -17.47 -27.33
C GLU A 519 14.60 -18.73 -27.85
N GLY A 520 13.39 -19.06 -27.39
CA GLY A 520 12.70 -20.29 -27.80
C GLY A 520 12.38 -20.40 -29.28
N GLU A 521 12.26 -19.29 -30.02
CA GLU A 521 12.13 -19.33 -31.48
C GLU A 521 13.45 -19.65 -32.22
N LYS A 522 14.60 -19.58 -31.52
CA LYS A 522 15.94 -19.86 -32.05
C LYS A 522 16.62 -21.00 -31.25
N PRO A 523 16.13 -22.25 -31.29
CA PRO A 523 16.66 -23.38 -30.51
C PRO A 523 18.13 -23.76 -30.80
N GLN A 524 18.75 -23.16 -31.82
CA GLN A 524 20.19 -23.21 -32.13
C GLN A 524 21.05 -22.20 -31.35
N SER A 525 20.46 -21.19 -30.71
CA SER A 525 21.13 -20.26 -29.79
C SER A 525 21.27 -20.90 -28.41
N ARG A 526 22.47 -21.43 -28.17
CA ARG A 526 22.82 -22.41 -27.11
C ARG A 526 24.26 -22.21 -26.64
N GLY A 527 24.66 -22.95 -25.61
CA GLY A 527 26.05 -23.03 -25.17
C GLY A 527 26.47 -21.96 -24.16
N THR A 528 25.58 -21.01 -23.85
CA THR A 528 25.79 -20.02 -22.79
C THR A 528 26.04 -20.69 -21.44
N LEU A 529 27.05 -20.20 -20.73
CA LEU A 529 27.46 -20.65 -19.40
C LEU A 529 27.31 -19.51 -18.39
N ILE A 530 26.50 -19.75 -17.36
CA ILE A 530 26.32 -18.86 -16.21
C ILE A 530 26.94 -19.57 -14.99
N TYR A 531 28.07 -19.06 -14.52
CA TYR A 531 29.02 -19.78 -13.67
C TYR A 531 29.50 -18.94 -12.48
N ARG A 532 29.41 -19.45 -11.24
CA ARG A 532 30.02 -18.77 -10.07
C ARG A 532 29.61 -17.30 -9.91
N ASN A 533 28.36 -16.95 -10.20
CA ASN A 533 27.84 -15.62 -9.90
C ASN A 533 27.12 -15.65 -8.56
N TYR A 534 27.14 -14.52 -7.84
CA TYR A 534 26.38 -14.28 -6.62
C TYR A 534 25.16 -13.42 -6.95
N PHE A 535 23.97 -13.92 -6.64
CA PHE A 535 22.70 -13.23 -6.80
C PHE A 535 22.09 -12.99 -5.43
N HIS A 536 21.82 -11.74 -5.04
CA HIS A 536 21.11 -11.46 -3.79
C HIS A 536 20.07 -10.35 -3.84
N ASN A 537 19.10 -10.39 -2.92
CA ASN A 537 18.01 -9.41 -2.77
C ASN A 537 17.13 -9.20 -4.04
N ILE A 538 17.22 -10.11 -5.02
CA ILE A 538 16.63 -9.97 -6.36
C ILE A 538 15.10 -9.87 -6.29
N GLY A 539 14.59 -8.64 -6.42
CA GLY A 539 13.18 -8.31 -6.23
C GLY A 539 12.61 -8.83 -4.91
N GLU A 540 13.35 -8.74 -3.81
CA GLU A 540 12.89 -9.21 -2.49
C GLU A 540 11.47 -8.67 -2.19
N SER A 541 10.56 -9.56 -1.79
CA SER A 541 9.10 -9.38 -1.65
C SER A 541 8.23 -9.32 -2.93
N LYS A 542 8.78 -9.20 -4.16
CA LYS A 542 7.99 -9.24 -5.40
C LYS A 542 7.72 -10.66 -5.89
N ALA A 543 6.45 -10.99 -6.12
CA ALA A 543 6.06 -12.18 -6.86
C ALA A 543 6.45 -12.05 -8.35
N GLY A 544 6.74 -13.18 -9.01
CA GLY A 544 7.07 -13.17 -10.44
C GLY A 544 8.47 -12.63 -10.79
N VAL A 545 9.34 -12.39 -9.79
CA VAL A 545 10.74 -12.00 -9.99
C VAL A 545 11.69 -13.15 -9.64
N GLN A 546 12.66 -13.42 -10.51
CA GLN A 546 13.53 -14.61 -10.45
C GLN A 546 15.03 -14.27 -10.48
N GLY A 547 15.90 -15.20 -10.10
CA GLY A 547 17.36 -15.08 -10.31
C GLY A 547 17.75 -15.18 -11.79
N ILE A 548 17.62 -16.39 -12.37
CA ILE A 548 17.83 -16.62 -13.81
C ILE A 548 16.51 -17.10 -14.42
N TYR A 549 16.06 -16.45 -15.49
CA TYR A 549 14.81 -16.74 -16.18
C TYR A 549 15.07 -17.02 -17.67
N PRO A 550 15.29 -18.31 -18.05
CA PRO A 550 15.19 -18.78 -19.44
C PRO A 550 13.71 -18.87 -19.82
N ASP A 551 13.17 -17.76 -20.30
CA ASP A 551 11.76 -17.60 -20.64
C ASP A 551 11.42 -18.26 -21.99
N ASN A 552 10.12 -18.51 -22.19
CA ASN A 552 9.48 -18.85 -23.46
C ASN A 552 10.29 -19.83 -24.31
N PHE A 553 10.46 -21.05 -23.78
CA PHE A 553 11.14 -22.17 -24.42
C PHE A 553 12.64 -21.98 -24.76
N THR A 554 13.35 -21.05 -24.11
CA THR A 554 14.83 -20.94 -24.21
C THR A 554 15.51 -22.28 -23.89
N MET A 555 16.61 -22.64 -24.57
CA MET A 555 17.19 -24.00 -24.51
C MET A 555 18.72 -24.04 -24.40
N GLY A 556 19.26 -25.16 -23.90
CA GLY A 556 20.65 -25.54 -24.13
C GLY A 556 21.72 -24.69 -23.43
N ILE A 557 21.41 -24.12 -22.27
CA ILE A 557 22.33 -23.34 -21.41
C ILE A 557 22.81 -24.15 -20.21
N THR A 558 23.92 -23.72 -19.60
CA THR A 558 24.45 -24.32 -18.36
C THR A 558 24.44 -23.29 -17.24
N ILE A 559 23.85 -23.65 -16.09
CA ILE A 559 23.79 -22.83 -14.87
C ILE A 559 24.47 -23.62 -13.76
N GLN A 560 25.71 -23.26 -13.40
CA GLN A 560 26.47 -24.03 -12.42
C GLN A 560 27.27 -23.22 -11.40
N GLU A 561 27.38 -23.74 -10.17
CA GLU A 561 28.21 -23.18 -9.09
C GLU A 561 27.86 -21.73 -8.70
N ASN A 562 26.67 -21.24 -9.06
CA ASN A 562 26.17 -19.92 -8.66
C ASN A 562 25.58 -19.99 -7.24
N ILE A 563 25.58 -18.84 -6.56
CA ILE A 563 25.01 -18.65 -5.23
C ILE A 563 23.80 -17.72 -5.36
N PHE A 564 22.65 -18.13 -4.84
CA PHE A 564 21.41 -17.33 -4.80
C PHE A 564 20.99 -17.14 -3.35
N TYR A 565 20.73 -15.90 -2.93
CA TYR A 565 20.32 -15.56 -1.57
C TYR A 565 19.15 -14.55 -1.58
N LYS A 566 18.04 -14.82 -0.90
CA LYS A 566 16.85 -13.93 -0.86
C LYS A 566 16.28 -13.59 -2.25
N MET A 567 15.71 -14.59 -2.91
CA MET A 567 15.05 -14.41 -4.23
C MET A 567 13.56 -14.06 -4.04
N GLY A 568 13.05 -13.06 -4.78
CA GLY A 568 11.63 -12.66 -4.74
C GLY A 568 10.63 -13.82 -4.94
N ASN A 569 10.93 -14.73 -5.87
CA ASN A 569 10.19 -15.98 -6.05
C ASN A 569 11.09 -17.20 -6.29
N SER A 570 11.74 -17.32 -7.46
CA SER A 570 12.55 -18.48 -7.83
C SER A 570 14.03 -18.12 -8.05
N ALA A 571 14.96 -19.00 -7.67
CA ALA A 571 16.36 -18.80 -8.08
C ALA A 571 16.53 -19.06 -9.59
N ILE A 572 15.84 -20.08 -10.12
CA ILE A 572 15.79 -20.38 -11.56
C ILE A 572 14.34 -20.67 -11.97
N LEU A 573 13.83 -19.99 -13.00
CA LEU A 573 12.54 -20.31 -13.64
C LEU A 573 12.74 -20.67 -15.11
N ASN A 574 12.60 -21.95 -15.42
CA ASN A 574 12.64 -22.50 -16.76
C ASN A 574 11.22 -22.57 -17.35
N ASN A 575 10.88 -21.68 -18.28
CA ASN A 575 9.52 -21.61 -18.85
C ASN A 575 9.39 -22.51 -20.09
N GLY A 576 9.24 -23.82 -19.86
CA GLY A 576 9.06 -24.84 -20.89
C GLY A 576 10.30 -25.22 -21.70
N GLY A 577 11.47 -24.64 -21.39
CA GLY A 577 12.75 -24.90 -22.06
C GLY A 577 13.25 -26.35 -21.96
N SER A 578 14.28 -26.68 -22.76
CA SER A 578 14.90 -28.01 -22.82
C SER A 578 16.44 -27.93 -22.78
N HIS A 579 17.08 -29.03 -22.35
CA HIS A 579 18.53 -29.09 -22.06
C HIS A 579 19.06 -27.94 -21.19
N ILE A 580 18.25 -27.43 -20.25
CA ILE A 580 18.73 -26.54 -19.19
C ILE A 580 19.49 -27.41 -18.19
N ARG A 581 20.81 -27.20 -18.10
CA ARG A 581 21.73 -28.04 -17.30
C ARG A 581 22.12 -27.30 -16.02
N THR A 582 21.50 -27.66 -14.91
CA THR A 582 21.61 -26.93 -13.62
C THR A 582 22.39 -27.75 -12.59
N LYS A 583 23.58 -27.29 -12.19
CA LYS A 583 24.51 -28.11 -11.39
C LYS A 583 25.21 -27.37 -10.24
N ASN A 584 25.32 -27.99 -9.06
CA ASN A 584 26.17 -27.52 -7.95
C ASN A 584 25.86 -26.08 -7.45
N ASN A 585 24.67 -25.53 -7.71
CA ASN A 585 24.31 -24.19 -7.24
C ASN A 585 23.90 -24.23 -5.76
N ILE A 586 24.16 -23.15 -5.03
CA ILE A 586 23.68 -22.93 -3.66
C ILE A 586 22.47 -22.00 -3.72
N ILE A 587 21.35 -22.42 -3.14
CA ILE A 587 20.11 -21.62 -3.10
C ILE A 587 19.69 -21.44 -1.63
N VAL A 588 19.77 -20.19 -1.16
CA VAL A 588 19.35 -19.76 0.18
C VAL A 588 18.13 -18.86 0.06
N ASP A 589 17.07 -19.19 0.80
CA ASP A 589 15.84 -18.39 0.89
C ASP A 589 15.23 -17.98 -0.47
N ALA A 590 14.88 -18.99 -1.27
CA ALA A 590 14.01 -18.87 -2.44
C ALA A 590 12.69 -19.61 -2.20
N LYS A 591 11.56 -19.01 -2.62
CA LYS A 591 10.22 -19.59 -2.43
C LYS A 591 9.98 -20.82 -3.31
N VAL A 592 10.51 -20.82 -4.54
CA VAL A 592 10.53 -21.95 -5.47
C VAL A 592 11.96 -22.09 -6.04
N PRO A 593 12.88 -22.79 -5.36
CA PRO A 593 14.31 -22.85 -5.72
C PRO A 593 14.59 -23.15 -7.20
N TYR A 594 13.91 -24.16 -7.77
CA TYR A 594 13.88 -24.40 -9.21
C TYR A 594 12.43 -24.51 -9.66
N ASP A 595 12.05 -23.77 -10.68
CA ASP A 595 10.68 -23.73 -11.21
C ASP A 595 10.68 -24.20 -12.66
N TYR A 596 10.09 -25.37 -12.93
CA TYR A 596 9.78 -25.82 -14.29
C TYR A 596 8.30 -25.55 -14.57
N SER A 597 8.03 -24.37 -15.13
CA SER A 597 6.69 -23.87 -15.37
C SER A 597 5.93 -24.76 -16.36
N ASP A 598 4.74 -25.20 -15.96
CA ASP A 598 3.82 -25.97 -16.81
C ASP A 598 2.90 -25.09 -17.67
N LEU A 599 2.98 -23.77 -17.53
CA LEU A 599 2.04 -22.78 -18.09
C LEU A 599 1.77 -22.94 -19.60
N TYR A 600 2.80 -23.28 -20.37
CA TYR A 600 2.73 -23.41 -21.83
C TYR A 600 3.05 -24.82 -22.36
N LEU A 601 3.25 -25.80 -21.47
CA LEU A 601 3.44 -27.20 -21.86
C LEU A 601 2.13 -27.82 -22.39
N GLY A 602 2.25 -28.75 -23.33
CA GLY A 602 1.11 -29.52 -23.84
C GLY A 602 0.94 -29.55 -25.37
N ASP A 603 0.29 -30.62 -25.81
CA ASP A 603 0.10 -31.06 -27.20
C ASP A 603 -1.26 -30.67 -27.81
N SER A 604 -2.02 -29.81 -27.12
CA SER A 604 -3.28 -29.25 -27.65
C SER A 604 -3.05 -28.46 -28.95
N PRO A 605 -3.89 -28.63 -30.00
CA PRO A 605 -3.76 -27.87 -31.25
C PRO A 605 -3.81 -26.34 -31.08
N ASP A 606 -4.49 -25.85 -30.03
CA ASP A 606 -4.56 -24.42 -29.69
C ASP A 606 -3.49 -23.97 -28.67
N GLY A 607 -2.68 -24.90 -28.16
CA GLY A 607 -1.60 -24.63 -27.21
C GLY A 607 -0.42 -23.88 -27.86
N GLN A 608 0.35 -23.15 -27.03
CA GLN A 608 1.44 -22.29 -27.50
C GLN A 608 2.42 -23.02 -28.43
N ILE A 609 2.84 -24.23 -28.06
CA ILE A 609 3.84 -24.99 -28.79
C ILE A 609 3.33 -25.36 -30.19
N ALA A 610 2.14 -25.95 -30.29
CA ALA A 610 1.56 -26.37 -31.57
C ALA A 610 1.23 -25.16 -32.49
N LYS A 611 0.81 -24.05 -31.90
CA LYS A 611 0.27 -22.87 -32.60
C LYS A 611 1.33 -21.86 -33.02
N ASN A 612 2.28 -21.55 -32.13
CA ASN A 612 3.20 -20.42 -32.28
C ASN A 612 4.67 -20.84 -32.49
N TYR A 613 5.12 -21.97 -31.93
CA TYR A 613 6.53 -22.38 -31.97
C TYR A 613 6.83 -23.48 -32.99
N MET A 614 6.09 -24.60 -32.97
CA MET A 614 6.34 -25.77 -33.82
C MET A 614 6.38 -25.43 -35.33
N PRO A 615 5.49 -24.59 -35.90
CA PRO A 615 5.57 -24.20 -37.31
C PRO A 615 6.83 -23.37 -37.62
N LYS A 616 7.26 -22.53 -36.68
CA LYS A 616 8.48 -21.70 -36.82
C LYS A 616 9.74 -22.56 -36.76
N TRP A 617 9.81 -23.51 -35.82
CA TRP A 617 10.91 -24.48 -35.74
C TRP A 617 11.03 -25.31 -37.02
N GLN A 618 9.92 -25.86 -37.54
CA GLN A 618 9.93 -26.63 -38.79
C GLN A 618 10.42 -25.79 -39.97
N ALA A 619 9.98 -24.53 -40.09
CA ALA A 619 10.47 -23.62 -41.13
C ALA A 619 11.97 -23.29 -40.97
N LEU A 620 12.42 -23.04 -39.73
CA LEU A 620 13.81 -22.69 -39.40
C LEU A 620 14.79 -23.84 -39.69
N PHE A 621 14.47 -25.07 -39.29
CA PHE A 621 15.28 -26.25 -39.55
C PHE A 621 15.36 -26.56 -41.05
N ALA A 622 14.22 -26.55 -41.75
CA ALA A 622 14.18 -26.74 -43.19
C ALA A 622 14.99 -25.68 -43.96
N ALA A 623 14.94 -24.42 -43.53
CA ALA A 623 15.73 -23.34 -44.11
C ALA A 623 17.26 -23.49 -43.90
N ASN A 624 17.68 -24.24 -42.87
CA ASN A 624 19.08 -24.48 -42.53
C ASN A 624 19.55 -25.92 -42.84
N ASN A 625 18.80 -26.68 -43.66
CA ASN A 625 19.12 -28.07 -44.03
C ASN A 625 19.31 -28.97 -42.78
N ASP A 626 18.44 -28.82 -41.79
CA ASP A 626 18.50 -29.49 -40.48
C ASP A 626 19.86 -29.33 -39.78
N TRP A 627 20.54 -28.21 -40.04
CA TRP A 627 21.91 -27.87 -39.63
C TRP A 627 23.00 -28.83 -40.15
N VAL A 628 22.66 -29.79 -41.01
CA VAL A 628 23.58 -30.81 -41.53
C VAL A 628 24.68 -30.19 -42.38
N GLY A 629 25.93 -30.41 -41.96
CA GLY A 629 27.13 -29.81 -42.59
C GLY A 629 27.51 -28.43 -42.07
N THR A 630 26.77 -27.88 -41.10
CA THR A 630 27.07 -26.58 -40.45
C THR A 630 27.87 -26.75 -39.15
N PRO A 631 28.53 -25.68 -38.66
CA PRO A 631 29.17 -25.68 -37.33
C PRO A 631 28.18 -25.95 -36.18
N TYR A 632 26.91 -25.54 -36.31
CA TYR A 632 25.89 -25.75 -35.27
C TYR A 632 25.71 -27.22 -34.93
N LEU A 633 25.51 -28.10 -35.92
CA LEU A 633 25.35 -29.54 -35.67
C LEU A 633 26.65 -30.21 -35.18
N THR A 634 27.80 -29.59 -35.43
CA THR A 634 29.11 -30.07 -34.94
C THR A 634 29.32 -29.70 -33.47
N LYS A 635 28.78 -28.56 -33.03
CA LYS A 635 28.96 -28.01 -31.67
C LYS A 635 27.82 -28.38 -30.70
N TYR A 636 26.60 -28.46 -31.23
CA TYR A 636 25.37 -28.81 -30.51
C TYR A 636 24.74 -30.05 -31.19
N PRO A 637 25.31 -31.25 -30.98
CA PRO A 637 24.85 -32.46 -31.67
C PRO A 637 23.39 -32.80 -31.36
N GLU A 638 22.85 -32.34 -30.24
CA GLU A 638 21.44 -32.55 -29.89
C GLU A 638 20.43 -31.81 -30.81
N LEU A 639 20.91 -30.93 -31.70
CA LEU A 639 20.08 -30.39 -32.80
C LEU A 639 19.67 -31.50 -33.80
N ALA A 640 20.41 -32.61 -33.90
CA ALA A 640 20.04 -33.75 -34.75
C ALA A 640 18.71 -34.40 -34.32
N ASP A 641 18.46 -34.41 -33.01
CA ASP A 641 17.33 -35.09 -32.36
C ASP A 641 16.20 -34.12 -31.97
N PHE A 642 16.25 -32.86 -32.43
CA PHE A 642 15.34 -31.80 -31.98
C PHE A 642 13.85 -32.14 -32.15
N PHE A 643 13.49 -32.88 -33.22
CA PHE A 643 12.13 -33.37 -33.50
C PHE A 643 11.89 -34.86 -33.17
N THR A 644 12.90 -35.58 -32.67
CA THR A 644 12.75 -36.95 -32.15
C THR A 644 12.49 -36.93 -30.64
N GLU A 645 13.06 -35.94 -29.94
CA GLU A 645 12.75 -35.62 -28.55
C GLU A 645 11.33 -35.04 -28.37
N ASN A 646 10.77 -35.17 -27.16
CA ASN A 646 9.49 -34.55 -26.84
C ASN A 646 9.65 -33.02 -26.74
N ARG A 647 8.86 -32.30 -27.55
CA ARG A 647 8.78 -30.83 -27.53
C ARG A 647 7.57 -30.29 -26.78
N TYR A 648 6.54 -31.11 -26.55
CA TYR A 648 5.33 -30.72 -25.81
C TYR A 648 5.50 -30.88 -24.29
N TYR A 649 6.32 -31.84 -23.89
CA TYR A 649 6.74 -32.09 -22.50
C TYR A 649 8.23 -32.49 -22.47
N PRO A 650 9.17 -31.53 -22.56
CA PRO A 650 10.61 -31.83 -22.58
C PRO A 650 11.14 -32.45 -21.27
N ASP A 651 11.84 -33.58 -21.40
CA ASP A 651 12.38 -34.39 -20.30
C ASP A 651 13.93 -34.36 -20.23
N THR A 652 14.57 -33.43 -20.96
CA THR A 652 16.04 -33.33 -21.11
C THR A 652 16.72 -32.32 -20.16
N ASN A 653 15.94 -31.71 -19.26
CA ASN A 653 16.45 -30.76 -18.26
C ASN A 653 17.08 -31.49 -17.07
N THR A 654 18.16 -30.97 -16.51
CA THR A 654 18.86 -31.60 -15.37
C THR A 654 18.99 -30.65 -14.17
N LEU A 655 18.79 -31.19 -12.97
CA LEU A 655 19.01 -30.51 -11.69
C LEU A 655 19.85 -31.44 -10.81
N GLN A 656 21.15 -31.18 -10.72
CA GLN A 656 22.13 -32.11 -10.15
C GLN A 656 23.05 -31.48 -9.09
N GLY A 657 23.17 -32.10 -7.91
CA GLY A 657 24.14 -31.68 -6.88
C GLY A 657 23.88 -30.30 -6.26
N ASN A 658 22.68 -29.74 -6.35
CA ASN A 658 22.37 -28.40 -5.84
C ASN A 658 21.99 -28.44 -4.35
N VAL A 659 22.28 -27.36 -3.62
CA VAL A 659 21.91 -27.19 -2.20
C VAL A 659 20.73 -26.23 -2.08
N VAL A 660 19.75 -26.58 -1.24
CA VAL A 660 18.61 -25.72 -0.90
C VAL A 660 18.50 -25.60 0.62
N TYR A 661 18.63 -24.38 1.15
CA TYR A 661 18.48 -24.07 2.57
C TYR A 661 17.60 -22.83 2.76
N ASN A 662 16.52 -22.97 3.51
CA ASN A 662 15.52 -21.91 3.68
C ASN A 662 15.36 -21.57 5.18
N PRO A 663 16.27 -20.79 5.78
CA PRO A 663 16.16 -20.40 7.19
C PRO A 663 15.09 -19.34 7.46
N THR A 664 14.70 -18.51 6.48
CA THR A 664 13.72 -17.42 6.68
C THR A 664 12.49 -17.51 5.77
N VAL A 665 12.65 -17.91 4.51
CA VAL A 665 11.57 -17.96 3.51
C VAL A 665 10.93 -19.35 3.49
N THR A 666 9.66 -19.46 3.87
CA THR A 666 8.93 -20.74 3.76
C THR A 666 8.78 -21.16 2.29
N ARG A 667 9.44 -22.26 1.92
CA ARG A 667 9.39 -22.82 0.55
C ARG A 667 7.97 -23.30 0.19
N SER A 668 7.57 -23.09 -1.06
CA SER A 668 6.23 -23.47 -1.54
C SER A 668 5.94 -24.96 -1.39
N SER A 669 4.73 -25.29 -0.92
CA SER A 669 4.22 -26.66 -0.84
C SER A 669 4.01 -27.33 -2.21
N THR A 670 4.17 -26.60 -3.31
CA THR A 670 4.20 -27.16 -4.67
C THR A 670 5.56 -27.76 -5.04
N THR A 671 6.61 -27.52 -4.25
CA THR A 671 7.96 -28.06 -4.51
C THR A 671 8.11 -29.51 -4.04
N ASN A 672 8.82 -30.31 -4.83
CA ASN A 672 9.13 -31.70 -4.53
C ASN A 672 10.37 -31.85 -3.61
N ALA A 673 10.80 -33.09 -3.38
CA ALA A 673 11.92 -33.42 -2.50
C ALA A 673 13.29 -32.90 -2.96
N ASN A 674 13.43 -32.46 -4.23
CA ASN A 674 14.63 -31.80 -4.75
C ASN A 674 14.55 -30.27 -4.67
N GLY A 675 13.49 -29.71 -4.08
CA GLY A 675 13.23 -28.26 -4.03
C GLY A 675 12.67 -27.67 -5.33
N ALA A 676 12.31 -28.52 -6.30
CA ALA A 676 11.81 -28.08 -7.60
C ALA A 676 10.27 -28.11 -7.68
N TYR A 677 9.67 -27.10 -8.32
CA TYR A 677 8.34 -27.27 -8.93
C TYR A 677 8.52 -27.98 -10.27
N ASP A 678 7.90 -29.15 -10.39
CA ASP A 678 7.88 -29.98 -11.60
C ASP A 678 6.62 -30.84 -11.56
N LYS A 679 5.54 -30.29 -12.12
CA LYS A 679 4.18 -30.85 -12.05
C LYS A 679 4.05 -32.21 -12.74
N TYR A 680 4.89 -32.47 -13.75
CA TYR A 680 4.80 -33.67 -14.59
C TYR A 680 5.95 -34.67 -14.35
N ASN A 681 6.89 -34.35 -13.44
CA ASN A 681 8.08 -35.15 -13.14
C ASN A 681 8.94 -35.40 -14.38
N LEU A 682 9.34 -34.31 -15.05
CA LEU A 682 10.11 -34.28 -16.29
C LEU A 682 11.61 -33.94 -16.07
N VAL A 683 11.98 -33.33 -14.94
CA VAL A 683 13.36 -32.91 -14.66
C VAL A 683 14.19 -34.08 -14.13
N GLN A 684 15.40 -34.25 -14.67
CA GLN A 684 16.32 -35.31 -14.27
C GLN A 684 17.14 -34.90 -13.04
N TYR A 685 16.79 -35.49 -11.89
CA TYR A 685 17.43 -35.21 -10.60
C TYR A 685 18.59 -36.16 -10.29
N ALA A 686 19.66 -35.62 -9.69
CA ALA A 686 20.71 -36.40 -9.02
C ALA A 686 21.28 -35.61 -7.82
N ASP A 687 21.53 -36.28 -6.70
CA ASP A 687 22.36 -35.79 -5.58
C ASP A 687 22.06 -34.37 -5.03
N ASN A 688 20.85 -33.84 -5.21
CA ASN A 688 20.47 -32.55 -4.63
C ASN A 688 20.22 -32.68 -3.11
N TRP A 689 20.66 -31.70 -2.33
CA TRP A 689 20.48 -31.67 -0.88
C TRP A 689 19.56 -30.52 -0.44
N VAL A 690 18.32 -30.88 -0.11
CA VAL A 690 17.36 -29.96 0.52
C VAL A 690 17.47 -30.13 2.04
N THR A 691 17.86 -29.06 2.74
CA THR A 691 18.18 -29.10 4.18
C THR A 691 17.37 -28.09 5.00
N THR A 692 17.23 -28.41 6.30
CA THR A 692 16.65 -27.55 7.34
C THR A 692 17.69 -27.10 8.38
N THR A 693 18.94 -27.54 8.22
CA THR A 693 20.11 -27.09 8.98
C THR A 693 21.13 -26.49 8.04
N ASP A 694 21.89 -25.52 8.54
CA ASP A 694 22.96 -24.85 7.78
C ASP A 694 23.87 -25.84 7.03
N PRO A 695 24.13 -25.63 5.72
CA PRO A 695 24.99 -26.51 4.93
C PRO A 695 26.48 -26.43 5.31
N GLY A 696 26.88 -25.44 6.11
CA GLY A 696 28.24 -25.21 6.61
C GLY A 696 28.84 -23.89 6.13
N PHE A 697 28.04 -22.82 6.10
CA PHE A 697 28.51 -21.46 5.83
C PHE A 697 29.46 -20.96 6.93
N VAL A 698 30.28 -19.96 6.60
CA VAL A 698 31.17 -19.30 7.56
C VAL A 698 30.40 -18.33 8.46
N ASP A 699 29.62 -17.40 7.87
CA ASP A 699 28.75 -16.49 8.63
C ASP A 699 27.60 -15.93 7.78
N LEU A 700 26.59 -16.77 7.53
CA LEU A 700 25.37 -16.37 6.81
C LEU A 700 24.63 -15.17 7.46
N ALA A 701 24.77 -14.98 8.78
CA ALA A 701 24.08 -13.89 9.49
C ALA A 701 24.67 -12.51 9.16
N ASN A 702 25.95 -12.44 8.80
CA ASN A 702 26.63 -11.24 8.31
C ASN A 702 26.89 -11.24 6.79
N GLY A 703 26.32 -12.21 6.05
CA GLY A 703 26.42 -12.29 4.59
C GLY A 703 27.63 -13.05 4.03
N ASP A 704 28.41 -13.76 4.85
CA ASP A 704 29.50 -14.63 4.37
C ASP A 704 28.98 -16.03 4.02
N LEU A 705 28.68 -16.23 2.73
CA LEU A 705 28.24 -17.51 2.16
C LEU A 705 29.41 -18.41 1.73
N SER A 706 30.65 -18.10 2.13
CA SER A 706 31.79 -19.03 2.00
C SER A 706 31.50 -20.35 2.72
N LEU A 707 31.98 -21.47 2.18
CA LEU A 707 31.89 -22.77 2.83
C LEU A 707 33.09 -23.02 3.75
N ALA A 708 32.83 -23.44 4.99
CA ALA A 708 33.91 -23.87 5.88
C ALA A 708 34.55 -25.17 5.35
N PRO A 709 35.87 -25.43 5.54
CA PRO A 709 36.52 -26.70 5.13
C PRO A 709 35.99 -27.98 5.82
N SER A 710 35.00 -27.85 6.70
CA SER A 710 34.28 -28.95 7.36
C SER A 710 32.76 -28.89 7.12
N ALA A 711 32.32 -28.11 6.12
CA ALA A 711 30.92 -27.92 5.77
C ALA A 711 30.21 -29.25 5.46
N ALA A 712 28.98 -29.37 5.94
CA ALA A 712 28.19 -30.58 5.81
C ALA A 712 27.87 -30.92 4.34
N VAL A 713 27.78 -29.91 3.45
CA VAL A 713 27.58 -30.09 2.00
C VAL A 713 28.59 -31.05 1.38
N PHE A 714 29.89 -30.96 1.73
CA PHE A 714 30.93 -31.84 1.16
C PHE A 714 30.75 -33.33 1.55
N THR A 715 29.97 -33.61 2.59
CA THR A 715 29.58 -34.97 3.00
C THR A 715 28.22 -35.37 2.43
N ALA A 716 27.26 -34.43 2.34
CA ALA A 716 25.92 -34.67 1.82
C ALA A 716 25.90 -34.86 0.29
N ILE A 717 26.76 -34.14 -0.43
CA ILE A 717 26.93 -34.19 -1.88
C ILE A 717 28.41 -34.50 -2.17
N PRO A 718 28.80 -35.78 -2.30
CA PRO A 718 30.19 -36.17 -2.48
C PRO A 718 30.80 -35.60 -3.77
N GLY A 719 31.82 -34.74 -3.62
CA GLY A 719 32.44 -34.05 -4.75
C GLY A 719 31.76 -32.72 -5.13
N PHE A 720 30.92 -32.16 -4.26
CA PHE A 720 30.52 -30.75 -4.36
C PHE A 720 31.77 -29.84 -4.35
N PRO A 721 31.84 -28.82 -5.21
CA PRO A 721 33.00 -27.95 -5.35
C PRO A 721 33.10 -26.97 -4.18
N ASP A 722 34.32 -26.61 -3.82
CA ASP A 722 34.56 -25.43 -2.98
C ASP A 722 34.30 -24.18 -3.85
N ILE A 723 33.20 -23.48 -3.57
CA ILE A 723 32.75 -22.34 -4.39
C ILE A 723 33.39 -21.07 -3.82
N PRO A 724 34.23 -20.35 -4.61
CA PRO A 724 35.00 -19.22 -4.11
C PRO A 724 34.12 -17.96 -4.03
N PHE A 725 33.34 -17.85 -2.96
CA PHE A 725 32.44 -16.71 -2.72
C PHE A 725 33.19 -15.37 -2.77
N GLY A 726 34.33 -15.25 -2.08
CA GLY A 726 35.18 -14.05 -2.07
C GLY A 726 36.02 -13.80 -3.36
N GLU A 727 35.75 -14.50 -4.45
CA GLU A 727 36.24 -14.15 -5.81
C GLU A 727 35.12 -13.53 -6.68
N MET A 728 33.88 -13.47 -6.18
CA MET A 728 32.71 -12.90 -6.88
C MET A 728 32.59 -11.40 -6.59
N GLY A 729 32.09 -10.64 -7.57
CA GLY A 729 32.04 -9.16 -7.49
C GLY A 729 33.31 -8.53 -8.07
N THR A 730 33.65 -7.32 -7.62
CA THR A 730 34.78 -6.54 -8.17
C THR A 730 36.12 -6.82 -7.45
N GLU A 731 37.23 -6.71 -8.19
CA GLU A 731 38.59 -6.91 -7.71
C GLU A 731 39.40 -5.60 -7.65
N GLY A 732 39.74 -5.15 -6.44
CA GLY A 732 40.69 -4.06 -6.24
C GLY A 732 40.10 -2.67 -6.44
N LYS A 733 40.63 -1.87 -7.39
CA LYS A 733 40.15 -0.50 -7.65
C LYS A 733 39.41 -0.44 -8.99
N VAL A 734 38.13 -0.10 -8.89
CA VAL A 734 37.27 0.27 -10.00
C VAL A 734 37.22 1.80 -10.13
N GLY A 735 37.16 2.31 -11.36
CA GLY A 735 37.14 3.73 -11.66
C GLY A 735 38.53 4.39 -11.68
N PRO A 736 38.57 5.73 -11.85
CA PRO A 736 39.81 6.49 -11.87
C PRO A 736 40.57 6.37 -10.54
N ALA A 737 41.90 6.31 -10.62
CA ALA A 737 42.77 6.28 -9.45
C ALA A 737 42.75 7.57 -8.59
N THR A 738 41.99 8.59 -9.00
CA THR A 738 41.72 9.82 -8.25
C THR A 738 40.30 9.91 -7.68
N SER A 739 39.35 9.07 -8.14
CA SER A 739 37.99 9.03 -7.58
C SER A 739 38.02 8.29 -6.23
N PRO A 740 37.42 8.83 -5.15
CA PRO A 740 37.46 8.20 -3.82
C PRO A 740 36.64 6.90 -3.80
N ASP A 741 36.92 6.04 -2.83
CA ASP A 741 36.20 4.76 -2.63
C ASP A 741 34.91 4.93 -1.81
N SER A 742 34.73 6.08 -1.15
CA SER A 742 33.52 6.45 -0.41
C SER A 742 33.42 7.96 -0.19
N TYR A 743 32.20 8.44 0.01
CA TYR A 743 31.87 9.84 0.30
C TYR A 743 31.22 9.91 1.69
N PRO A 744 31.89 10.43 2.73
CA PRO A 744 31.32 10.52 4.08
C PRO A 744 30.32 11.68 4.18
N VAL A 745 29.33 11.55 5.07
CA VAL A 745 28.36 12.64 5.32
C VAL A 745 29.06 13.85 5.97
N GLN A 746 28.96 15.00 5.33
CA GLN A 746 29.45 16.28 5.83
C GLN A 746 28.37 17.04 6.62
N ASP A 747 27.13 17.09 6.10
CA ASP A 747 26.01 17.78 6.76
C ASP A 747 24.63 17.15 6.43
N VAL A 748 23.60 17.52 7.19
CA VAL A 748 22.18 17.17 7.00
C VAL A 748 21.38 18.46 6.79
N VAL A 749 20.49 18.48 5.80
CA VAL A 749 19.64 19.64 5.48
C VAL A 749 18.16 19.25 5.59
N VAL A 750 17.35 20.15 6.13
CA VAL A 750 15.87 20.16 6.02
C VAL A 750 15.49 21.44 5.28
N TYR A 751 14.57 21.35 4.30
CA TYR A 751 14.25 22.49 3.41
C TYR A 751 13.20 23.46 3.96
N ASN A 752 12.66 23.19 5.15
CA ASN A 752 11.72 24.02 5.89
C ASN A 752 12.22 24.16 7.33
N ASP A 753 12.44 25.41 7.80
CA ASP A 753 12.79 25.69 9.20
C ASP A 753 11.62 25.36 10.16
N GLU A 754 10.39 25.54 9.66
CA GLU A 754 9.12 25.25 10.34
C GLU A 754 8.14 24.56 9.39
N ILE A 755 7.31 23.65 9.92
CA ILE A 755 6.17 23.05 9.24
C ILE A 755 4.91 23.18 10.08
N THR A 756 3.76 23.32 9.44
CA THR A 756 2.44 23.18 10.09
C THR A 756 1.84 21.84 9.69
N VAL A 757 1.30 21.11 10.65
CA VAL A 757 0.55 19.86 10.42
C VAL A 757 -0.73 19.91 11.24
N ASP A 758 -1.87 19.61 10.62
CA ASP A 758 -3.11 19.47 11.38
C ASP A 758 -3.08 18.20 12.24
N ARG A 759 -3.70 18.28 13.41
CA ARG A 759 -3.89 17.14 14.31
C ARG A 759 -4.56 15.99 13.55
N TRP A 760 -4.06 14.77 13.79
CA TRP A 760 -4.42 13.51 13.10
C TRP A 760 -4.03 13.37 11.63
N HIS A 761 -3.47 14.43 11.03
CA HIS A 761 -2.89 14.45 9.69
C HIS A 761 -1.37 14.30 9.76
N SER A 762 -0.75 14.09 8.59
CA SER A 762 0.68 13.82 8.46
C SER A 762 1.30 14.58 7.30
N VAL A 763 2.58 14.94 7.42
CA VAL A 763 3.40 15.57 6.39
C VAL A 763 4.80 14.95 6.39
N LYS A 764 5.39 14.76 5.21
CA LYS A 764 6.75 14.21 5.08
C LYS A 764 7.77 15.32 5.05
N LEU A 765 8.84 15.20 5.85
CA LEU A 765 9.92 16.17 5.86
C LEU A 765 10.74 16.08 4.57
N GLN A 766 10.91 17.22 3.89
CA GLN A 766 11.85 17.37 2.79
C GLN A 766 13.28 17.47 3.38
N THR A 767 14.11 16.45 3.17
CA THR A 767 15.48 16.37 3.71
C THR A 767 16.51 16.00 2.65
N ALA A 768 17.75 16.46 2.83
CA ALA A 768 18.89 16.08 1.99
C ALA A 768 20.16 15.86 2.84
N LEU A 769 21.14 15.20 2.22
CA LEU A 769 22.50 15.04 2.75
C LEU A 769 23.47 15.84 1.89
N LEU A 770 24.56 16.30 2.52
CA LEU A 770 25.70 16.90 1.84
C LEU A 770 26.96 16.06 2.10
N PRO A 771 27.69 15.59 1.07
CA PRO A 771 27.31 15.67 -0.34
C PRO A 771 26.13 14.73 -0.64
N TRP A 772 25.37 15.02 -1.70
CA TRP A 772 24.21 14.23 -2.12
C TRP A 772 24.53 12.76 -2.40
N ASN A 773 25.77 12.47 -2.81
CA ASN A 773 26.27 11.14 -3.13
C ASN A 773 26.98 10.44 -1.96
N ALA A 774 26.72 10.87 -0.71
CA ALA A 774 27.27 10.21 0.47
C ALA A 774 26.97 8.70 0.46
N THR A 775 27.97 7.88 0.80
CA THR A 775 27.91 6.41 0.65
C THR A 775 26.94 5.75 1.65
N ASN A 776 26.71 6.37 2.81
CA ASN A 776 25.75 5.92 3.81
C ASN A 776 24.69 7.01 4.03
N GLN A 777 23.54 6.83 3.39
CA GLN A 777 22.47 7.85 3.35
C GLN A 777 21.43 7.71 4.47
N ILE A 778 21.66 6.85 5.46
CA ILE A 778 20.65 6.55 6.47
C ILE A 778 20.51 7.73 7.45
N LEU A 779 19.30 8.29 7.49
CA LEU A 779 18.87 9.31 8.43
C LEU A 779 18.08 8.67 9.59
N SER A 780 18.10 9.35 10.73
CA SER A 780 17.29 9.05 11.90
C SER A 780 16.51 10.30 12.33
N PHE A 781 15.27 10.10 12.76
CA PHE A 781 14.31 11.17 13.07
C PHE A 781 13.82 11.02 14.52
N VAL A 782 13.81 12.12 15.29
CA VAL A 782 13.37 12.13 16.69
C VAL A 782 12.55 13.38 16.98
N SER A 783 11.31 13.23 17.43
CA SER A 783 10.51 14.33 18.00
C SER A 783 10.89 14.57 19.46
N ALA A 784 11.05 15.84 19.84
CA ALA A 784 11.32 16.27 21.21
C ALA A 784 10.12 16.06 22.16
N ASP A 785 8.89 16.08 21.63
CA ASP A 785 7.66 15.75 22.34
C ASP A 785 6.70 14.97 21.43
N THR A 786 6.60 13.67 21.67
CA THR A 786 5.73 12.73 20.95
C THR A 786 4.27 12.77 21.39
N ALA A 787 3.92 13.51 22.44
CA ALA A 787 2.53 13.83 22.76
C ALA A 787 1.97 14.98 21.91
N ILE A 788 2.85 15.82 21.35
CA ILE A 788 2.49 16.89 20.39
C ILE A 788 2.53 16.34 18.96
N ALA A 789 3.67 15.81 18.50
CA ALA A 789 3.79 15.18 17.19
C ALA A 789 4.77 14.00 17.20
N THR A 790 4.41 12.90 16.52
CA THR A 790 5.32 11.77 16.27
C THR A 790 6.00 11.91 14.91
N VAL A 791 7.18 11.30 14.75
CA VAL A 791 7.84 11.15 13.45
C VAL A 791 8.27 9.69 13.26
N ASP A 792 8.18 9.17 12.04
CA ASP A 792 8.62 7.81 11.70
C ASP A 792 10.02 7.75 11.07
N ALA A 793 10.48 6.55 10.70
CA ALA A 793 11.79 6.33 10.09
C ALA A 793 11.90 6.86 8.63
N ALA A 794 10.79 7.23 7.99
CA ALA A 794 10.75 7.81 6.65
C ALA A 794 10.61 9.36 6.69
N GLY A 795 10.68 9.96 7.88
CA GLY A 795 10.53 11.40 8.08
C GLY A 795 9.08 11.88 8.01
N VAL A 796 8.09 10.98 8.13
CA VAL A 796 6.67 11.36 8.15
C VAL A 796 6.29 11.81 9.56
N VAL A 797 6.01 13.10 9.70
CA VAL A 797 5.55 13.74 10.94
C VAL A 797 4.02 13.68 11.00
N THR A 798 3.46 13.30 12.14
CA THR A 798 2.01 13.19 12.38
C THR A 798 1.61 14.00 13.61
N GLY A 799 0.61 14.87 13.48
CA GLY A 799 0.09 15.67 14.59
C GLY A 799 -0.76 14.85 15.57
N VAL A 800 -0.50 14.98 16.88
CA VAL A 800 -1.16 14.21 17.95
C VAL A 800 -1.99 15.13 18.87
N ALA A 801 -1.41 16.26 19.30
CA ALA A 801 -2.08 17.28 20.09
C ALA A 801 -1.61 18.68 19.71
N VAL A 802 -2.50 19.67 19.84
CA VAL A 802 -2.24 21.07 19.47
C VAL A 802 -1.11 21.66 20.32
N GLY A 803 -0.09 22.22 19.65
CA GLY A 803 1.09 22.79 20.28
C GLY A 803 2.32 22.74 19.37
N ASP A 804 3.45 23.24 19.89
CA ASP A 804 4.70 23.32 19.15
C ASP A 804 5.70 22.27 19.67
N THR A 805 6.36 21.56 18.77
CA THR A 805 7.47 20.65 19.08
C THR A 805 8.62 20.82 18.09
N THR A 806 9.69 20.04 18.23
CA THR A 806 10.84 20.08 17.32
C THR A 806 11.21 18.66 16.92
N VAL A 807 11.40 18.42 15.63
CA VAL A 807 11.97 17.17 15.12
C VAL A 807 13.43 17.40 14.78
N THR A 808 14.30 16.56 15.34
CA THR A 808 15.72 16.49 15.00
C THR A 808 15.93 15.38 13.97
N VAL A 809 16.69 15.71 12.91
CA VAL A 809 17.17 14.77 11.90
C VAL A 809 18.67 14.57 12.11
N THR A 810 19.17 13.34 12.02
CA THR A 810 20.58 13.02 12.32
C THR A 810 21.08 11.90 11.40
N SER A 811 22.25 12.09 10.79
CA SER A 811 22.90 11.05 9.98
C SER A 811 23.42 9.90 10.84
N GLN A 812 23.24 8.66 10.38
CA GLN A 812 23.85 7.48 11.00
C GLN A 812 25.38 7.39 10.74
N ASP A 813 25.83 7.89 9.59
CA ASP A 813 27.24 7.93 9.18
C ASP A 813 28.05 8.94 10.00
N ASN A 814 27.48 10.15 10.14
CA ASN A 814 28.06 11.24 10.91
C ASN A 814 27.03 11.77 11.93
N PRO A 815 26.99 11.22 13.16
CA PRO A 815 26.07 11.68 14.21
C PRO A 815 26.31 13.11 14.74
N ALA A 816 27.27 13.86 14.18
CA ALA A 816 27.44 15.29 14.42
C ALA A 816 26.81 16.16 13.32
N ALA A 817 26.42 15.58 12.18
CA ALA A 817 25.61 16.21 11.15
C ALA A 817 24.13 16.08 11.53
N THR A 818 23.52 17.19 11.94
CA THR A 818 22.17 17.23 12.50
C THR A 818 21.41 18.48 12.09
N ALA A 819 20.15 18.33 11.69
CA ALA A 819 19.24 19.43 11.41
C ALA A 819 18.02 19.38 12.34
N THR A 820 17.30 20.49 12.47
CA THR A 820 16.10 20.61 13.30
C THR A 820 15.01 21.39 12.59
N VAL A 821 13.76 20.95 12.70
CA VAL A 821 12.57 21.62 12.17
C VAL A 821 11.55 21.82 13.27
N VAL A 822 10.94 23.01 13.33
CA VAL A 822 9.82 23.32 14.24
C VAL A 822 8.54 22.72 13.67
N VAL A 823 7.76 22.05 14.50
CA VAL A 823 6.48 21.43 14.12
C VAL A 823 5.35 22.10 14.87
N HIS A 824 4.55 22.89 14.16
CA HIS A 824 3.33 23.51 14.65
C HIS A 824 2.15 22.56 14.41
N VAL A 825 1.61 21.98 15.48
CA VAL A 825 0.41 21.15 15.38
C VAL A 825 -0.83 22.01 15.56
N ALA A 826 -1.54 22.24 14.46
CA ALA A 826 -2.80 22.98 14.43
C ALA A 826 -4.00 22.07 14.76
N GLN A 827 -5.14 22.66 15.14
CA GLN A 827 -6.36 21.90 15.48
C GLN A 827 -7.05 21.31 14.25
N GLY A 828 -6.78 21.81 13.05
CA GLY A 828 -7.46 21.45 11.81
C GLY A 828 -8.97 21.72 11.83
N ASP A 829 -9.67 21.01 10.94
CA ASP A 829 -11.13 20.97 10.83
C ASP A 829 -11.80 20.01 11.84
N GLY A 830 -11.00 19.31 12.66
CA GLY A 830 -11.45 18.29 13.60
C GLY A 830 -11.70 16.91 12.98
N VAL A 831 -11.42 16.70 11.69
CA VAL A 831 -11.53 15.39 11.03
C VAL A 831 -10.32 14.51 11.40
N MET A 832 -10.60 13.29 11.83
CA MET A 832 -9.61 12.28 12.17
C MET A 832 -9.25 11.39 10.97
N ASP A 833 -10.24 11.10 10.12
CA ASP A 833 -10.11 10.27 8.91
C ASP A 833 -11.35 10.53 8.04
N ARG A 834 -11.21 10.63 6.72
CA ARG A 834 -12.33 10.65 5.78
C ARG A 834 -12.11 9.61 4.69
N THR A 835 -13.20 9.07 4.18
CA THR A 835 -13.25 8.19 3.03
C THR A 835 -14.59 8.35 2.31
N ASP A 836 -14.53 8.90 1.11
CA ASP A 836 -15.64 9.14 0.18
C ASP A 836 -15.65 8.19 -1.02
N PHE A 837 -14.69 7.25 -1.08
CA PHE A 837 -14.47 6.23 -2.12
C PHE A 837 -14.42 6.68 -3.59
N GLU A 838 -14.74 7.94 -3.91
CA GLU A 838 -14.58 8.56 -5.23
C GLU A 838 -13.13 8.45 -5.71
N ASN A 839 -12.15 8.51 -4.80
CA ASN A 839 -10.73 8.30 -5.10
C ASN A 839 -10.27 6.82 -5.08
N GLY A 840 -11.18 5.87 -4.88
CA GLY A 840 -10.91 4.44 -4.86
C GLY A 840 -10.47 3.90 -3.49
N ALA A 841 -9.24 3.37 -3.42
CA ALA A 841 -8.77 2.52 -2.32
C ALA A 841 -8.30 3.29 -1.06
N ASN A 842 -9.20 4.07 -0.45
CA ASN A 842 -8.94 4.98 0.68
C ASN A 842 -8.66 4.29 2.05
N GLY A 843 -7.76 3.30 2.08
CA GLY A 843 -7.32 2.59 3.29
C GLY A 843 -8.32 1.58 3.87
N TRP A 844 -9.29 1.14 3.06
CA TRP A 844 -10.22 0.04 3.41
C TRP A 844 -9.86 -1.24 2.64
N PRO A 845 -9.98 -2.44 3.24
CA PRO A 845 -9.64 -3.69 2.57
C PRO A 845 -10.51 -3.94 1.33
N GLN A 846 -9.91 -4.40 0.23
CA GLN A 846 -10.64 -4.81 -0.98
C GLN A 846 -10.34 -6.27 -1.36
N ASP A 847 -11.39 -7.01 -1.74
CA ASP A 847 -11.35 -8.36 -2.32
C ASP A 847 -12.71 -8.73 -2.94
N ALA A 848 -12.91 -9.99 -3.33
CA ALA A 848 -14.17 -10.48 -3.90
C ALA A 848 -15.40 -10.36 -2.98
N ASN A 849 -15.24 -9.99 -1.71
CA ASN A 849 -16.32 -9.73 -0.74
C ASN A 849 -16.47 -8.23 -0.40
N ARG A 850 -15.57 -7.39 -0.92
CA ARG A 850 -15.33 -6.00 -0.50
C ARG A 850 -14.81 -5.19 -1.70
N SER A 851 -15.69 -4.52 -2.44
CA SER A 851 -15.32 -3.84 -3.70
C SER A 851 -15.88 -2.43 -3.77
N ILE A 852 -15.18 -1.50 -4.42
CA ILE A 852 -15.84 -0.26 -4.87
C ILE A 852 -16.77 -0.61 -6.03
N VAL A 853 -17.96 -0.02 -6.05
CA VAL A 853 -18.90 -0.10 -7.18
C VAL A 853 -19.52 1.25 -7.45
N THR A 854 -19.69 1.60 -8.72
CA THR A 854 -20.34 2.85 -9.13
C THR A 854 -21.84 2.60 -9.27
N GLU A 855 -22.66 3.26 -8.45
CA GLU A 855 -24.12 3.25 -8.58
C GLU A 855 -24.64 4.69 -8.61
N ASN A 856 -25.49 5.01 -9.59
CA ASN A 856 -26.02 6.35 -9.87
C ASN A 856 -24.97 7.46 -10.09
N GLY A 857 -23.71 7.10 -10.35
CA GLY A 857 -22.59 8.04 -10.53
C GLY A 857 -21.84 8.38 -9.24
N ASN A 858 -22.08 7.65 -8.15
CA ASN A 858 -21.37 7.74 -6.87
C ASN A 858 -20.64 6.42 -6.61
N HIS A 859 -19.46 6.46 -6.01
CA HIS A 859 -18.62 5.30 -5.72
C HIS A 859 -18.90 4.77 -4.32
N TRP A 860 -19.47 3.57 -4.23
CA TRP A 860 -19.87 2.94 -2.97
C TRP A 860 -18.94 1.79 -2.60
N TYR A 861 -18.56 1.69 -1.33
CA TYR A 861 -17.91 0.50 -0.80
C TYR A 861 -18.94 -0.60 -0.52
N LYS A 862 -18.94 -1.62 -1.39
CA LYS A 862 -19.84 -2.76 -1.34
C LYS A 862 -19.27 -3.86 -0.45
N LEU A 863 -19.90 -4.07 0.70
CA LEU A 863 -19.64 -5.18 1.60
C LEU A 863 -20.63 -6.32 1.31
N LEU A 864 -20.16 -7.56 1.14
CA LEU A 864 -21.02 -8.74 0.91
C LEU A 864 -21.44 -9.44 2.21
N ASN A 865 -22.50 -10.25 2.12
CA ASN A 865 -23.04 -11.05 3.23
C ASN A 865 -21.96 -11.82 4.02
N GLY A 866 -21.88 -11.60 5.32
CA GLY A 866 -20.94 -12.31 6.22
C GLY A 866 -19.49 -11.80 6.18
N ALA A 867 -19.17 -10.81 5.35
CA ALA A 867 -17.84 -10.20 5.30
C ALA A 867 -17.64 -9.15 6.40
N SER A 868 -16.37 -8.88 6.75
CA SER A 868 -15.97 -7.81 7.66
C SER A 868 -15.02 -6.83 6.98
N ALA A 869 -15.27 -5.54 7.10
CA ALA A 869 -14.38 -4.47 6.67
C ALA A 869 -13.93 -3.68 7.90
N ILE A 870 -12.63 -3.54 8.11
CA ILE A 870 -12.06 -2.86 9.28
C ILE A 870 -11.00 -1.87 8.77
N LYS A 871 -11.08 -0.62 9.20
CA LYS A 871 -10.04 0.40 8.92
C LYS A 871 -8.81 0.06 9.76
N GLU A 872 -7.63 0.12 9.17
CA GLU A 872 -6.38 -0.15 9.89
C GLU A 872 -6.02 0.95 10.90
N LYS A 873 -6.48 2.20 10.68
CA LYS A 873 -6.36 3.32 11.63
C LYS A 873 -7.15 3.00 12.91
N ALA A 874 -6.51 3.19 14.06
CA ALA A 874 -7.16 3.06 15.37
C ALA A 874 -7.68 4.42 15.84
N PHE A 875 -8.84 4.41 16.48
CA PHE A 875 -9.52 5.59 17.02
C PHE A 875 -9.66 5.46 18.55
N SER A 876 -9.85 6.59 19.24
CA SER A 876 -10.17 6.64 20.67
C SER A 876 -11.61 7.14 20.84
N ASP A 877 -11.83 8.36 21.28
CA ASP A 877 -13.18 8.95 21.22
C ASP A 877 -13.42 9.50 19.81
N TYR A 878 -14.58 9.20 19.22
CA TYR A 878 -14.89 9.54 17.83
C TYR A 878 -16.38 9.86 17.61
N GLU A 879 -16.65 10.77 16.67
CA GLU A 879 -17.93 10.88 15.97
C GLU A 879 -17.72 10.30 14.56
N LEU A 880 -18.48 9.26 14.22
CA LEU A 880 -18.45 8.55 12.94
C LEU A 880 -19.75 8.82 12.21
N THR A 881 -19.68 9.53 11.09
CA THR A 881 -20.78 9.69 10.12
C THR A 881 -20.49 8.85 8.88
N PHE A 882 -21.49 8.20 8.31
CA PHE A 882 -21.40 7.49 7.03
C PHE A 882 -22.78 7.32 6.40
N LYS A 883 -22.84 7.29 5.06
CA LYS A 883 -24.02 6.87 4.31
C LYS A 883 -24.06 5.35 4.22
N ILE A 884 -25.28 4.80 4.15
CA ILE A 884 -25.52 3.45 3.66
C ILE A 884 -26.62 3.44 2.61
N ARG A 885 -26.56 2.48 1.67
CA ARG A 885 -27.71 2.08 0.86
C ARG A 885 -27.99 0.61 1.04
N THR A 886 -29.23 0.30 1.44
CA THR A 886 -29.69 -1.08 1.67
C THR A 886 -29.94 -1.81 0.34
N PRO A 887 -29.82 -3.15 0.31
CA PRO A 887 -30.14 -3.94 -0.87
C PRO A 887 -31.66 -4.03 -1.07
N ALA A 888 -32.10 -4.28 -2.31
CA ALA A 888 -33.51 -4.47 -2.66
C ALA A 888 -34.19 -5.70 -2.00
N THR A 889 -33.43 -6.58 -1.34
CA THR A 889 -33.96 -7.67 -0.51
C THR A 889 -33.16 -7.79 0.79
N MET A 890 -33.86 -7.88 1.92
CA MET A 890 -33.29 -8.03 3.26
C MET A 890 -34.02 -9.17 3.99
N GLY A 891 -33.26 -10.05 4.64
CA GLY A 891 -33.83 -11.17 5.39
C GLY A 891 -34.46 -10.76 6.72
N ASP A 892 -35.14 -11.71 7.35
CA ASP A 892 -35.87 -11.52 8.60
C ASP A 892 -34.97 -11.41 9.84
N ASN A 893 -33.66 -11.64 9.67
CA ASN A 893 -32.61 -11.40 10.66
C ASN A 893 -31.51 -10.48 10.11
N ALA A 894 -31.77 -9.75 9.01
CA ALA A 894 -30.85 -8.78 8.41
C ALA A 894 -30.19 -7.92 9.50
N THR A 895 -28.86 -7.94 9.53
CA THR A 895 -28.05 -7.39 10.63
C THR A 895 -26.90 -6.57 10.07
N LEU A 896 -26.69 -5.39 10.63
CA LEU A 896 -25.49 -4.57 10.47
C LEU A 896 -24.82 -4.44 11.84
N TYR A 897 -23.50 -4.68 11.91
CA TYR A 897 -22.68 -4.35 13.07
C TYR A 897 -21.59 -3.35 12.71
N ILE A 898 -21.34 -2.43 13.64
CA ILE A 898 -20.22 -1.51 13.68
C ILE A 898 -19.36 -1.93 14.88
N PHE A 899 -18.07 -2.16 14.66
CA PHE A 899 -17.14 -2.58 15.71
C PHE A 899 -16.63 -1.37 16.50
N ASP A 900 -16.97 -1.30 17.80
CA ASP A 900 -16.47 -0.30 18.74
C ASP A 900 -15.06 -0.70 19.20
N ARG A 901 -14.06 0.06 18.73
CA ARG A 901 -12.64 0.02 19.14
C ARG A 901 -12.11 -1.40 19.30
N GLN A 902 -12.05 -2.11 18.19
CA GLN A 902 -11.52 -3.47 18.14
C GLN A 902 -10.01 -3.51 18.33
N ASN A 903 -9.58 -4.21 19.38
CA ASN A 903 -8.22 -4.72 19.56
C ASN A 903 -8.21 -6.25 19.36
N THR A 904 -7.11 -6.91 19.74
CA THR A 904 -6.89 -8.34 19.47
C THR A 904 -7.83 -9.29 20.22
N ASN A 905 -8.57 -8.85 21.25
CA ASN A 905 -9.51 -9.71 21.98
C ASN A 905 -10.79 -8.98 22.42
N GLN A 906 -11.84 -9.15 21.60
CA GLN A 906 -13.25 -8.85 21.88
C GLN A 906 -13.67 -7.35 21.89
N PRO A 907 -14.21 -6.82 20.76
CA PRO A 907 -14.75 -5.45 20.69
C PRO A 907 -16.17 -5.34 21.27
N GLY A 908 -16.59 -4.11 21.59
CA GLY A 908 -18.01 -3.75 21.62
C GLY A 908 -18.61 -3.81 20.22
N ARG A 909 -19.92 -4.05 20.10
CA ARG A 909 -20.61 -4.06 18.80
C ARG A 909 -21.90 -3.27 18.87
N ILE A 910 -21.96 -2.23 18.06
CA ILE A 910 -23.13 -1.39 17.86
C ILE A 910 -23.88 -1.97 16.67
N GLY A 911 -25.19 -2.19 16.76
CA GLY A 911 -25.87 -2.95 15.71
C GLY A 911 -27.32 -2.58 15.46
N TYR A 912 -27.72 -2.77 14.21
CA TYR A 912 -29.10 -2.85 13.75
C TYR A 912 -29.46 -4.31 13.47
N ARG A 913 -30.70 -4.73 13.75
CA ARG A 913 -31.21 -6.06 13.40
C ARG A 913 -32.72 -6.09 13.11
N ASN A 914 -33.11 -6.65 11.96
CA ASN A 914 -34.48 -7.09 11.66
C ASN A 914 -34.92 -8.25 12.57
N ARG A 915 -36.23 -8.38 12.79
CA ARG A 915 -36.86 -9.51 13.48
C ARG A 915 -37.90 -10.21 12.58
N PRO A 916 -38.14 -11.53 12.76
CA PRO A 916 -39.16 -12.28 12.00
C PRO A 916 -40.62 -11.93 12.32
N ASP A 917 -40.88 -11.15 13.36
CA ASP A 917 -42.21 -10.63 13.71
C ASP A 917 -42.55 -9.29 13.00
N GLY A 918 -41.64 -8.80 12.15
CA GLY A 918 -41.75 -7.52 11.45
C GLY A 918 -41.06 -6.35 12.16
N THR A 919 -40.75 -6.49 13.45
CA THR A 919 -40.06 -5.46 14.24
C THR A 919 -38.59 -5.32 13.84
N SER A 920 -37.93 -4.29 14.37
CA SER A 920 -36.46 -4.19 14.33
C SER A 920 -35.88 -3.76 15.68
N SER A 921 -34.55 -3.70 15.77
CA SER A 921 -33.86 -3.32 16.99
C SER A 921 -32.54 -2.62 16.70
N TRP A 922 -32.25 -1.56 17.46
CA TRP A 922 -30.88 -1.05 17.63
C TRP A 922 -30.33 -1.51 18.98
N LEU A 923 -29.06 -1.91 19.03
CA LEU A 923 -28.50 -2.59 20.20
C LEU A 923 -26.99 -2.38 20.35
N LEU A 924 -26.52 -2.49 21.59
CA LEU A 924 -25.11 -2.59 21.95
C LEU A 924 -24.84 -3.96 22.56
N TYR A 925 -23.88 -4.71 22.01
CA TYR A 925 -23.22 -5.81 22.71
C TYR A 925 -21.90 -5.37 23.32
N ASN A 926 -21.55 -5.95 24.46
CA ASN A 926 -20.19 -5.88 24.98
C ASN A 926 -19.25 -6.88 24.27
N ALA A 927 -17.98 -6.86 24.68
CA ALA A 927 -16.93 -7.83 24.32
C ALA A 927 -17.44 -9.27 24.18
N ALA A 928 -18.11 -9.76 25.23
CA ALA A 928 -18.58 -11.13 25.41
C ALA A 928 -19.93 -11.45 24.72
N TRP A 929 -20.38 -10.62 23.77
CA TRP A 929 -21.67 -10.74 23.07
C TRP A 929 -22.92 -10.66 23.97
N ALA A 930 -22.79 -10.18 25.22
CA ALA A 930 -23.95 -9.91 26.06
C ALA A 930 -24.57 -8.56 25.67
N THR A 931 -25.89 -8.53 25.48
CA THR A 931 -26.65 -7.31 25.18
C THR A 931 -26.57 -6.35 26.38
N VAL A 932 -25.94 -5.20 26.20
CA VAL A 932 -25.88 -4.11 27.18
C VAL A 932 -27.16 -3.30 27.14
N LYS A 933 -27.65 -3.00 25.93
CA LYS A 933 -28.91 -2.32 25.68
C LYS A 933 -29.51 -2.81 24.36
N GLU A 934 -30.82 -2.94 24.33
CA GLU A 934 -31.62 -3.11 23.11
C GLU A 934 -32.74 -2.05 23.14
N VAL A 935 -32.98 -1.42 21.99
CA VAL A 935 -34.11 -0.53 21.71
C VAL A 935 -34.88 -1.19 20.58
N LYS A 936 -36.08 -1.70 20.89
CA LYS A 936 -36.97 -2.30 19.90
C LYS A 936 -37.81 -1.22 19.24
N LEU A 937 -38.04 -1.37 17.94
CA LEU A 937 -38.89 -0.49 17.12
C LEU A 937 -40.03 -1.34 16.55
N PRO A 938 -41.26 -0.80 16.44
CA PRO A 938 -42.43 -1.58 16.02
C PRO A 938 -42.32 -2.12 14.58
N ASP A 939 -41.58 -1.39 13.72
CA ASP A 939 -41.39 -1.68 12.31
C ASP A 939 -39.88 -1.86 11.98
N ARG A 940 -39.57 -2.10 10.70
CA ARG A 940 -38.19 -2.10 10.18
C ARG A 940 -37.72 -0.68 9.94
N ASP A 941 -36.70 -0.26 10.70
CA ASP A 941 -36.11 1.08 10.61
C ASP A 941 -35.24 1.24 9.35
N LEU A 942 -34.52 0.16 8.98
CA LEU A 942 -33.88 0.04 7.67
C LEU A 942 -34.78 -0.73 6.71
N LEU A 943 -35.30 -0.02 5.70
CA LEU A 943 -36.11 -0.55 4.61
C LEU A 943 -35.21 -0.99 3.43
N PRO A 944 -35.66 -1.90 2.54
CA PRO A 944 -34.91 -2.28 1.34
C PRO A 944 -34.78 -1.14 0.31
N ASP A 945 -33.72 -1.17 -0.50
CA ASP A 945 -33.38 -0.18 -1.55
C ASP A 945 -33.55 1.29 -1.13
N THR A 946 -33.06 1.61 0.07
CA THR A 946 -33.21 2.93 0.70
C THR A 946 -31.84 3.43 1.18
N GLU A 947 -31.58 4.72 0.96
CA GLU A 947 -30.38 5.42 1.44
C GLU A 947 -30.63 6.05 2.82
N TYR A 948 -29.61 6.04 3.68
CA TYR A 948 -29.67 6.57 5.05
C TYR A 948 -28.34 7.21 5.45
N GLU A 949 -28.39 8.26 6.27
CA GLU A 949 -27.22 8.78 6.99
C GLU A 949 -27.16 8.18 8.40
N VAL A 950 -26.11 7.43 8.71
CA VAL A 950 -25.87 6.85 10.04
C VAL A 950 -24.81 7.68 10.76
N LYS A 951 -25.11 8.09 11.99
CA LYS A 951 -24.12 8.69 12.90
C LYS A 951 -23.98 7.89 14.18
N VAL A 952 -22.73 7.61 14.55
CA VAL A 952 -22.33 7.03 15.84
C VAL A 952 -21.44 8.02 16.59
N ILE A 953 -21.72 8.26 17.87
CA ILE A 953 -20.83 9.00 18.77
C ILE A 953 -20.33 8.04 19.85
N ALA A 954 -19.02 7.97 20.04
CA ALA A 954 -18.35 7.19 21.07
C ALA A 954 -17.44 8.10 21.90
N ARG A 955 -17.80 8.35 23.17
CA ARG A 955 -17.03 9.16 24.13
C ARG A 955 -16.80 8.37 25.42
N GLY A 956 -15.58 7.93 25.67
CA GLY A 956 -15.28 6.92 26.69
C GLY A 956 -16.16 5.69 26.48
N GLY A 957 -16.91 5.32 27.52
CA GLY A 957 -17.91 4.26 27.43
C GLY A 957 -19.25 4.69 26.82
N ASP A 958 -19.56 5.98 26.70
CA ASP A 958 -20.85 6.44 26.21
C ASP A 958 -20.96 6.25 24.69
N ILE A 959 -22.00 5.53 24.26
CA ILE A 959 -22.31 5.21 22.87
C ILE A 959 -23.68 5.79 22.51
N SER A 960 -23.74 6.51 21.40
CA SER A 960 -24.96 7.08 20.82
C SER A 960 -25.06 6.72 19.34
N VAL A 961 -26.28 6.49 18.86
CA VAL A 961 -26.55 6.17 17.43
C VAL A 961 -27.76 6.96 16.95
N TYR A 962 -27.62 7.51 15.73
CA TYR A 962 -28.63 8.24 14.99
C TYR A 962 -28.78 7.67 13.59
N LEU A 963 -29.99 7.77 13.04
CA LEU A 963 -30.37 7.46 11.66
C LEU A 963 -31.12 8.67 11.10
N ASP A 964 -30.64 9.26 10.01
CA ASP A 964 -31.17 10.50 9.40
C ASP A 964 -31.34 11.64 10.42
N GLY A 965 -30.34 11.79 11.31
CA GLY A 965 -30.34 12.75 12.42
C GLY A 965 -31.32 12.42 13.56
N GLN A 966 -32.16 11.39 13.44
CA GLN A 966 -33.07 10.94 14.50
C GLN A 966 -32.35 9.94 15.42
N PRO A 967 -32.41 10.09 16.75
CA PRO A 967 -31.73 9.17 17.65
C PRO A 967 -32.37 7.78 17.65
N ARG A 968 -31.56 6.76 17.92
CA ARG A 968 -31.95 5.33 17.90
C ARG A 968 -31.40 4.52 19.07
N LEU A 969 -30.23 4.87 19.59
CA LEU A 969 -29.63 4.21 20.75
C LEU A 969 -28.82 5.22 21.56
N LYS A 970 -28.91 5.14 22.90
CA LYS A 970 -27.99 5.76 23.85
C LYS A 970 -27.78 4.79 25.01
N THR A 971 -26.52 4.53 25.35
CA THR A 971 -26.14 3.64 26.46
C THR A 971 -24.66 3.80 26.78
N THR A 972 -24.24 3.41 27.98
CA THR A 972 -22.82 3.32 28.35
C THR A 972 -22.35 1.87 28.24
N ASN A 973 -21.26 1.62 27.51
CA ASN A 973 -20.47 0.40 27.50
C ASN A 973 -19.48 0.42 28.70
N PRO A 974 -19.71 -0.31 29.80
CA PRO A 974 -18.79 -0.32 30.95
C PRO A 974 -17.49 -1.10 30.67
N THR A 975 -17.38 -1.74 29.51
CA THR A 975 -16.25 -2.58 29.08
C THR A 975 -15.77 -2.15 27.69
N PHE A 976 -15.70 -0.83 27.46
CA PHE A 976 -15.13 -0.27 26.24
C PHE A 976 -13.60 -0.38 26.25
N ASN A 977 -12.99 -0.44 25.06
CA ASN A 977 -11.55 -0.26 24.91
C ASN A 977 -11.24 1.24 24.78
N ALA A 978 -10.18 1.73 25.41
CA ALA A 978 -9.80 3.16 25.31
C ALA A 978 -9.40 3.56 23.87
N SER A 979 -8.90 2.62 23.08
CA SER A 979 -8.68 2.79 21.64
C SER A 979 -8.71 1.44 20.90
N GLY A 980 -8.92 1.50 19.58
CA GLY A 980 -8.93 0.33 18.70
C GLY A 980 -9.46 0.66 17.30
N LYS A 981 -9.46 -0.34 16.41
CA LYS A 981 -9.94 -0.20 15.03
C LYS A 981 -11.47 -0.15 14.97
N VAL A 982 -12.01 0.56 13.98
CA VAL A 982 -13.47 0.62 13.71
C VAL A 982 -13.75 0.01 12.34
N GLY A 983 -14.94 -0.55 12.17
CA GLY A 983 -15.31 -1.27 10.95
C GLY A 983 -16.74 -1.79 10.94
N PHE A 984 -17.11 -2.45 9.86
CA PHE A 984 -18.46 -2.92 9.55
C PHE A 984 -18.51 -4.43 9.31
N TYR A 985 -19.66 -5.04 9.61
CA TYR A 985 -20.01 -6.41 9.26
C TYR A 985 -21.51 -6.50 8.97
N ILE A 986 -21.91 -7.34 8.01
CA ILE A 986 -23.34 -7.59 7.72
C ILE A 986 -23.68 -9.09 7.71
N SER A 987 -24.95 -9.40 7.97
CA SER A 987 -25.49 -10.76 7.84
C SER A 987 -26.95 -10.75 7.42
N ASP A 988 -27.40 -11.80 6.72
CA ASP A 988 -28.79 -11.96 6.22
C ASP A 988 -29.25 -10.80 5.30
N MET A 989 -28.28 -10.23 4.59
CA MET A 989 -28.40 -9.19 3.56
C MET A 989 -27.40 -9.55 2.44
N PRO A 990 -27.76 -9.55 1.14
CA PRO A 990 -26.86 -9.98 0.07
C PRO A 990 -25.60 -9.09 -0.04
N SER A 991 -25.79 -7.78 0.10
CA SER A 991 -24.72 -6.79 0.23
C SER A 991 -25.24 -5.54 0.95
N LEU A 992 -24.34 -4.68 1.43
CA LEU A 992 -24.62 -3.31 1.85
C LEU A 992 -23.64 -2.38 1.12
N LEU A 993 -24.13 -1.24 0.65
CA LEU A 993 -23.30 -0.16 0.15
C LEU A 993 -23.03 0.83 1.28
N ILE A 994 -21.78 1.28 1.41
CA ILE A 994 -21.32 2.21 2.46
C ILE A 994 -20.50 3.32 1.80
N ASP A 995 -20.70 4.57 2.20
CA ASP A 995 -20.01 5.74 1.64
C ASP A 995 -19.89 6.90 2.65
N ASP A 996 -19.17 7.96 2.31
CA ASP A 996 -18.98 9.22 3.07
C ASP A 996 -18.55 8.99 4.52
N ILE A 997 -17.72 7.97 4.73
CA ILE A 997 -17.23 7.54 6.04
C ILE A 997 -16.28 8.61 6.58
N GLN A 998 -16.70 9.32 7.62
CA GLN A 998 -15.91 10.38 8.22
C GLN A 998 -15.87 10.21 9.74
N PHE A 999 -14.65 10.14 10.27
CA PHE A 999 -14.36 10.18 11.70
C PHE A 999 -13.96 11.61 12.09
N LYS A 1000 -14.51 12.12 13.18
CA LYS A 1000 -14.22 13.44 13.76
C LYS A 1000 -13.93 13.33 15.26
N GLU A 1001 -13.25 14.34 15.79
CA GLU A 1001 -13.31 14.63 17.22
C GLU A 1001 -14.79 14.86 17.62
N PRO A 1002 -15.36 14.07 18.56
CA PRO A 1002 -16.79 14.12 18.81
C PRO A 1002 -17.20 15.46 19.41
N THR A 1003 -18.36 15.98 19.00
CA THR A 1003 -18.81 17.30 19.47
C THR A 1003 -19.15 17.31 20.97
N THR A 1004 -19.14 18.51 21.58
CA THR A 1004 -19.76 18.77 22.90
C THR A 1004 -21.08 19.53 22.77
N GLN A 1005 -21.42 20.02 21.58
CA GLN A 1005 -22.70 20.65 21.30
C GLN A 1005 -23.85 19.64 21.43
N LEU A 1006 -24.95 20.03 22.07
CA LEU A 1006 -26.15 19.21 22.18
C LEU A 1006 -26.64 18.78 20.78
N ALA A 1007 -26.85 17.49 20.59
CA ALA A 1007 -27.31 16.85 19.36
C ALA A 1007 -28.66 16.14 19.52
N GLY A 1008 -29.02 15.69 20.73
CA GLY A 1008 -30.27 14.98 20.99
C GLY A 1008 -30.79 15.10 22.43
N ILE A 1009 -32.11 15.02 22.59
CA ILE A 1009 -32.81 14.86 23.88
C ILE A 1009 -33.54 13.52 23.84
N LEU A 1010 -33.44 12.73 24.91
CA LEU A 1010 -33.88 11.34 24.95
C LEU A 1010 -34.76 11.05 26.17
N PRO A 1011 -36.07 10.87 26.01
CA PRO A 1011 -36.96 10.42 27.08
C PRO A 1011 -36.59 9.04 27.63
N ASN A 1012 -36.65 8.89 28.96
CA ASN A 1012 -36.55 7.59 29.61
C ASN A 1012 -37.79 6.70 29.36
N GLU A 1013 -38.92 7.32 29.05
CA GLU A 1013 -40.22 6.69 28.75
C GLU A 1013 -40.87 7.43 27.57
N SER A 1014 -41.43 6.72 26.59
CA SER A 1014 -42.16 7.32 25.47
C SER A 1014 -43.63 7.58 25.77
N SER A 1015 -44.20 6.89 26.77
CA SER A 1015 -45.58 7.10 27.23
C SER A 1015 -45.72 6.90 28.74
N VAL A 1016 -46.70 7.56 29.34
CA VAL A 1016 -47.04 7.48 30.78
C VAL A 1016 -48.55 7.46 30.96
N LEU A 1017 -49.05 6.48 31.72
CA LEU A 1017 -50.42 6.47 32.23
C LEU A 1017 -50.45 7.14 33.61
N LEU A 1018 -51.33 8.12 33.79
CA LEU A 1018 -51.60 8.83 35.05
C LEU A 1018 -53.10 8.78 35.41
N THR A 1019 -53.41 8.97 36.68
CA THR A 1019 -54.77 9.20 37.18
C THR A 1019 -55.01 10.69 37.45
N ALA A 1020 -56.26 11.17 37.39
CA ALA A 1020 -56.55 12.59 37.57
C ALA A 1020 -56.09 13.09 38.97
N GLY A 1021 -55.27 14.13 39.01
CA GLY A 1021 -54.61 14.63 40.23
C GLY A 1021 -53.25 13.99 40.56
N GLU A 1022 -52.82 12.95 39.83
CA GLU A 1022 -51.49 12.34 39.97
C GLU A 1022 -50.39 13.23 39.36
N GLN A 1023 -49.18 13.15 39.91
CA GLN A 1023 -48.01 13.89 39.43
C GLN A 1023 -46.82 12.97 39.19
N LYS A 1024 -46.06 13.23 38.11
CA LYS A 1024 -44.83 12.51 37.78
C LYS A 1024 -43.82 13.45 37.12
N THR A 1025 -42.60 13.49 37.66
CA THR A 1025 -41.46 14.15 36.99
C THR A 1025 -40.92 13.25 35.89
N LEU A 1026 -40.96 13.75 34.66
CA LEU A 1026 -40.38 13.09 33.49
C LEU A 1026 -38.86 13.28 33.49
N ALA A 1027 -38.13 12.26 33.05
CA ALA A 1027 -36.69 12.27 32.99
C ALA A 1027 -36.21 12.07 31.55
N VAL A 1028 -35.24 12.87 31.14
CA VAL A 1028 -34.57 12.81 29.84
C VAL A 1028 -33.06 12.72 30.02
N ALA A 1029 -32.38 12.05 29.11
CA ALA A 1029 -30.94 12.17 28.90
C ALA A 1029 -30.66 13.22 27.80
N LEU A 1030 -29.53 13.91 27.94
CA LEU A 1030 -28.95 14.75 26.88
C LEU A 1030 -27.88 13.94 26.15
N ASP A 1031 -27.71 14.23 24.87
CA ASP A 1031 -26.61 13.68 24.07
C ASP A 1031 -25.91 14.78 23.26
N PRO A 1032 -24.58 14.95 23.39
CA PRO A 1032 -23.68 14.24 24.30
C PRO A 1032 -23.96 14.57 25.77
N SER A 1033 -23.66 13.63 26.66
CA SER A 1033 -24.04 13.66 28.08
C SER A 1033 -23.27 14.69 28.92
N ASP A 1034 -22.17 15.21 28.39
CA ASP A 1034 -21.30 16.25 28.92
C ASP A 1034 -21.50 17.63 28.23
N THR A 1035 -22.58 17.80 27.46
CA THR A 1035 -22.88 19.07 26.80
C THR A 1035 -23.08 20.24 27.77
N PRO A 1036 -22.56 21.46 27.48
CA PRO A 1036 -22.84 22.64 28.30
C PRO A 1036 -24.30 23.12 28.18
N ASP A 1037 -24.98 22.82 27.06
CA ASP A 1037 -26.28 23.38 26.68
C ASP A 1037 -27.46 22.66 27.35
N THR A 1038 -27.37 22.50 28.67
CA THR A 1038 -28.27 21.68 29.51
C THR A 1038 -29.68 22.25 29.73
N ALA A 1039 -29.99 23.43 29.20
CA ALA A 1039 -31.24 24.13 29.45
C ALA A 1039 -32.40 23.59 28.58
N LEU A 1040 -33.50 23.21 29.22
CA LEU A 1040 -34.69 22.61 28.60
C LEU A 1040 -35.94 23.47 28.79
N LEU A 1041 -36.83 23.41 27.79
CA LEU A 1041 -38.17 23.99 27.79
C LEU A 1041 -39.19 22.85 27.71
N TRP A 1042 -40.20 22.88 28.58
CA TRP A 1042 -41.25 21.86 28.64
C TRP A 1042 -42.61 22.49 28.30
N GLU A 1043 -43.40 21.82 27.45
CA GLU A 1043 -44.71 22.26 27.00
C GLU A 1043 -45.71 21.10 26.96
N SER A 1044 -47.00 21.37 27.19
CA SER A 1044 -48.08 20.40 26.99
C SER A 1044 -48.95 20.82 25.81
N ALA A 1045 -49.21 19.89 24.89
CA ALA A 1045 -50.10 20.09 23.75
C ALA A 1045 -51.57 20.35 24.18
N ASP A 1046 -51.98 19.81 25.32
CA ASP A 1046 -53.26 20.12 25.97
C ASP A 1046 -53.10 20.19 27.51
N PRO A 1047 -52.93 21.41 28.06
CA PRO A 1047 -52.90 21.67 29.50
C PRO A 1047 -54.19 21.33 30.27
N ALA A 1048 -55.34 21.14 29.60
CA ALA A 1048 -56.58 20.72 30.25
C ALA A 1048 -56.61 19.21 30.55
N ILE A 1049 -55.78 18.43 29.85
CA ILE A 1049 -55.59 17.00 30.11
C ILE A 1049 -54.42 16.82 31.09
N ALA A 1050 -53.27 17.42 30.82
CA ALA A 1050 -52.14 17.45 31.77
C ALA A 1050 -51.26 18.69 31.61
N THR A 1051 -50.88 19.33 32.70
CA THR A 1051 -49.89 20.44 32.73
C THR A 1051 -48.49 19.92 33.01
N VAL A 1052 -47.45 20.56 32.48
CA VAL A 1052 -46.04 20.31 32.85
C VAL A 1052 -45.39 21.59 33.41
N ASP A 1053 -44.51 21.45 34.39
CA ASP A 1053 -43.72 22.56 34.94
C ASP A 1053 -42.31 22.66 34.31
N ALA A 1054 -41.58 23.73 34.64
CA ALA A 1054 -40.23 23.97 34.11
C ALA A 1054 -39.18 22.90 34.51
N ASN A 1055 -39.50 22.02 35.46
CA ASN A 1055 -38.66 20.90 35.90
C ASN A 1055 -39.06 19.56 35.24
N GLY A 1056 -40.01 19.57 34.30
CA GLY A 1056 -40.55 18.35 33.68
C GLY A 1056 -41.58 17.61 34.55
N THR A 1057 -42.13 18.24 35.59
CA THR A 1057 -43.16 17.64 36.46
C THR A 1057 -44.53 17.79 35.83
N VAL A 1058 -45.05 16.67 35.33
CA VAL A 1058 -46.41 16.57 34.81
C VAL A 1058 -47.40 16.41 35.96
N SER A 1059 -48.51 17.11 35.88
CA SER A 1059 -49.70 16.94 36.73
C SER A 1059 -50.89 16.62 35.83
N ALA A 1060 -51.57 15.50 36.10
CA ALA A 1060 -52.79 15.11 35.41
C ALA A 1060 -53.99 15.96 35.87
N VAL A 1061 -54.71 16.57 34.91
CA VAL A 1061 -55.78 17.55 35.17
C VAL A 1061 -57.15 16.99 34.79
N GLY A 1062 -57.28 16.37 33.61
CA GLY A 1062 -58.55 15.90 33.05
C GLY A 1062 -58.37 14.62 32.23
N LEU A 1063 -59.43 13.82 32.11
CA LEU A 1063 -59.40 12.56 31.38
C LEU A 1063 -59.18 12.79 29.88
N GLY A 1064 -58.25 12.05 29.27
CA GLY A 1064 -57.90 12.18 27.85
C GLY A 1064 -56.47 11.76 27.56
N GLU A 1065 -55.99 12.08 26.35
CA GLU A 1065 -54.61 11.85 25.92
C GLU A 1065 -53.99 13.15 25.40
N THR A 1066 -52.74 13.42 25.79
CA THR A 1066 -52.00 14.63 25.43
C THR A 1066 -50.52 14.32 25.25
N THR A 1067 -49.76 15.22 24.65
CA THR A 1067 -48.32 15.06 24.45
C THR A 1067 -47.56 16.15 25.19
N ILE A 1068 -46.57 15.74 25.97
CA ILE A 1068 -45.57 16.64 26.54
C ILE A 1068 -44.38 16.72 25.60
N SER A 1069 -44.05 17.93 25.17
CA SER A 1069 -42.86 18.23 24.38
C SER A 1069 -41.75 18.74 25.30
N VAL A 1070 -40.52 18.35 24.99
CA VAL A 1070 -39.31 18.86 25.66
C VAL A 1070 -38.30 19.29 24.60
N THR A 1071 -37.84 20.53 24.66
CA THR A 1071 -37.05 21.19 23.60
C THR A 1071 -35.83 21.88 24.22
N SER A 1072 -34.70 21.91 23.52
CA SER A 1072 -33.53 22.69 23.98
C SER A 1072 -33.84 24.19 23.98
N ALA A 1073 -33.47 24.89 25.04
CA ALA A 1073 -33.55 26.34 25.11
C ALA A 1073 -32.52 27.05 24.20
N VAL A 1074 -31.51 26.33 23.71
CA VAL A 1074 -30.46 26.84 22.80
C VAL A 1074 -30.77 26.44 21.35
N TYR A 1075 -31.14 25.17 21.14
CA TYR A 1075 -31.34 24.59 19.80
C TYR A 1075 -32.79 24.17 19.58
N SER A 1076 -33.64 25.10 19.14
CA SER A 1076 -35.09 24.88 18.98
C SER A 1076 -35.51 23.72 18.06
N ASN A 1077 -34.61 23.22 17.21
CA ASN A 1077 -34.79 22.03 16.38
C ASN A 1077 -34.57 20.70 17.12
N ILE A 1078 -33.94 20.73 18.31
CA ILE A 1078 -33.68 19.55 19.14
C ILE A 1078 -34.79 19.45 20.17
N SER A 1079 -35.67 18.46 19.97
CA SER A 1079 -36.80 18.19 20.85
C SER A 1079 -37.15 16.70 20.91
N ALA A 1080 -37.93 16.32 21.91
CA ALA A 1080 -38.53 15.00 22.04
C ALA A 1080 -39.97 15.12 22.58
N GLN A 1081 -40.74 14.03 22.46
CA GLN A 1081 -42.16 13.97 22.84
C GLN A 1081 -42.46 12.75 23.71
N ILE A 1082 -43.35 12.93 24.68
CA ILE A 1082 -43.76 11.91 25.65
C ILE A 1082 -45.30 11.93 25.73
N HIS A 1083 -45.95 10.80 25.44
CA HIS A 1083 -47.41 10.70 25.42
C HIS A 1083 -47.95 10.48 26.83
N ILE A 1084 -48.96 11.25 27.24
CA ILE A 1084 -49.59 11.17 28.56
C ILE A 1084 -51.06 10.78 28.39
N THR A 1085 -51.43 9.61 28.90
CA THR A 1085 -52.84 9.17 29.01
C THR A 1085 -53.30 9.42 30.44
N VAL A 1086 -54.41 10.12 30.63
CA VAL A 1086 -55.03 10.39 31.93
C VAL A 1086 -56.36 9.64 32.03
N SER A 1087 -56.47 8.72 33.00
CA SER A 1087 -57.58 7.76 33.09
C SER A 1087 -58.20 7.65 34.49
N SER A 1088 -59.45 7.20 34.57
CA SER A 1088 -60.11 6.76 35.81
C SER A 1088 -59.75 5.32 36.21
N VAL A 1089 -59.06 4.59 35.31
CA VAL A 1089 -58.48 3.26 35.56
C VAL A 1089 -57.13 3.44 36.26
N MET A 1090 -57.09 3.13 37.55
CA MET A 1090 -55.86 3.16 38.36
C MET A 1090 -54.87 2.05 37.98
N HIS A 1091 -55.38 0.91 37.52
CA HIS A 1091 -54.60 -0.22 37.01
C HIS A 1091 -55.53 -1.18 36.24
N PHE A 1092 -55.02 -1.83 35.21
CA PHE A 1092 -55.70 -2.91 34.49
C PHE A 1092 -54.71 -4.01 34.13
N THR A 1093 -55.17 -5.26 34.11
CA THR A 1093 -54.40 -6.41 33.64
C THR A 1093 -55.31 -7.40 32.90
N ASP A 1094 -54.95 -7.68 31.65
CA ASP A 1094 -55.56 -8.68 30.76
C ASP A 1094 -54.79 -10.02 30.69
N PHE A 1095 -53.63 -10.10 31.36
CA PHE A 1095 -52.67 -11.21 31.40
C PHE A 1095 -52.11 -11.73 30.05
N GLU A 1096 -52.74 -11.44 28.91
CA GLU A 1096 -52.25 -11.74 27.57
C GLU A 1096 -50.89 -11.10 27.30
N SER A 1097 -50.76 -9.82 27.62
CA SER A 1097 -49.58 -8.97 27.46
C SER A 1097 -48.36 -9.40 28.29
N GLY A 1098 -48.55 -10.20 29.35
CA GLY A 1098 -47.49 -10.85 30.13
C GLY A 1098 -46.64 -9.96 31.06
N GLY A 1099 -46.82 -8.64 31.09
CA GLY A 1099 -46.07 -7.70 31.93
C GLY A 1099 -46.98 -6.79 32.75
N ASN A 1100 -47.27 -7.16 34.01
CA ASN A 1100 -48.46 -6.63 34.72
C ASN A 1100 -48.32 -6.47 36.26
N GLY A 1101 -47.13 -6.62 36.84
CA GLY A 1101 -46.90 -6.34 38.27
C GLY A 1101 -47.47 -7.36 39.27
N TRP A 1102 -48.03 -8.47 38.79
CA TRP A 1102 -48.45 -9.60 39.63
C TRP A 1102 -47.27 -10.56 39.89
N PRO A 1103 -47.12 -11.10 41.12
CA PRO A 1103 -45.99 -11.96 41.45
C PRO A 1103 -46.14 -13.35 40.82
N VAL A 1104 -45.10 -13.79 40.10
CA VAL A 1104 -45.05 -15.10 39.42
C VAL A 1104 -44.03 -16.02 40.08
N ASP A 1105 -44.46 -17.21 40.49
CA ASP A 1105 -43.64 -18.27 41.11
C ASP A 1105 -44.31 -19.66 40.93
N PRO A 1106 -43.74 -20.78 41.46
CA PRO A 1106 -44.35 -22.11 41.29
C PRO A 1106 -45.77 -22.31 41.84
N ASN A 1107 -46.30 -21.36 42.62
CA ASN A 1107 -47.67 -21.41 43.17
C ASN A 1107 -48.60 -20.35 42.55
N ARG A 1108 -48.06 -19.46 41.69
CA ARG A 1108 -48.71 -18.27 41.14
C ARG A 1108 -48.22 -18.04 39.72
N SER A 1109 -49.00 -18.34 38.68
CA SER A 1109 -48.51 -18.27 37.30
C SER A 1109 -49.54 -17.70 36.33
N VAL A 1110 -49.06 -17.04 35.27
CA VAL A 1110 -49.92 -16.78 34.10
C VAL A 1110 -50.03 -18.08 33.31
N ALA A 1111 -51.25 -18.59 33.15
CA ALA A 1111 -51.51 -19.89 32.54
C ALA A 1111 -52.68 -19.78 31.54
N ALA A 1112 -52.47 -20.30 30.33
CA ALA A 1112 -53.52 -20.42 29.34
C ALA A 1112 -54.58 -21.45 29.78
N ASP A 1113 -55.85 -21.18 29.48
CA ASP A 1113 -56.92 -22.18 29.50
C ASP A 1113 -56.93 -23.03 28.22
N VAL A 1114 -57.92 -23.93 28.09
CA VAL A 1114 -58.07 -24.83 26.93
C VAL A 1114 -58.45 -24.14 25.62
N TYR A 1115 -58.78 -22.85 25.66
CA TYR A 1115 -59.08 -22.00 24.49
C TYR A 1115 -57.94 -21.04 24.15
N GLY A 1116 -56.93 -20.94 25.02
CA GLY A 1116 -55.74 -20.12 24.84
C GLY A 1116 -55.70 -18.84 25.69
N ASN A 1117 -56.83 -18.43 26.28
CA ASN A 1117 -56.90 -17.20 27.08
C ASN A 1117 -56.02 -17.34 28.32
N ARG A 1118 -55.23 -16.32 28.66
CA ARG A 1118 -54.29 -16.32 29.79
C ARG A 1118 -54.95 -15.81 31.06
N TRP A 1119 -54.90 -16.63 32.10
CA TRP A 1119 -55.39 -16.27 33.43
C TRP A 1119 -54.25 -16.27 34.44
N TYR A 1120 -54.32 -15.41 35.45
CA TYR A 1120 -53.47 -15.51 36.64
C TYR A 1120 -53.98 -16.62 37.55
N LYS A 1121 -53.24 -17.72 37.62
CA LYS A 1121 -53.56 -18.93 38.36
C LYS A 1121 -52.88 -18.93 39.72
N ILE A 1122 -53.67 -18.98 40.78
CA ILE A 1122 -53.20 -19.10 42.18
C ILE A 1122 -53.53 -20.50 42.69
N LEU A 1123 -52.53 -21.21 43.21
CA LEU A 1123 -52.71 -22.55 43.79
C LEU A 1123 -53.13 -22.50 45.27
N ASN A 1124 -53.58 -23.64 45.80
CA ASN A 1124 -53.97 -23.81 47.20
C ASN A 1124 -52.91 -23.29 48.20
N GLY A 1125 -53.29 -22.34 49.05
CA GLY A 1125 -52.45 -21.75 50.09
C GLY A 1125 -51.58 -20.56 49.65
N ALA A 1126 -51.65 -20.13 48.38
CA ALA A 1126 -50.83 -19.04 47.85
C ALA A 1126 -51.53 -17.66 47.88
N THR A 1127 -50.73 -16.60 48.04
CA THR A 1127 -51.17 -15.19 48.06
C THR A 1127 -50.58 -14.43 46.86
N GLY A 1128 -51.42 -13.93 45.96
CA GLY A 1128 -51.02 -12.95 44.95
C GLY A 1128 -51.39 -11.54 45.41
N LEU A 1129 -50.41 -10.67 45.68
CA LEU A 1129 -50.62 -9.25 45.96
C LEU A 1129 -50.02 -8.45 44.79
N LEU A 1130 -50.80 -7.53 44.23
CA LEU A 1130 -50.32 -6.60 43.21
C LEU A 1130 -49.33 -5.60 43.84
N ASP A 1131 -48.23 -5.29 43.14
CA ASP A 1131 -47.22 -4.35 43.63
C ASP A 1131 -47.61 -2.87 43.44
N LYS A 1132 -48.88 -2.53 43.69
CA LYS A 1132 -49.41 -1.16 43.72
C LYS A 1132 -50.20 -0.94 45.03
N THR A 1133 -50.10 0.27 45.56
CA THR A 1133 -50.86 0.69 46.74
C THR A 1133 -52.14 1.39 46.30
N PHE A 1134 -53.27 1.03 46.90
CA PHE A 1134 -54.58 1.59 46.61
C PHE A 1134 -55.14 2.27 47.87
N THR A 1135 -55.86 3.37 47.68
CA THR A 1135 -56.79 3.94 48.66
C THR A 1135 -58.16 3.31 48.42
N ASP A 1136 -59.18 4.08 48.02
CA ASP A 1136 -60.52 3.57 47.75
C ASP A 1136 -60.65 3.17 46.28
N TYR A 1137 -61.30 2.03 46.03
CA TYR A 1137 -61.25 1.38 44.72
C TYR A 1137 -62.53 0.60 44.37
N GLN A 1138 -62.85 0.64 43.09
CA GLN A 1138 -63.66 -0.37 42.42
C GLN A 1138 -62.70 -1.42 41.82
N LEU A 1139 -62.77 -2.65 42.31
CA LEU A 1139 -62.06 -3.82 41.79
C LEU A 1139 -63.04 -4.69 41.02
N GLU A 1140 -62.83 -4.83 39.73
CA GLU A 1140 -63.58 -5.70 38.83
C GLU A 1140 -62.63 -6.77 38.29
N PHE A 1141 -63.04 -8.04 38.27
CA PHE A 1141 -62.27 -9.15 37.71
C PHE A 1141 -63.15 -10.34 37.34
N LYS A 1142 -62.71 -11.13 36.36
CA LYS A 1142 -63.25 -12.47 36.11
C LYS A 1142 -62.59 -13.47 37.06
N LEU A 1143 -63.40 -14.36 37.63
CA LEU A 1143 -62.96 -15.49 38.45
C LEU A 1143 -63.38 -16.79 37.79
N LYS A 1144 -62.41 -17.62 37.39
CA LYS A 1144 -62.64 -18.99 36.91
C LYS A 1144 -62.37 -20.00 38.04
N THR A 1145 -63.36 -20.86 38.27
CA THR A 1145 -63.32 -21.95 39.26
C THR A 1145 -62.70 -23.23 38.70
N PRO A 1146 -62.21 -24.16 39.55
CA PRO A 1146 -61.67 -25.44 39.08
C PRO A 1146 -62.79 -26.45 38.72
N GLU A 1147 -62.41 -27.51 37.98
CA GLU A 1147 -63.26 -28.64 37.56
C GLU A 1147 -63.95 -29.41 38.70
N THR A 1148 -63.55 -29.21 39.95
CA THR A 1148 -64.16 -29.85 41.12
C THR A 1148 -64.17 -28.87 42.28
N MET A 1149 -65.37 -28.55 42.76
CA MET A 1149 -65.52 -27.65 43.91
C MET A 1149 -65.29 -28.40 45.22
N PRO A 1150 -64.45 -27.88 46.13
CA PRO A 1150 -64.18 -28.49 47.43
C PRO A 1150 -65.30 -28.21 48.45
N GLU A 1151 -65.45 -29.13 49.41
CA GLU A 1151 -66.42 -29.04 50.52
C GLU A 1151 -66.19 -27.84 51.47
N ASN A 1152 -65.00 -27.24 51.48
CA ASN A 1152 -64.60 -26.13 52.37
C ASN A 1152 -63.65 -25.14 51.65
N GLY A 1153 -63.86 -24.90 50.36
CA GLY A 1153 -63.06 -23.94 49.59
C GLY A 1153 -63.26 -22.52 50.10
N THR A 1154 -62.18 -21.75 50.18
CA THR A 1154 -62.18 -20.36 50.65
C THR A 1154 -61.36 -19.48 49.72
N LEU A 1155 -61.95 -18.38 49.25
CA LEU A 1155 -61.26 -17.29 48.54
C LEU A 1155 -61.22 -16.10 49.49
N TYR A 1156 -60.04 -15.52 49.71
CA TYR A 1156 -59.91 -14.20 50.31
C TYR A 1156 -59.47 -13.18 49.26
N ILE A 1157 -60.15 -12.05 49.22
CA ILE A 1157 -59.66 -10.80 48.63
C ILE A 1157 -59.11 -9.98 49.80
N PHE A 1158 -57.81 -9.66 49.74
CA PHE A 1158 -57.14 -8.84 50.75
C PHE A 1158 -57.33 -7.36 50.40
N ASP A 1159 -58.06 -6.64 51.25
CA ASP A 1159 -58.11 -5.19 51.21
C ASP A 1159 -56.90 -4.59 51.95
N LYS A 1160 -56.25 -3.63 51.30
CA LYS A 1160 -55.22 -2.73 51.86
C LYS A 1160 -54.19 -3.44 52.76
N GLN A 1161 -53.63 -4.55 52.28
CA GLN A 1161 -52.61 -5.35 52.98
C GLN A 1161 -51.26 -4.62 53.11
N ASP A 1162 -50.72 -4.63 54.33
CA ASP A 1162 -49.31 -4.33 54.62
C ASP A 1162 -48.71 -5.30 55.67
N SER A 1163 -47.57 -4.95 56.26
CA SER A 1163 -46.88 -5.76 57.28
C SER A 1163 -47.68 -6.03 58.56
N VAL A 1164 -48.73 -5.26 58.83
CA VAL A 1164 -49.58 -5.33 60.04
C VAL A 1164 -50.90 -6.06 59.77
N GLY A 1165 -51.22 -6.39 58.51
CA GLY A 1165 -52.43 -7.14 58.13
C GLY A 1165 -53.29 -6.46 57.05
N SER A 1166 -54.52 -6.94 56.90
CA SER A 1166 -55.50 -6.59 55.86
C SER A 1166 -56.93 -6.82 56.36
N THR A 1167 -57.88 -5.99 55.96
CA THR A 1167 -59.31 -6.35 56.05
C THR A 1167 -59.59 -7.34 54.91
N ARG A 1168 -60.52 -8.30 55.11
CA ARG A 1168 -60.62 -9.48 54.23
C ARG A 1168 -62.04 -9.76 53.82
N ILE A 1169 -62.25 -9.88 52.52
CA ILE A 1169 -63.52 -10.32 51.93
C ILE A 1169 -63.35 -11.80 51.61
N GLY A 1170 -64.05 -12.65 52.37
CA GLY A 1170 -64.03 -14.10 52.20
C GLY A 1170 -65.28 -14.62 51.50
N TYR A 1171 -65.10 -15.44 50.47
CA TYR A 1171 -66.10 -16.42 50.04
C TYR A 1171 -65.74 -17.78 50.63
N LYS A 1172 -66.72 -18.56 51.09
CA LYS A 1172 -66.53 -19.94 51.56
C LYS A 1172 -67.65 -20.88 51.10
N SER A 1173 -67.30 -22.04 50.52
CA SER A 1173 -68.23 -23.17 50.31
C SER A 1173 -68.35 -24.06 51.56
N LYS A 1174 -69.45 -24.82 51.65
CA LYS A 1174 -69.72 -25.76 52.75
C LYS A 1174 -70.13 -27.14 52.22
N ALA A 1175 -69.87 -28.18 53.03
CA ALA A 1175 -70.18 -29.57 52.73
C ALA A 1175 -71.69 -29.91 52.63
N ASP A 1176 -72.57 -28.97 53.01
CA ASP A 1176 -74.03 -29.09 52.88
C ASP A 1176 -74.57 -28.55 51.54
N GLY A 1177 -73.70 -28.05 50.66
CA GLY A 1177 -74.07 -27.44 49.38
C GLY A 1177 -74.43 -25.95 49.47
N THR A 1178 -74.30 -25.33 50.64
CA THR A 1178 -74.45 -23.88 50.82
C THR A 1178 -73.11 -23.15 50.71
N SER A 1179 -73.16 -21.82 50.70
CA SER A 1179 -71.98 -20.97 50.80
C SER A 1179 -72.18 -19.80 51.75
N SER A 1180 -71.11 -19.07 52.07
CA SER A 1180 -71.14 -17.83 52.85
C SER A 1180 -70.20 -16.80 52.24
N TRP A 1181 -70.62 -15.55 52.21
CA TRP A 1181 -69.71 -14.41 52.12
C TRP A 1181 -69.49 -13.79 53.50
N ILE A 1182 -68.25 -13.40 53.78
CA ILE A 1182 -67.81 -13.01 55.13
C ILE A 1182 -66.83 -11.83 55.05
N LEU A 1183 -67.16 -10.72 55.70
CA LEU A 1183 -66.22 -9.62 55.93
C LEU A 1183 -65.48 -9.88 57.24
N TYR A 1184 -64.16 -9.94 57.22
CA TYR A 1184 -63.31 -10.05 58.41
C TYR A 1184 -62.47 -8.79 58.60
N ASN A 1185 -62.31 -8.35 59.84
CA ASN A 1185 -61.35 -7.30 60.16
C ASN A 1185 -59.90 -7.80 60.07
N THR A 1186 -58.96 -6.88 60.23
CA THR A 1186 -57.50 -7.14 60.29
C THR A 1186 -57.10 -8.30 61.20
N SER A 1187 -57.82 -8.49 62.31
CA SER A 1187 -57.59 -9.50 63.35
C SER A 1187 -58.35 -10.82 63.15
N TRP A 1188 -58.87 -11.09 61.93
CA TRP A 1188 -59.63 -12.30 61.58
C TRP A 1188 -60.97 -12.49 62.33
N LEU A 1189 -61.51 -11.44 62.95
CA LEU A 1189 -62.87 -11.48 63.50
C LEU A 1189 -63.88 -11.23 62.36
N SER A 1190 -64.88 -12.10 62.21
CA SER A 1190 -66.02 -11.84 61.32
C SER A 1190 -66.80 -10.61 61.81
N LEU A 1191 -66.90 -9.61 60.95
CA LEU A 1191 -67.73 -8.41 61.12
C LEU A 1191 -69.14 -8.63 60.56
N LYS A 1192 -69.24 -9.39 59.47
CA LYS A 1192 -70.47 -9.69 58.75
C LYS A 1192 -70.34 -11.07 58.12
N THR A 1193 -71.36 -11.90 58.28
CA THR A 1193 -71.55 -13.14 57.51
C THR A 1193 -72.90 -13.05 56.80
N VAL A 1194 -72.93 -13.45 55.53
CA VAL A 1194 -74.14 -13.63 54.72
C VAL A 1194 -74.12 -15.04 54.17
N ASP A 1195 -74.95 -15.92 54.73
CA ASP A 1195 -75.16 -17.26 54.22
C ASP A 1195 -76.06 -17.25 52.98
N GLN A 1196 -75.66 -17.99 51.96
CA GLN A 1196 -76.40 -18.21 50.73
C GLN A 1196 -77.10 -19.57 50.79
N PRO A 1197 -78.34 -19.73 50.28
CA PRO A 1197 -79.09 -20.99 50.36
C PRO A 1197 -78.50 -22.10 49.47
N GLU A 1198 -77.67 -21.73 48.50
CA GLU A 1198 -76.94 -22.60 47.59
C GLU A 1198 -75.47 -22.14 47.51
N GLN A 1199 -74.67 -22.83 46.70
CA GLN A 1199 -73.26 -22.48 46.48
C GLN A 1199 -73.14 -21.47 45.33
N ASP A 1200 -72.71 -20.23 45.60
CA ASP A 1200 -72.63 -19.17 44.57
C ASP A 1200 -71.74 -19.54 43.37
N PHE A 1201 -70.73 -20.38 43.60
CA PHE A 1201 -69.78 -20.81 42.59
C PHE A 1201 -69.95 -22.28 42.24
N ALA A 1202 -70.20 -22.58 40.96
CA ALA A 1202 -70.17 -23.91 40.36
C ALA A 1202 -68.74 -24.30 39.93
N ALA A 1203 -68.55 -25.54 39.47
CA ALA A 1203 -67.29 -26.03 38.91
C ALA A 1203 -67.06 -25.51 37.47
N ASP A 1204 -65.79 -25.35 37.08
CA ASP A 1204 -65.33 -24.89 35.74
C ASP A 1204 -66.14 -23.72 35.14
N THR A 1205 -66.54 -22.77 35.99
CA THR A 1205 -67.43 -21.65 35.62
C THR A 1205 -66.70 -20.32 35.83
N VAL A 1206 -66.96 -19.35 34.94
CA VAL A 1206 -66.43 -17.99 35.01
C VAL A 1206 -67.48 -17.06 35.60
N TYR A 1207 -67.08 -16.28 36.59
CA TYR A 1207 -67.91 -15.29 37.30
C TYR A 1207 -67.32 -13.89 37.18
N ASN A 1208 -68.15 -12.88 37.00
CA ASN A 1208 -67.73 -11.48 37.07
C ASN A 1208 -67.86 -11.00 38.52
N ILE A 1209 -66.73 -10.74 39.18
CA ILE A 1209 -66.68 -10.29 40.56
C ILE A 1209 -66.43 -8.78 40.58
N LYS A 1210 -67.30 -8.03 41.25
CA LYS A 1210 -67.12 -6.61 41.52
C LYS A 1210 -67.07 -6.37 43.02
N VAL A 1211 -66.00 -5.76 43.48
CA VAL A 1211 -65.81 -5.29 44.86
C VAL A 1211 -65.71 -3.78 44.83
N VAL A 1212 -66.52 -3.10 45.64
CA VAL A 1212 -66.39 -1.67 45.90
C VAL A 1212 -65.91 -1.49 47.33
N VAL A 1213 -64.77 -0.81 47.49
CA VAL A 1213 -64.19 -0.41 48.78
C VAL A 1213 -64.13 1.11 48.83
N GLU A 1214 -64.93 1.71 49.70
CA GLU A 1214 -65.01 3.16 49.90
C GLU A 1214 -64.85 3.47 51.40
N GLY A 1215 -63.64 3.87 51.80
CA GLY A 1215 -63.27 4.05 53.20
C GLY A 1215 -63.54 2.79 54.02
N ALA A 1216 -64.53 2.88 54.91
CA ALA A 1216 -64.99 1.81 55.78
C ALA A 1216 -66.00 0.84 55.13
N SER A 1217 -66.51 1.14 53.94
CA SER A 1217 -67.62 0.45 53.28
C SER A 1217 -67.14 -0.62 52.31
N TYR A 1218 -67.78 -1.80 52.36
CA TYR A 1218 -67.44 -2.95 51.52
C TYR A 1218 -68.72 -3.55 50.91
N LYS A 1219 -68.86 -3.44 49.58
CA LYS A 1219 -69.92 -4.09 48.79
C LYS A 1219 -69.31 -5.12 47.83
N VAL A 1220 -69.89 -6.32 47.73
CA VAL A 1220 -69.43 -7.40 46.84
C VAL A 1220 -70.58 -7.91 45.98
N TYR A 1221 -70.35 -7.96 44.67
CA TYR A 1221 -71.29 -8.45 43.68
C TYR A 1221 -70.68 -9.62 42.91
N VAL A 1222 -71.52 -10.62 42.60
CA VAL A 1222 -71.21 -11.75 41.72
C VAL A 1222 -72.21 -11.72 40.58
N ASP A 1223 -71.74 -11.53 39.35
CA ASP A 1223 -72.55 -11.29 38.14
C ASP A 1223 -73.66 -10.24 38.35
N GLY A 1224 -73.28 -9.14 39.02
CA GLY A 1224 -74.16 -8.02 39.36
C GLY A 1224 -75.07 -8.24 40.58
N VAL A 1225 -75.16 -9.46 41.13
CA VAL A 1225 -75.98 -9.76 42.31
C VAL A 1225 -75.18 -9.44 43.59
N LEU A 1226 -75.70 -8.56 44.45
CA LEU A 1226 -75.10 -8.23 45.74
C LEU A 1226 -75.07 -9.47 46.66
N LYS A 1227 -73.88 -9.87 47.11
CA LYS A 1227 -73.65 -11.03 47.99
C LYS A 1227 -73.18 -10.66 49.39
N LEU A 1228 -72.51 -9.52 49.55
CA LEU A 1228 -72.02 -9.04 50.84
C LEU A 1228 -72.11 -7.51 50.89
N GLU A 1229 -72.63 -7.00 51.99
CA GLU A 1229 -72.55 -5.60 52.39
C GLU A 1229 -72.25 -5.51 53.89
N GLY A 1230 -71.22 -4.73 54.23
CA GLY A 1230 -70.76 -4.54 55.59
C GLY A 1230 -69.71 -3.44 55.71
N THR A 1231 -69.33 -3.11 56.94
CA THR A 1231 -68.39 -2.01 57.23
C THR A 1231 -67.30 -2.44 58.21
N ASP A 1232 -66.05 -2.05 57.97
CA ASP A 1232 -64.97 -2.14 58.97
C ASP A 1232 -64.64 -0.75 59.54
N PRO A 1233 -65.05 -0.44 60.78
CA PRO A 1233 -64.70 0.84 61.41
C PRO A 1233 -63.18 0.98 61.70
N ASN A 1234 -62.40 -0.10 61.53
CA ASN A 1234 -60.93 -0.10 61.61
C ASN A 1234 -60.28 -0.46 60.26
N HIS A 1235 -60.97 -0.17 59.14
CA HIS A 1235 -60.39 -0.20 57.80
C HIS A 1235 -59.09 0.61 57.72
N ARG A 1236 -58.30 0.36 56.67
CA ARG A 1236 -57.06 1.08 56.40
C ARG A 1236 -57.31 2.23 55.42
N PRO A 1237 -56.52 3.32 55.48
CA PRO A 1237 -56.58 4.37 54.47
C PRO A 1237 -56.02 3.88 53.13
N SER A 1238 -54.98 3.05 53.15
CA SER A 1238 -54.35 2.50 51.95
C SER A 1238 -53.56 1.21 52.22
N GLY A 1239 -53.25 0.45 51.17
CA GLY A 1239 -52.36 -0.71 51.20
C GLY A 1239 -52.37 -1.48 49.87
N LYS A 1240 -51.75 -2.67 49.81
CA LYS A 1240 -51.77 -3.53 48.61
C LYS A 1240 -53.05 -4.36 48.53
N VAL A 1241 -53.58 -4.57 47.33
CA VAL A 1241 -54.76 -5.42 47.11
C VAL A 1241 -54.35 -6.72 46.42
N GLY A 1242 -55.08 -7.81 46.67
CA GLY A 1242 -54.81 -9.09 46.03
C GLY A 1242 -55.71 -10.23 46.48
N PHE A 1243 -55.30 -11.44 46.12
CA PHE A 1243 -56.10 -12.66 46.22
C PHE A 1243 -55.37 -13.80 46.93
N TYR A 1244 -56.14 -14.67 47.58
CA TYR A 1244 -55.64 -15.91 48.19
C TYR A 1244 -56.67 -17.03 48.05
N ALA A 1245 -56.22 -18.21 47.65
CA ALA A 1245 -57.05 -19.41 47.52
C ALA A 1245 -56.69 -20.43 48.62
N SER A 1246 -57.69 -21.08 49.22
CA SER A 1246 -57.50 -22.22 50.12
C SER A 1246 -58.57 -23.27 49.91
N GLY A 1247 -58.21 -24.56 50.03
CA GLY A 1247 -59.12 -25.70 49.82
C GLY A 1247 -59.43 -25.97 48.33
N PHE A 1248 -59.47 -24.95 47.49
CA PHE A 1248 -59.46 -25.09 46.02
C PHE A 1248 -58.14 -25.68 45.54
N SER A 1249 -58.16 -26.47 44.46
CA SER A 1249 -56.94 -26.91 43.77
C SER A 1249 -56.20 -25.72 43.13
N TYR A 1250 -56.97 -24.82 42.52
CA TYR A 1250 -56.54 -23.50 42.06
C TYR A 1250 -57.76 -22.56 41.95
N LEU A 1251 -57.49 -21.26 41.83
CA LEU A 1251 -58.42 -20.26 41.26
C LEU A 1251 -57.68 -19.50 40.15
N MET A 1252 -58.41 -19.07 39.13
CA MET A 1252 -57.87 -18.34 37.97
C MET A 1252 -58.56 -16.98 37.85
N PHE A 1253 -57.77 -15.91 37.68
CA PHE A 1253 -58.21 -14.51 37.69
C PHE A 1253 -57.84 -13.85 36.36
N ASP A 1254 -58.73 -13.02 35.80
CA ASP A 1254 -58.55 -12.32 34.51
C ASP A 1254 -59.31 -10.96 34.53
N ASP A 1255 -59.04 -10.07 33.56
CA ASP A 1255 -59.58 -8.70 33.48
C ASP A 1255 -59.48 -7.92 34.80
N VAL A 1256 -58.35 -8.03 35.50
CA VAL A 1256 -58.21 -7.47 36.85
C VAL A 1256 -58.02 -5.95 36.77
N LYS A 1257 -59.14 -5.24 36.94
CA LYS A 1257 -59.30 -3.80 36.77
C LYS A 1257 -59.49 -3.13 38.14
N PHE A 1258 -58.69 -2.11 38.40
CA PHE A 1258 -58.88 -1.15 39.49
C PHE A 1258 -59.25 0.20 38.90
N SER A 1259 -60.42 0.71 39.25
CA SER A 1259 -60.86 2.07 38.96
C SER A 1259 -61.10 2.85 40.25
N LEU A 1260 -61.12 4.18 40.15
CA LEU A 1260 -61.68 5.03 41.20
C LEU A 1260 -63.14 4.61 41.49
N VAL A 1261 -63.60 4.82 42.72
CA VAL A 1261 -65.02 4.61 43.07
C VAL A 1261 -65.84 5.70 42.39
N GLU A 1262 -66.79 5.30 41.57
CA GLU A 1262 -67.79 6.20 40.97
C GLU A 1262 -68.84 6.54 42.05
N PRO A 1263 -69.18 7.82 42.28
CA PRO A 1263 -70.21 8.19 43.24
C PRO A 1263 -71.58 7.67 42.79
N GLU A 1264 -72.37 7.11 43.71
CA GLU A 1264 -73.72 6.61 43.40
C GLU A 1264 -74.60 7.77 42.89
N GLU A 1265 -75.18 7.62 41.69
CA GLU A 1265 -76.06 8.64 41.10
C GLU A 1265 -77.30 8.87 41.98
N GLU A 1266 -77.62 10.14 42.29
CA GLU A 1266 -78.90 10.50 42.90
C GLU A 1266 -80.04 10.12 41.94
N THR A 1267 -80.85 9.15 42.34
CA THR A 1267 -82.04 8.76 41.57
C THR A 1267 -83.16 9.78 41.80
N GLU A 1268 -83.45 10.58 40.77
CA GLU A 1268 -84.65 11.43 40.74
C GLU A 1268 -85.95 10.61 40.89
N ALA A 1269 -87.01 11.27 41.37
CA ALA A 1269 -88.29 10.67 41.76
C ALA A 1269 -89.48 11.12 40.88
#